data_AF-A0A413FJ94-F1
#
_entry.id   AF-A0A413FJ94-F1
#
_cell.length_a   1.000
_cell.length_b   1.000
_cell.length_c   1.000
_cell.angle_alpha   90.00
_cell.angle_beta   90.00
_cell.angle_gamma   90.00
#
_symmetry.space_group_name_H-M   'P 1'
#
loop_
_entity.id
_entity.type
_entity.pdbx_description
1 polymer ?
#
loop_
_entity_poly.entity_id
_entity_poly.type
_entity_poly.pdbx_seq_one_letter_code
_entity_poly.pdbx_strand_id
1 'polypeptide(L)'
;MIQTFFSAYLVLRDVDKTLACLTKGVQWVGTGKSELVCGLDQVGQALREELAQTPDPYRIEYGRIEETAVSDTCAAVLLTASVWPPTAAAGGETAGSEGQTATGTGGAIWIRVSAVCVREEGGGWRIASIHASTPDDRQDEGEYFPAAPLSYSDLSRNVGAKSLDILGKSIPGGMMGGYLEPGFPLYYVNNYMLDYLGFTYDEFVDATGGLVTNCMHPEDRERADAQVKKQFAAGLPYEIRYRMLKKDGSYIWVNDVGKKALSEDGREICISVIRDISAEVEARERLEKQAARYDHLFQSVLTGIVQYSLTGCGVAFKNANQEAIRIFGYTPDEFWTKQDWDLPSLIAEEDRARVLAEIGRLRRPGDINPFEYRMIRKDGSLCWIIGRAEVILDLDGELVIQSVFMDINERKMVEQRSERLAEQVEASNEILHLALEHTTTCEFYYDPTGGVCTVPERTCKIYDCRSVYRDMPGSFAREQVEDQFHPAFYEMYERIHRGEHTATCEFKGKNGNFWCRQTLSVIRRGEGGAPRQVVGIVENITRQKEMELALLEARSRDGLTGLYNKETGVRMVRDYLAGRAAGENGVMLLLDMDDFESINQKEGNVFADAVLQEVADLLLAEAGQEHIPIRLGGDEFMLFVKKCDRRRAGTIGPRIAGLVQGILANAGQDMQISVSIGMCSTEVVGDYNALYRCCESTLKYVKEHGKGRAACYLDTSNEVGTFLNQIYTEEHPVNAIGPESSRAGDGLVPFALDLLGKSRNLDDAVNLLLARIGKTCGFDRVSIIEANRAYLTYRFSYQWARRRTDLQMGQDFYVSDEDFELCSAMYDEDGLADHNLRDGISDIASCLHAGIWDYGEYAGSMSFEVDQEGFEWTMEHRKLLKELVKIIPSFIMKSKADAVSRAKTDFLSRMSHEIRTPMNAISGMTTIAKSVVKDPVKTLDCLEKIESSNVYLLNLVNDILDMSRIESGKLELCYGTLDLTQLLASLESLFHAQALEKGLTMCLKDGRSRNRLLRADSLRLNQVLVNMIGNAVKFTDHGGITVRVEELEANPRAVLRFSVADTGIGIEPSSLPNIFNPFEQAEASTASRRGGTGLGLSISYRLVQMMGGVLEVTSQVGRGSEFFFTVAFDYAADAAADAVETKGPVVARDFHGRRILLAEDNELNREIAQTLLEMNGFKVECAVDGQKALDRFCSGEPGWFDAILMDIRMPVMDGLEAARRIRTSGRADARTVPIIALSANAFDEDSRKSLESGMNSHISKPIEVDKLMRVLEQCIGGAK
;
A
#
# COMPACT_ATOMS: atom_id res chain seq x y z
N MET A 1 71.96 -13.02 -3.92
CA MET A 1 71.47 -13.03 -5.32
C MET A 1 70.57 -11.84 -5.62
N ILE A 2 69.48 -11.61 -4.89
CA ILE A 2 68.54 -10.50 -5.17
C ILE A 2 69.17 -9.10 -5.10
N GLN A 3 70.07 -8.85 -4.15
CA GLN A 3 70.82 -7.59 -4.13
C GLN A 3 71.75 -7.43 -5.35
N THR A 4 72.30 -8.53 -5.87
CA THR A 4 73.10 -8.54 -7.10
C THR A 4 72.23 -8.22 -8.31
N PHE A 5 71.01 -8.76 -8.37
CA PHE A 5 70.02 -8.44 -9.39
C PHE A 5 69.68 -6.94 -9.40
N PHE A 6 69.29 -6.35 -8.27
CA PHE A 6 68.97 -4.92 -8.22
C PHE A 6 70.20 -4.02 -8.45
N SER A 7 71.39 -4.45 -8.05
CA SER A 7 72.61 -3.73 -8.40
C SER A 7 72.89 -3.75 -9.91
N ALA A 8 72.68 -4.88 -10.58
CA ALA A 8 72.84 -4.97 -12.04
C ALA A 8 71.76 -4.15 -12.77
N TYR A 9 70.52 -4.23 -12.29
CA TYR A 9 69.35 -3.61 -12.91
C TYR A 9 69.31 -2.09 -12.70
N LEU A 10 69.35 -1.62 -11.45
CA LEU A 10 69.10 -0.21 -11.11
C LEU A 10 70.38 0.61 -11.04
N VAL A 11 71.48 0.04 -10.53
CA VAL A 11 72.72 0.80 -10.29
C VAL A 11 73.66 0.74 -11.48
N LEU A 12 73.89 -0.44 -12.06
CA LEU A 12 74.80 -0.61 -13.20
C LEU A 12 74.09 -0.40 -14.55
N ARG A 13 72.75 -0.45 -14.58
CA ARG A 13 71.92 -0.39 -15.79
C ARG A 13 72.45 -1.34 -16.87
N ASP A 14 72.67 -2.61 -16.52
CA ASP A 14 73.24 -3.65 -17.40
C ASP A 14 72.26 -4.81 -17.57
N VAL A 15 71.65 -4.91 -18.77
CA VAL A 15 70.61 -5.90 -19.07
C VAL A 15 71.16 -7.33 -19.03
N ASP A 16 72.32 -7.59 -19.61
CA ASP A 16 72.85 -8.95 -19.73
C ASP A 16 73.26 -9.51 -18.36
N LYS A 17 73.85 -8.68 -17.49
CA LYS A 17 74.14 -9.07 -16.10
C LYS A 17 72.86 -9.25 -15.26
N THR A 18 71.82 -8.48 -15.55
CA THR A 18 70.51 -8.60 -14.88
C THR A 18 69.84 -9.92 -15.25
N LEU A 19 69.81 -10.26 -16.54
CA LEU A 19 69.26 -11.53 -17.04
C LEU A 19 70.03 -12.75 -16.53
N ALA A 20 71.35 -12.66 -16.34
CA ALA A 20 72.16 -13.76 -15.80
C ALA A 20 71.79 -14.17 -14.36
N CYS A 21 71.11 -13.28 -13.62
CA CYS A 21 70.62 -13.56 -12.26
C CYS A 21 69.27 -14.32 -12.23
N LEU A 22 68.59 -14.45 -13.37
CA LEU A 22 67.24 -15.00 -13.50
C LEU A 22 67.25 -16.42 -14.09
N THR A 23 66.23 -17.22 -13.78
CA THR A 23 66.01 -18.52 -14.44
C THR A 23 65.38 -18.35 -15.82
N LYS A 24 65.44 -19.40 -16.66
CA LYS A 24 64.84 -19.36 -18.02
C LYS A 24 63.34 -19.07 -18.04
N GLY A 25 62.62 -19.56 -17.03
CA GLY A 25 61.16 -19.39 -16.89
C GLY A 25 60.76 -18.33 -15.88
N VAL A 26 61.61 -17.33 -15.64
CA VAL A 26 61.36 -16.31 -14.62
C VAL A 26 60.01 -15.60 -14.81
N GLN A 27 59.31 -15.37 -13.71
CA GLN A 27 58.13 -14.49 -13.67
C GLN A 27 58.47 -13.22 -12.92
N TRP A 28 58.51 -12.09 -13.64
CA TRP A 28 58.79 -10.78 -13.06
C TRP A 28 57.53 -9.90 -13.14
N VAL A 29 57.13 -9.40 -11.98
CA VAL A 29 56.11 -8.35 -11.84
C VAL A 29 56.76 -7.04 -11.34
N GLY A 30 56.66 -5.98 -12.14
CA GLY A 30 57.12 -4.63 -11.79
C GLY A 30 56.19 -3.90 -10.81
N THR A 31 56.40 -2.58 -10.58
CA THR A 31 55.62 -1.81 -9.60
C THR A 31 54.28 -1.33 -10.15
N GLY A 32 54.06 -1.37 -11.47
CA GLY A 32 52.81 -1.01 -12.13
C GLY A 32 51.81 -2.17 -12.25
N LYS A 33 50.50 -1.84 -12.31
CA LYS A 33 49.37 -2.82 -12.33
C LYS A 33 49.37 -3.77 -13.54
N SER A 34 50.11 -3.45 -14.60
CA SER A 34 50.09 -4.16 -15.90
C SER A 34 51.44 -4.78 -16.29
N GLU A 35 52.44 -4.79 -15.39
CA GLU A 35 53.83 -5.19 -15.69
C GLU A 35 54.16 -6.66 -15.36
N LEU A 36 53.36 -7.63 -15.85
CA LEU A 36 53.69 -9.06 -15.74
C LEU A 36 54.45 -9.53 -16.98
N VAL A 37 55.74 -9.85 -16.82
CA VAL A 37 56.63 -10.29 -17.91
C VAL A 37 57.19 -11.68 -17.60
N CYS A 38 57.08 -12.61 -18.55
CA CYS A 38 57.42 -14.02 -18.36
C CYS A 38 58.51 -14.49 -19.32
N GLY A 39 59.57 -15.11 -18.78
CA GLY A 39 60.69 -15.65 -19.53
C GLY A 39 61.77 -14.61 -19.89
N LEU A 40 63.01 -15.09 -20.09
CA LEU A 40 64.18 -14.22 -20.26
C LEU A 40 64.08 -13.28 -21.47
N ASP A 41 63.47 -13.71 -22.57
CA ASP A 41 63.40 -12.91 -23.80
C ASP A 41 62.48 -11.69 -23.61
N GLN A 42 61.29 -11.89 -23.03
CA GLN A 42 60.35 -10.80 -22.74
C GLN A 42 60.91 -9.87 -21.67
N VAL A 43 61.51 -10.42 -20.61
CA VAL A 43 62.16 -9.62 -19.55
C VAL A 43 63.31 -8.80 -20.12
N GLY A 44 64.12 -9.39 -21.01
CA GLY A 44 65.22 -8.71 -21.65
C GLY A 44 64.77 -7.58 -22.57
N GLN A 45 63.63 -7.75 -23.27
CA GLN A 45 63.05 -6.70 -24.08
C GLN A 45 62.53 -5.55 -23.22
N ALA A 46 61.75 -5.85 -22.18
CA ALA A 46 61.23 -4.85 -21.25
C ALA A 46 62.36 -4.05 -20.56
N LEU A 47 63.43 -4.73 -20.13
CA LEU A 47 64.61 -4.08 -19.56
C LEU A 47 65.30 -3.14 -20.55
N ARG A 48 65.44 -3.52 -21.83
CA ARG A 48 66.08 -2.64 -22.83
C ARG A 48 65.23 -1.42 -23.14
N GLU A 49 63.91 -1.60 -23.21
CA GLU A 49 62.96 -0.51 -23.43
C GLU A 49 62.97 0.47 -22.24
N GLU A 50 63.02 -0.03 -21.01
CA GLU A 50 63.12 0.78 -19.79
C GLU A 50 64.46 1.52 -19.70
N LEU A 51 65.59 0.83 -19.92
CA LEU A 51 66.92 1.45 -19.89
C LEU A 51 67.12 2.48 -21.01
N ALA A 52 66.45 2.32 -22.16
CA ALA A 52 66.50 3.30 -23.24
C ALA A 52 65.79 4.62 -22.87
N GLN A 53 64.76 4.54 -22.03
CA GLN A 53 64.02 5.71 -21.57
C GLN A 53 64.74 6.42 -20.41
N THR A 54 65.41 5.67 -19.53
CA THR A 54 66.13 6.20 -18.36
C THR A 54 67.53 5.58 -18.25
N PRO A 55 68.51 6.02 -19.05
CA PRO A 55 69.83 5.37 -19.09
C PRO A 55 70.69 5.62 -17.85
N ASP A 56 70.35 6.64 -17.05
CA ASP A 56 71.16 7.05 -15.90
C ASP A 56 70.98 6.12 -14.68
N PRO A 57 72.05 5.88 -13.90
CA PRO A 57 72.03 4.94 -12.79
C PRO A 57 71.29 5.47 -11.57
N TYR A 58 70.53 4.57 -10.94
CA TYR A 58 69.78 4.84 -9.71
C TYR A 58 70.62 4.46 -8.50
N ARG A 59 70.35 5.12 -7.36
CA ARG A 59 70.91 4.71 -6.07
C ARG A 59 69.87 3.89 -5.32
N ILE A 60 70.28 2.77 -4.72
CA ILE A 60 69.40 1.95 -3.87
C ILE A 60 70.00 1.75 -2.48
N GLU A 61 69.17 1.86 -1.44
CA GLU A 61 69.50 1.49 -0.07
C GLU A 61 68.50 0.45 0.43
N TYR A 62 69.04 -0.69 0.87
CA TYR A 62 68.22 -1.81 1.36
C TYR A 62 67.82 -1.58 2.82
N GLY A 63 66.53 -1.78 3.10
CA GLY A 63 65.96 -1.84 4.44
C GLY A 63 65.99 -3.26 4.99
N ARG A 64 64.84 -3.76 5.46
CA ARG A 64 64.73 -5.07 6.10
C ARG A 64 64.74 -6.16 5.03
N ILE A 65 65.56 -7.20 5.21
CA ILE A 65 65.63 -8.39 4.35
C ILE A 65 65.32 -9.61 5.21
N GLU A 66 64.33 -10.41 4.80
CA GLU A 66 63.94 -11.66 5.45
C GLU A 66 64.02 -12.80 4.45
N GLU A 67 64.81 -13.82 4.77
CA GLU A 67 64.98 -15.02 3.95
C GLU A 67 64.38 -16.23 4.67
N THR A 68 63.57 -16.99 3.96
CA THR A 68 63.00 -18.26 4.42
C THR A 68 63.36 -19.36 3.44
N ALA A 69 64.21 -20.29 3.87
CA ALA A 69 64.50 -21.49 3.08
C ALA A 69 63.26 -22.40 3.04
N VAL A 70 62.76 -22.66 1.82
CA VAL A 70 61.62 -23.55 1.58
C VAL A 70 62.11 -24.99 1.38
N SER A 71 63.31 -25.15 0.82
CA SER A 71 64.06 -26.42 0.73
C SER A 71 65.55 -26.14 0.45
N ASP A 72 66.38 -27.18 0.42
CA ASP A 72 67.84 -27.06 0.13
C ASP A 72 68.16 -26.47 -1.25
N THR A 73 67.15 -26.42 -2.14
CA THR A 73 67.25 -25.89 -3.50
C THR A 73 66.30 -24.72 -3.78
N CYS A 74 65.54 -24.24 -2.79
CA CYS A 74 64.59 -23.14 -2.97
C CYS A 74 64.45 -22.27 -1.71
N ALA A 75 64.55 -20.95 -1.86
CA ALA A 75 64.39 -19.98 -0.78
C ALA A 75 63.51 -18.80 -1.23
N ALA A 76 62.61 -18.37 -0.35
CA ALA A 76 61.80 -17.16 -0.54
C ALA A 76 62.41 -16.00 0.24
N VAL A 77 62.44 -14.81 -0.35
CA VAL A 77 63.05 -13.61 0.22
C VAL A 77 62.08 -12.45 0.10
N LEU A 78 61.82 -11.79 1.22
CA LEU A 78 61.11 -10.52 1.28
C LEU A 78 62.08 -9.42 1.67
N LEU A 79 62.07 -8.30 0.95
CA LEU A 79 62.88 -7.14 1.32
C LEU A 79 62.17 -5.82 1.09
N THR A 80 62.61 -4.78 1.80
CA THR A 80 62.23 -3.39 1.51
C THR A 80 63.47 -2.60 1.10
N ALA A 81 63.32 -1.62 0.23
CA ALA A 81 64.41 -0.76 -0.20
C ALA A 81 63.90 0.63 -0.58
N SER A 82 64.76 1.64 -0.44
CA SER A 82 64.52 2.98 -0.98
C SER A 82 65.40 3.17 -2.21
N VAL A 83 64.82 3.68 -3.30
CA VAL A 83 65.47 3.88 -4.59
C VAL A 83 65.41 5.36 -4.95
N TRP A 84 66.55 5.99 -5.20
CA TRP A 84 66.62 7.39 -5.58
C TRP A 84 66.91 7.49 -7.08
N PRO A 85 66.03 8.15 -7.84
CA PRO A 85 66.27 8.43 -9.26
C PRO A 85 67.41 9.44 -9.44
N PRO A 86 68.09 9.42 -10.59
CA PRO A 86 69.16 10.36 -10.92
C PRO A 86 68.62 11.79 -10.98
N THR A 87 69.13 12.70 -10.14
CA THR A 87 68.73 14.11 -10.13
C THR A 87 69.43 14.90 -11.23
N ALA A 88 68.67 15.65 -12.04
CA ALA A 88 69.19 16.50 -13.12
C ALA A 88 70.15 17.59 -12.61
N ALA A 89 71.37 17.64 -13.18
CA ALA A 89 72.38 18.65 -12.91
C ALA A 89 72.26 19.86 -13.87
N ALA A 90 71.82 20.99 -13.31
CA ALA A 90 72.18 22.42 -13.50
C ALA A 90 72.69 23.02 -14.84
N GLY A 91 72.19 24.24 -15.13
CA GLY A 91 72.94 25.39 -15.69
C GLY A 91 72.06 26.67 -15.74
N GLY A 92 72.43 27.87 -15.28
CA GLY A 92 73.61 28.39 -14.56
C GLY A 92 73.37 29.82 -14.01
N GLU A 93 74.13 30.17 -12.95
CA GLU A 93 74.65 31.49 -12.46
C GLU A 93 73.69 32.72 -12.33
N THR A 94 73.59 33.51 -11.25
CA THR A 94 74.58 34.04 -10.27
C THR A 94 73.95 34.50 -8.92
N ALA A 95 74.66 34.18 -7.83
CA ALA A 95 75.02 34.95 -6.61
C ALA A 95 73.99 35.72 -5.72
N GLY A 96 74.05 35.40 -4.41
CA GLY A 96 73.72 36.24 -3.24
C GLY A 96 72.39 35.90 -2.55
N SER A 97 72.23 35.75 -1.23
CA SER A 97 73.11 35.78 -0.06
C SER A 97 72.26 35.35 1.15
N GLU A 98 72.88 34.55 2.01
CA GLU A 98 72.63 34.39 3.46
C GLU A 98 71.27 33.88 3.97
N GLY A 99 71.29 32.61 4.40
CA GLY A 99 70.19 31.93 5.09
C GLY A 99 69.91 30.49 4.63
N GLN A 100 70.87 29.76 4.04
CA GLN A 100 70.61 28.50 3.35
C GLN A 100 70.93 27.27 4.21
N THR A 101 69.89 26.71 4.82
CA THR A 101 69.84 25.29 5.19
C THR A 101 69.75 24.45 3.94
N ALA A 102 70.71 23.56 3.75
CA ALA A 102 70.66 22.49 2.76
C ALA A 102 69.38 21.65 2.91
N THR A 103 68.71 21.35 1.79
CA THR A 103 68.07 20.07 1.47
C THR A 103 67.53 20.15 0.03
N GLY A 104 68.43 20.00 -0.94
CA GLY A 104 68.03 19.46 -2.24
C GLY A 104 67.93 17.96 -2.08
N THR A 105 66.77 17.36 -2.34
CA THR A 105 66.64 15.92 -2.60
C THR A 105 65.44 15.67 -3.49
N GLY A 106 65.69 15.17 -4.72
CA GLY A 106 64.68 14.40 -5.45
C GLY A 106 64.25 13.22 -4.56
N GLY A 107 62.93 13.07 -4.39
CA GLY A 107 62.36 12.15 -3.40
C GLY A 107 62.76 10.70 -3.64
N ALA A 108 63.01 9.96 -2.55
CA ALA A 108 63.25 8.52 -2.57
C ALA A 108 61.95 7.76 -2.88
N ILE A 109 62.02 6.76 -3.75
CA ILE A 109 60.92 5.83 -4.04
C ILE A 109 61.07 4.62 -3.12
N TRP A 110 60.07 4.35 -2.28
CA TRP A 110 60.11 3.21 -1.36
C TRP A 110 59.45 1.97 -1.98
N ILE A 111 60.21 0.88 -2.13
CA ILE A 111 59.77 -0.38 -2.72
C ILE A 111 59.79 -1.53 -1.71
N ARG A 112 58.82 -2.43 -1.82
CA ARG A 112 58.79 -3.74 -1.17
C ARG A 112 58.89 -4.82 -2.22
N VAL A 113 59.73 -5.82 -1.99
CA VAL A 113 60.03 -6.88 -2.96
C VAL A 113 59.82 -8.23 -2.32
N SER A 114 59.16 -9.14 -3.06
CA SER A 114 59.04 -10.55 -2.74
C SER A 114 59.65 -11.35 -3.88
N ALA A 115 60.57 -12.27 -3.59
CA ALA A 115 61.26 -13.05 -4.61
C ALA A 115 61.45 -14.50 -4.18
N VAL A 116 61.43 -15.41 -5.15
CA VAL A 116 61.73 -16.83 -4.97
C VAL A 116 63.00 -17.15 -5.74
N CYS A 117 64.01 -17.65 -5.03
CA CYS A 117 65.29 -18.09 -5.58
C CYS A 117 65.35 -19.62 -5.58
N VAL A 118 65.87 -20.20 -6.66
CA VAL A 118 66.10 -21.64 -6.80
C VAL A 118 67.55 -21.92 -7.18
N ARG A 119 68.07 -23.07 -6.77
CA ARG A 119 69.45 -23.50 -7.06
C ARG A 119 69.47 -24.40 -8.28
N GLU A 120 70.22 -24.01 -9.31
CA GLU A 120 70.34 -24.82 -10.55
C GLU A 120 71.44 -25.89 -10.44
N GLU A 121 71.41 -26.90 -11.33
CA GLU A 121 72.31 -28.08 -11.34
C GLU A 121 73.82 -27.78 -11.51
N GLY A 122 74.22 -26.50 -11.58
CA GLY A 122 75.61 -26.03 -11.53
C GLY A 122 76.02 -25.36 -10.21
N GLY A 123 75.16 -25.39 -9.18
CA GLY A 123 75.47 -24.96 -7.81
C GLY A 123 75.16 -23.49 -7.46
N GLY A 124 74.80 -22.65 -8.44
CA GLY A 124 74.44 -21.23 -8.24
C GLY A 124 72.94 -20.99 -8.01
N TRP A 125 72.61 -20.01 -7.17
CA TRP A 125 71.23 -19.56 -6.93
C TRP A 125 70.78 -18.58 -8.02
N ARG A 126 69.57 -18.75 -8.56
CA ARG A 126 68.95 -17.83 -9.51
C ARG A 126 67.53 -17.49 -9.11
N ILE A 127 67.02 -16.36 -9.58
CA ILE A 127 65.68 -15.88 -9.24
C ILE A 127 64.67 -16.48 -10.21
N ALA A 128 63.72 -17.24 -9.68
CA ALA A 128 62.62 -17.85 -10.44
C ALA A 128 61.38 -16.95 -10.50
N SER A 129 61.16 -16.12 -9.49
CA SER A 129 60.14 -15.08 -9.54
C SER A 129 60.53 -13.90 -8.66
N ILE A 130 60.18 -12.69 -9.10
CA ILE A 130 60.39 -11.46 -8.34
C ILE A 130 59.24 -10.50 -8.59
N HIS A 131 58.71 -9.94 -7.51
CA HIS A 131 57.64 -8.95 -7.53
C HIS A 131 58.05 -7.77 -6.65
N ALA A 132 58.03 -6.56 -7.22
CA ALA A 132 58.33 -5.31 -6.52
C ALA A 132 57.10 -4.39 -6.52
N SER A 133 56.77 -3.76 -5.40
CA SER A 133 55.57 -2.92 -5.24
C SER A 133 55.86 -1.66 -4.42
N THR A 134 55.21 -0.53 -4.76
CA THR A 134 55.24 0.73 -4.01
C THR A 134 53.86 1.06 -3.42
N PRO A 135 53.77 1.70 -2.24
CA PRO A 135 52.49 2.09 -1.65
C PRO A 135 52.06 3.51 -2.05
N ASP A 136 51.62 3.76 -3.30
CA ASP A 136 50.76 4.92 -3.66
C ASP A 136 50.25 4.87 -5.13
N ASP A 137 49.19 5.64 -5.43
CA ASP A 137 48.41 5.63 -6.69
C ASP A 137 48.96 6.56 -7.81
N ARG A 138 50.28 6.81 -7.83
CA ARG A 138 50.92 7.89 -8.62
C ARG A 138 51.77 7.43 -9.80
N GLN A 139 51.48 6.27 -10.37
CA GLN A 139 52.19 5.71 -11.53
C GLN A 139 51.18 5.49 -12.66
N ASP A 140 51.29 6.27 -13.75
CA ASP A 140 50.44 6.13 -14.93
C ASP A 140 50.84 4.88 -15.74
N GLU A 141 49.91 4.32 -16.53
CA GLU A 141 50.16 3.11 -17.32
C GLU A 141 51.30 3.33 -18.34
N GLY A 142 52.42 2.62 -18.14
CA GLY A 142 53.59 2.62 -19.02
C GLY A 142 54.84 3.29 -18.44
N GLU A 143 54.76 3.93 -17.27
CA GLU A 143 55.94 4.43 -16.55
C GLU A 143 56.52 3.33 -15.66
N TYR A 144 57.83 3.05 -15.75
CA TYR A 144 58.48 2.00 -14.94
C TYR A 144 58.81 2.46 -13.51
N PHE A 145 59.03 3.77 -13.30
CA PHE A 145 59.18 4.41 -11.98
C PHE A 145 58.59 5.84 -12.00
N PRO A 146 57.91 6.30 -10.94
CA PRO A 146 57.31 7.63 -10.89
C PRO A 146 58.35 8.76 -10.89
N ALA A 147 58.17 9.80 -11.71
CA ALA A 147 59.10 10.94 -11.81
C ALA A 147 59.03 11.87 -10.57
N ALA A 148 60.19 12.37 -10.13
CA ALA A 148 60.28 13.36 -9.04
C ALA A 148 59.66 14.72 -9.47
N PRO A 149 59.11 15.51 -8.52
CA PRO A 149 58.13 16.56 -8.83
C PRO A 149 58.66 17.69 -9.71
N LEU A 150 57.96 17.97 -10.82
CA LEU A 150 58.17 19.15 -11.66
C LEU A 150 57.73 20.44 -10.93
N SER A 151 58.49 21.51 -11.17
CA SER A 151 58.42 22.82 -10.50
C SER A 151 57.09 23.55 -10.70
N TYR A 152 56.68 24.25 -9.64
CA TYR A 152 55.45 25.04 -9.49
C TYR A 152 55.19 26.09 -10.60
N SER A 153 56.21 26.49 -11.35
CA SER A 153 56.12 27.52 -12.39
C SER A 153 55.59 27.01 -13.74
N ASP A 154 55.92 25.78 -14.15
CA ASP A 154 55.52 25.25 -15.47
C ASP A 154 54.15 24.57 -15.43
N LEU A 155 53.73 24.09 -14.25
CA LEU A 155 52.37 23.60 -14.00
C LEU A 155 51.33 24.72 -14.26
N SER A 156 51.65 25.97 -13.89
CA SER A 156 50.72 27.11 -13.95
C SER A 156 50.21 27.43 -15.36
N ARG A 157 51.00 27.17 -16.43
CA ARG A 157 50.60 27.52 -17.81
C ARG A 157 49.77 26.47 -18.54
N ASN A 158 49.96 25.17 -18.26
CA ASN A 158 49.19 24.10 -18.92
C ASN A 158 47.98 23.61 -18.11
N VAL A 159 47.95 23.89 -16.80
CA VAL A 159 46.81 23.61 -15.91
C VAL A 159 45.62 24.51 -16.24
N GLY A 160 45.81 25.75 -16.71
CA GLY A 160 44.70 26.69 -16.95
C GLY A 160 43.57 26.13 -17.82
N ALA A 161 43.89 25.56 -18.99
CA ALA A 161 42.88 25.10 -19.95
C ALA A 161 42.34 23.69 -19.67
N LYS A 162 43.20 22.74 -19.27
CA LYS A 162 42.77 21.36 -18.94
C LYS A 162 42.14 21.27 -17.54
N SER A 163 42.56 22.08 -16.58
CA SER A 163 41.96 22.08 -15.24
C SER A 163 40.61 22.77 -15.21
N LEU A 164 40.30 23.71 -16.10
CA LEU A 164 38.92 24.20 -16.26
C LEU A 164 37.98 23.11 -16.79
N ASP A 165 38.44 22.26 -17.72
CA ASP A 165 37.65 21.13 -18.26
C ASP A 165 37.53 19.97 -17.25
N ILE A 166 38.60 19.65 -16.52
CA ILE A 166 38.58 18.63 -15.46
C ILE A 166 37.76 19.12 -14.26
N LEU A 167 37.99 20.34 -13.74
CA LEU A 167 37.19 20.93 -12.66
C LEU A 167 35.72 21.06 -13.08
N GLY A 168 35.44 21.42 -14.34
CA GLY A 168 34.08 21.44 -14.88
C GLY A 168 33.37 20.09 -14.88
N LYS A 169 34.12 18.97 -14.88
CA LYS A 169 33.60 17.58 -14.82
C LYS A 169 33.63 16.96 -13.41
N SER A 170 34.43 17.51 -12.48
CA SER A 170 34.62 16.96 -11.13
C SER A 170 34.06 17.84 -10.01
N ILE A 171 33.66 19.09 -10.29
CA ILE A 171 32.93 19.92 -9.33
C ILE A 171 31.44 19.52 -9.37
N PRO A 172 30.82 19.18 -8.22
CA PRO A 172 29.38 18.91 -8.15
C PRO A 172 28.59 20.21 -8.37
N GLY A 173 28.21 20.48 -9.61
CA GLY A 173 27.56 21.72 -10.03
C GLY A 173 28.08 22.23 -11.38
N GLY A 174 27.33 23.14 -12.02
CA GLY A 174 27.78 23.80 -13.23
C GLY A 174 28.67 25.02 -12.93
N MET A 175 29.50 25.44 -13.89
CA MET A 175 30.30 26.66 -13.78
C MET A 175 29.76 27.71 -14.72
N MET A 176 29.69 28.95 -14.23
CA MET A 176 29.27 30.10 -15.02
C MET A 176 30.11 31.32 -14.66
N GLY A 177 30.22 32.27 -15.56
CA GLY A 177 30.89 33.52 -15.30
C GLY A 177 30.29 34.62 -16.13
N GLY A 178 30.33 35.84 -15.59
CA GLY A 178 29.84 37.04 -16.25
C GLY A 178 30.80 38.19 -16.10
N TYR A 179 30.75 39.13 -17.04
CA TYR A 179 31.43 40.41 -16.92
C TYR A 179 30.76 41.25 -15.83
N LEU A 180 31.57 41.91 -15.00
CA LEU A 180 31.11 42.81 -13.93
C LEU A 180 30.67 44.17 -14.50
N GLU A 181 29.80 44.12 -15.51
CA GLU A 181 29.22 45.24 -16.23
C GLU A 181 27.69 45.31 -15.96
N PRO A 182 27.01 46.43 -16.23
CA PRO A 182 25.56 46.53 -16.03
C PRO A 182 24.80 45.41 -16.76
N GLY A 183 23.98 44.65 -16.03
CA GLY A 183 23.23 43.49 -16.54
C GLY A 183 23.93 42.13 -16.35
N PHE A 184 25.22 42.13 -15.99
CA PHE A 184 26.07 40.95 -15.82
C PHE A 184 26.11 40.04 -17.08
N PRO A 185 26.70 40.52 -18.19
CA PRO A 185 26.76 39.77 -19.45
C PRO A 185 27.52 38.45 -19.30
N LEU A 186 27.03 37.39 -19.93
CA LEU A 186 27.62 36.07 -19.88
C LEU A 186 29.02 36.07 -20.50
N TYR A 187 30.01 35.63 -19.71
CA TYR A 187 31.40 35.47 -20.13
C TYR A 187 31.73 34.01 -20.43
N TYR A 188 31.26 33.11 -19.57
CA TYR A 188 31.60 31.68 -19.64
C TYR A 188 30.46 30.86 -19.05
N VAL A 189 30.17 29.71 -19.64
CA VAL A 189 29.35 28.66 -19.03
C VAL A 189 29.87 27.32 -19.51
N ASN A 190 30.00 26.34 -18.61
CA ASN A 190 30.48 25.01 -18.99
C ASN A 190 29.33 24.12 -19.50
N ASN A 191 29.67 23.11 -20.29
CA ASN A 191 28.68 22.19 -20.88
C ASN A 191 27.87 21.45 -19.81
N TYR A 192 28.48 21.13 -18.66
CA TYR A 192 27.76 20.49 -17.57
C TYR A 192 26.58 21.33 -17.07
N MET A 193 26.74 22.66 -16.95
CA MET A 193 25.62 23.54 -16.56
C MET A 193 24.52 23.57 -17.63
N LEU A 194 24.92 23.64 -18.90
CA LEU A 194 23.99 23.70 -20.03
C LEU A 194 23.16 22.41 -20.13
N ASP A 195 23.82 21.25 -20.08
CA ASP A 195 23.19 19.94 -20.08
C ASP A 195 22.22 19.79 -18.90
N TYR A 196 22.62 20.30 -17.73
CA TYR A 196 21.81 20.22 -16.52
C TYR A 196 20.55 21.10 -16.55
N LEU A 197 20.64 22.30 -17.14
CA LEU A 197 19.50 23.19 -17.33
C LEU A 197 18.66 22.82 -18.57
N GLY A 198 19.16 21.89 -19.39
CA GLY A 198 18.52 21.37 -20.59
C GLY A 198 18.68 22.27 -21.83
N PHE A 199 19.60 23.22 -21.81
CA PHE A 199 19.84 24.17 -22.92
C PHE A 199 21.09 23.79 -23.72
N THR A 200 21.11 24.08 -25.02
CA THR A 200 22.39 24.27 -25.73
C THR A 200 22.96 25.66 -25.45
N TYR A 201 24.22 25.92 -25.78
CA TYR A 201 24.84 27.24 -25.54
C TYR A 201 24.06 28.37 -26.23
N ASP A 202 23.71 28.21 -27.51
CA ASP A 202 22.99 29.22 -28.28
C ASP A 202 21.56 29.44 -27.73
N GLU A 203 20.86 28.35 -27.38
CA GLU A 203 19.53 28.45 -26.76
C GLU A 203 19.57 29.14 -25.40
N PHE A 204 20.61 28.89 -24.60
CA PHE A 204 20.80 29.53 -23.29
C PHE A 204 21.05 31.04 -23.44
N VAL A 205 21.89 31.44 -24.39
CA VAL A 205 22.17 32.84 -24.69
C VAL A 205 20.90 33.54 -25.17
N ASP A 206 20.12 32.91 -26.05
CA ASP A 206 18.85 33.47 -26.54
C ASP A 206 17.80 33.60 -25.44
N ALA A 207 17.63 32.56 -24.60
CA ALA A 207 16.66 32.55 -23.51
C ALA A 207 16.98 33.56 -22.41
N THR A 208 18.26 33.86 -22.18
CA THR A 208 18.72 34.81 -21.17
C THR A 208 18.99 36.21 -21.73
N GLY A 209 18.91 36.39 -23.05
CA GLY A 209 19.38 37.60 -23.73
C GLY A 209 20.86 37.90 -23.48
N GLY A 210 21.66 36.85 -23.23
CA GLY A 210 23.09 36.93 -22.91
C GLY A 210 23.42 37.49 -21.53
N LEU A 211 22.44 37.62 -20.61
CA LEU A 211 22.64 38.17 -19.26
C LEU A 211 22.44 37.09 -18.20
N VAL A 212 23.43 36.87 -17.33
CA VAL A 212 23.35 35.86 -16.26
C VAL A 212 22.21 36.17 -15.28
N THR A 213 21.90 37.44 -15.04
CA THR A 213 20.81 37.83 -14.14
C THR A 213 19.42 37.36 -14.63
N ASN A 214 19.25 37.10 -15.93
CA ASN A 214 17.99 36.67 -16.51
C ASN A 214 17.68 35.18 -16.30
N CYS A 215 18.68 34.35 -15.99
CA CYS A 215 18.42 32.96 -15.60
C CYS A 215 18.01 32.82 -14.13
N MET A 216 18.03 33.90 -13.34
CA MET A 216 17.56 33.91 -11.94
C MET A 216 16.07 34.24 -11.86
N HIS A 217 15.36 33.65 -10.89
CA HIS A 217 13.97 33.97 -10.59
C HIS A 217 13.80 35.47 -10.27
N PRO A 218 12.79 36.17 -10.81
CA PRO A 218 12.65 37.63 -10.68
C PRO A 218 12.72 38.15 -9.24
N GLU A 219 12.08 37.46 -8.29
CA GLU A 219 12.08 37.82 -6.86
C GLU A 219 13.47 37.74 -6.19
N ASP A 220 14.37 36.90 -6.72
CA ASP A 220 15.68 36.66 -6.11
C ASP A 220 16.74 37.64 -6.63
N ARG A 221 16.50 38.31 -7.76
CA ARG A 221 17.49 39.14 -8.50
C ARG A 221 18.02 40.32 -7.69
N GLU A 222 17.14 41.14 -7.12
CA GLU A 222 17.56 42.33 -6.36
C GLU A 222 18.35 41.94 -5.10
N ARG A 223 17.90 40.89 -4.41
CA ARG A 223 18.57 40.38 -3.21
C ARG A 223 19.96 39.83 -3.55
N ALA A 224 20.05 39.02 -4.61
CA ALA A 224 21.31 38.44 -5.07
C ALA A 224 22.31 39.53 -5.46
N ASP A 225 21.91 40.50 -6.28
CA ASP A 225 22.77 41.62 -6.71
C ASP A 225 23.28 42.45 -5.53
N ALA A 226 22.40 42.81 -4.59
CA ALA A 226 22.79 43.55 -3.38
C ALA A 226 23.79 42.76 -2.51
N GLN A 227 23.59 41.46 -2.35
CA GLN A 227 24.45 40.60 -1.53
C GLN A 227 25.83 40.39 -2.17
N VAL A 228 25.87 40.12 -3.48
CA VAL A 228 27.11 39.97 -4.25
C VAL A 228 27.92 41.27 -4.21
N LYS A 229 27.30 42.42 -4.48
CA LYS A 229 27.96 43.74 -4.40
C LYS A 229 28.56 44.01 -3.02
N LYS A 230 27.82 43.69 -1.96
CA LYS A 230 28.28 43.86 -0.57
C LYS A 230 29.47 42.96 -0.24
N GLN A 231 29.43 41.68 -0.60
CA GLN A 231 30.50 40.72 -0.31
C GLN A 231 31.77 41.02 -1.11
N PHE A 232 31.62 41.45 -2.37
CA PHE A 232 32.73 41.92 -3.18
C PHE A 232 33.33 43.24 -2.68
N ALA A 233 32.52 44.19 -2.21
CA ALA A 233 33.03 45.42 -1.59
C ALA A 233 33.86 45.12 -0.32
N ALA A 234 33.58 44.00 0.35
CA ALA A 234 34.35 43.51 1.49
C ALA A 234 35.58 42.67 1.10
N GLY A 235 35.84 42.46 -0.19
CA GLY A 235 37.00 41.69 -0.69
C GLY A 235 36.89 40.17 -0.54
N LEU A 236 35.68 39.63 -0.31
CA LEU A 236 35.43 38.20 -0.14
C LEU A 236 34.82 37.58 -1.42
N PRO A 237 35.06 36.29 -1.71
CA PRO A 237 34.22 35.55 -2.67
C PRO A 237 32.77 35.55 -2.17
N TYR A 238 31.82 35.63 -3.10
CA TYR A 238 30.41 35.54 -2.75
C TYR A 238 29.94 34.11 -2.63
N GLU A 239 28.97 33.88 -1.76
CA GLU A 239 28.16 32.66 -1.73
C GLU A 239 26.71 33.08 -1.54
N ILE A 240 25.86 32.68 -2.49
CA ILE A 240 24.44 33.03 -2.51
C ILE A 240 23.60 31.83 -2.94
N ARG A 241 22.35 31.80 -2.49
CA ARG A 241 21.35 30.82 -2.91
C ARG A 241 20.19 31.53 -3.59
N TYR A 242 19.81 31.04 -4.75
CA TYR A 242 18.70 31.58 -5.53
C TYR A 242 18.10 30.50 -6.44
N ARG A 243 16.95 30.81 -7.02
CA ARG A 243 16.28 29.94 -7.98
C ARG A 243 16.75 30.22 -9.41
N MET A 244 17.12 29.18 -10.13
CA MET A 244 17.62 29.24 -11.51
C MET A 244 16.63 28.56 -12.47
N LEU A 245 16.37 29.19 -13.62
CA LEU A 245 15.36 28.77 -14.60
C LEU A 245 15.89 27.65 -15.51
N LYS A 246 15.08 26.61 -15.73
CA LYS A 246 15.30 25.52 -16.70
C LYS A 246 14.55 25.76 -18.02
N LYS A 247 14.92 25.00 -19.06
CA LYS A 247 14.29 25.07 -20.39
C LYS A 247 12.80 24.75 -20.40
N ASP A 248 12.34 23.89 -19.49
CA ASP A 248 10.94 23.51 -19.35
C ASP A 248 10.07 24.56 -18.60
N GLY A 249 10.68 25.66 -18.16
CA GLY A 249 10.00 26.73 -17.40
C GLY A 249 9.99 26.52 -15.89
N SER A 250 10.51 25.40 -15.38
CA SER A 250 10.64 25.14 -13.94
C SER A 250 11.86 25.83 -13.33
N TYR A 251 11.88 25.96 -12.00
CA TYR A 251 13.00 26.53 -11.26
C TYR A 251 13.67 25.48 -10.36
N ILE A 252 15.00 25.52 -10.31
CA ILE A 252 15.82 24.75 -9.36
C ILE A 252 16.46 25.65 -8.32
N TRP A 253 16.68 25.13 -7.12
CA TRP A 253 17.46 25.84 -6.11
C TRP A 253 18.94 25.59 -6.31
N VAL A 254 19.70 26.66 -6.43
CA VAL A 254 21.15 26.57 -6.60
C VAL A 254 21.89 27.31 -5.49
N ASN A 255 23.04 26.76 -5.10
CA ASN A 255 24.05 27.45 -4.30
C ASN A 255 25.17 27.88 -5.24
N ASP A 256 25.32 29.19 -5.40
CA ASP A 256 26.26 29.83 -6.31
C ASP A 256 27.37 30.51 -5.52
N VAL A 257 28.60 30.05 -5.72
CA VAL A 257 29.80 30.56 -5.07
C VAL A 257 30.70 31.19 -6.13
N GLY A 258 30.87 32.51 -6.08
CA GLY A 258 31.59 33.26 -7.11
C GLY A 258 32.73 34.12 -6.59
N LYS A 259 33.74 34.35 -7.43
CA LYS A 259 34.88 35.21 -7.10
C LYS A 259 35.20 36.15 -8.25
N LYS A 260 35.60 37.38 -7.92
CA LYS A 260 36.15 38.33 -8.88
C LYS A 260 37.48 37.86 -9.45
N ALA A 261 37.65 38.02 -10.74
CA ALA A 261 38.87 37.80 -11.48
C ALA A 261 39.00 38.85 -12.60
N LEU A 262 40.13 38.83 -13.31
CA LEU A 262 40.32 39.60 -14.54
C LEU A 262 40.32 38.62 -15.72
N SER A 263 39.61 38.96 -16.79
CA SER A 263 39.70 38.22 -18.06
C SER A 263 41.04 38.46 -18.75
N GLU A 264 41.35 37.67 -19.78
CA GLU A 264 42.62 37.77 -20.52
C GLU A 264 42.84 39.15 -21.17
N ASP A 265 41.77 39.89 -21.45
CA ASP A 265 41.77 41.25 -21.97
C ASP A 265 41.73 42.34 -20.89
N GLY A 266 41.83 41.96 -19.62
CA GLY A 266 41.94 42.88 -18.48
C GLY A 266 40.62 43.44 -17.96
N ARG A 267 39.46 42.94 -18.40
CA ARG A 267 38.15 43.34 -17.88
C ARG A 267 37.83 42.61 -16.57
N GLU A 268 37.08 43.25 -15.68
CA GLU A 268 36.61 42.61 -14.45
C GLU A 268 35.53 41.56 -14.79
N ILE A 269 35.80 40.32 -14.43
CA ILE A 269 34.86 39.20 -14.55
C ILE A 269 34.58 38.60 -13.19
N CYS A 270 33.48 37.87 -13.10
CA CYS A 270 33.19 36.98 -12.00
C CYS A 270 33.06 35.57 -12.55
N ILE A 271 33.74 34.62 -11.94
CA ILE A 271 33.56 33.18 -12.21
C ILE A 271 32.97 32.55 -10.97
N SER A 272 31.93 31.75 -11.17
CA SER A 272 31.18 31.12 -10.11
C SER A 272 30.90 29.65 -10.39
N VAL A 273 30.73 28.91 -9.29
CA VAL A 273 30.40 27.50 -9.24
C VAL A 273 29.00 27.39 -8.66
N ILE A 274 28.11 26.77 -9.41
CA ILE A 274 26.68 26.70 -9.12
C ILE A 274 26.31 25.23 -8.90
N ARG A 275 26.02 24.86 -7.66
CA ARG A 275 25.58 23.53 -7.29
C ARG A 275 24.06 23.49 -7.18
N ASP A 276 23.41 22.49 -7.81
CA ASP A 276 22.00 22.21 -7.52
C ASP A 276 21.91 21.67 -6.07
N ILE A 277 21.10 22.34 -5.27
CA ILE A 277 20.81 21.98 -3.88
C ILE A 277 19.34 21.61 -3.69
N SER A 278 18.59 21.35 -4.75
CA SER A 278 17.15 21.06 -4.70
C SER A 278 16.88 19.79 -3.90
N ALA A 279 17.69 18.74 -4.07
CA ALA A 279 17.59 17.52 -3.27
C ALA A 279 17.91 17.77 -1.79
N GLU A 280 18.89 18.63 -1.49
CA GLU A 280 19.28 19.02 -0.12
C GLU A 280 18.26 19.96 0.52
N VAL A 281 17.66 20.87 -0.24
CA VAL A 281 16.56 21.74 0.21
C VAL A 281 15.32 20.91 0.45
N GLU A 282 14.98 19.96 -0.42
CA GLU A 282 13.87 19.03 -0.21
C GLU A 282 14.13 18.05 0.94
N ALA A 283 15.35 17.53 1.08
CA ALA A 283 15.72 16.62 2.17
C ALA A 283 15.77 17.37 3.50
N ARG A 284 16.28 18.60 3.50
CA ARG A 284 16.24 19.50 4.65
C ARG A 284 14.81 19.90 4.97
N GLU A 285 13.96 20.20 4.00
CA GLU A 285 12.53 20.42 4.23
C GLU A 285 11.83 19.16 4.73
N ARG A 286 12.21 17.96 4.26
CA ARG A 286 11.66 16.69 4.76
C ARG A 286 12.11 16.39 6.18
N LEU A 287 13.37 16.64 6.51
CA LEU A 287 13.92 16.52 7.86
C LEU A 287 13.38 17.62 8.79
N GLU A 288 13.22 18.85 8.31
CA GLU A 288 12.58 19.94 9.05
C GLU A 288 11.08 19.69 9.20
N LYS A 289 10.39 19.11 8.22
CA LYS A 289 8.99 18.67 8.34
C LYS A 289 8.85 17.47 9.27
N GLN A 290 9.79 16.52 9.28
CA GLN A 290 9.80 15.40 10.23
C GLN A 290 10.17 15.84 11.64
N ALA A 291 11.17 16.71 11.80
CA ALA A 291 11.57 17.29 13.08
C ALA A 291 10.48 18.23 13.61
N ALA A 292 9.87 19.07 12.77
CA ALA A 292 8.71 19.89 13.13
C ALA A 292 7.49 19.03 13.43
N ARG A 293 7.31 17.87 12.77
CA ARG A 293 6.23 16.93 13.10
C ARG A 293 6.48 16.21 14.42
N TYR A 294 7.73 15.84 14.71
CA TYR A 294 8.10 15.23 16.00
C TYR A 294 8.01 16.25 17.13
N ASP A 295 8.52 17.47 16.93
CA ASP A 295 8.40 18.58 17.88
C ASP A 295 6.93 18.96 18.04
N HIS A 296 6.15 19.13 16.97
CA HIS A 296 4.71 19.38 17.08
C HIS A 296 3.98 18.25 17.81
N LEU A 297 4.31 16.98 17.58
CA LEU A 297 3.74 15.86 18.36
C LEU A 297 4.14 15.99 19.84
N PHE A 298 5.42 16.19 20.14
CA PHE A 298 5.95 16.37 21.50
C PHE A 298 5.33 17.57 22.23
N GLN A 299 5.14 18.70 21.55
CA GLN A 299 4.51 19.92 22.06
C GLN A 299 2.98 19.80 22.18
N SER A 300 2.32 19.00 21.33
CA SER A 300 0.85 18.86 21.31
C SER A 300 0.29 17.83 22.29
N VAL A 301 1.13 17.00 22.93
CA VAL A 301 0.65 16.03 23.92
C VAL A 301 0.17 16.76 25.17
N LEU A 302 -1.05 16.43 25.63
CA LEU A 302 -1.68 16.97 26.85
C LEU A 302 -1.04 16.48 28.16
N THR A 303 0.15 15.87 28.11
CA THR A 303 0.91 15.42 29.28
C THR A 303 2.25 16.14 29.34
N GLY A 304 2.68 16.53 30.53
CA GLY A 304 3.98 17.12 30.76
C GLY A 304 5.06 16.06 30.61
N ILE A 305 6.00 16.29 29.70
CA ILE A 305 7.17 15.44 29.48
C ILE A 305 8.41 16.27 29.74
N VAL A 306 9.27 15.80 30.64
CA VAL A 306 10.59 16.37 30.89
C VAL A 306 11.67 15.29 30.89
N GLN A 307 12.85 15.66 30.44
CA GLN A 307 14.08 14.89 30.58
C GLN A 307 15.08 15.70 31.38
N TYR A 308 15.66 15.12 32.42
CA TYR A 308 16.63 15.79 33.27
C TYR A 308 17.66 14.84 33.85
N SER A 309 18.84 15.35 34.16
CA SER A 309 19.84 14.65 34.96
C SER A 309 19.85 15.18 36.39
N LEU A 310 20.08 14.29 37.37
CA LEU A 310 20.25 14.68 38.77
C LEU A 310 21.66 15.26 38.97
N THR A 311 21.73 16.46 39.52
CA THR A 311 22.99 17.07 40.00
C THR A 311 23.01 17.04 41.52
N GLY A 312 24.17 17.23 42.16
CA GLY A 312 24.37 16.95 43.59
C GLY A 312 23.29 17.48 44.56
N CYS A 313 22.68 18.63 44.25
CA CYS A 313 21.55 19.18 45.00
C CYS A 313 20.36 19.59 44.10
N GLY A 314 20.41 19.32 42.79
CA GLY A 314 19.50 19.93 41.82
C GLY A 314 19.14 19.04 40.64
N VAL A 315 18.46 19.63 39.66
CA VAL A 315 18.15 18.99 38.37
C VAL A 315 18.67 19.85 37.23
N ALA A 316 19.18 19.21 36.19
CA ALA A 316 19.48 19.89 34.93
C ALA A 316 18.50 19.37 33.88
N PHE A 317 17.52 20.20 33.49
CA PHE A 317 16.58 19.86 32.44
C PHE A 317 17.28 19.89 31.08
N LYS A 318 17.17 18.79 30.34
CA LYS A 318 17.68 18.64 28.97
C LYS A 318 16.59 18.86 27.94
N ASN A 319 15.36 18.42 28.23
CA ASN A 319 14.23 18.58 27.33
C ASN A 319 12.92 18.75 28.12
N ALA A 320 11.98 19.55 27.62
CA ALA A 320 10.67 19.76 28.22
C ALA A 320 9.67 20.21 27.15
N ASN A 321 8.49 19.58 27.11
CA ASN A 321 7.41 20.02 26.22
C ASN A 321 6.62 21.20 26.82
N GLN A 322 5.83 21.87 25.98
CA GLN A 322 5.05 23.05 26.34
C GLN A 322 4.12 22.81 27.53
N GLU A 323 3.51 21.63 27.58
CA GLU A 323 2.62 21.25 28.66
C GLU A 323 3.38 21.10 30.00
N ALA A 324 4.58 20.51 30.01
CA ALA A 324 5.40 20.47 31.22
C ALA A 324 5.73 21.88 31.72
N ILE A 325 6.21 22.75 30.83
CA ILE A 325 6.59 24.14 31.17
C ILE A 325 5.38 24.92 31.72
N ARG A 326 4.20 24.74 31.11
CA ARG A 326 2.92 25.29 31.60
C ARG A 326 2.60 24.79 33.00
N ILE A 327 2.77 23.49 33.27
CA ILE A 327 2.50 22.90 34.59
C ILE A 327 3.49 23.43 35.64
N PHE A 328 4.77 23.66 35.30
CA PHE A 328 5.73 24.35 36.19
C PHE A 328 5.39 25.84 36.41
N GLY A 329 4.56 26.44 35.55
CA GLY A 329 4.14 27.84 35.65
C GLY A 329 5.17 28.84 35.14
N TYR A 330 6.12 28.39 34.31
CA TYR A 330 7.10 29.27 33.65
C TYR A 330 6.68 29.54 32.22
N THR A 331 7.18 30.64 31.65
CA THR A 331 7.23 30.76 30.19
C THR A 331 8.43 29.97 29.66
N PRO A 332 8.42 29.51 28.39
CA PRO A 332 9.54 28.77 27.81
C PRO A 332 10.89 29.50 27.99
N ASP A 333 10.94 30.80 27.70
CA ASP A 333 12.17 31.60 27.83
C ASP A 333 12.70 31.63 29.27
N GLU A 334 11.80 31.79 30.25
CA GLU A 334 12.18 31.82 31.66
C GLU A 334 12.62 30.45 32.18
N PHE A 335 11.98 29.38 31.72
CA PHE A 335 12.31 28.00 32.10
C PHE A 335 13.73 27.65 31.66
N TRP A 336 14.07 27.94 30.40
CA TRP A 336 15.38 27.61 29.84
C TRP A 336 16.50 28.57 30.28
N THR A 337 16.19 29.82 30.61
CA THR A 337 17.20 30.78 31.12
C THR A 337 17.61 30.46 32.56
N LYS A 338 16.79 29.73 33.32
CA LYS A 338 17.10 29.32 34.69
C LYS A 338 18.09 28.15 34.69
N GLN A 339 19.32 28.41 35.15
CA GLN A 339 20.38 27.38 35.19
C GLN A 339 20.44 26.61 36.52
N ASP A 340 19.97 27.21 37.62
CA ASP A 340 19.97 26.58 38.95
C ASP A 340 18.56 26.12 39.32
N TRP A 341 18.27 24.85 39.08
CA TRP A 341 17.04 24.18 39.53
C TRP A 341 17.31 23.33 40.76
N ASP A 342 16.70 23.70 41.88
CA ASP A 342 16.76 22.95 43.13
C ASP A 342 15.55 22.02 43.21
N LEU A 343 15.77 20.72 43.03
CA LEU A 343 14.70 19.72 43.01
C LEU A 343 13.85 19.70 44.29
N PRO A 344 14.44 19.78 45.51
CA PRO A 344 13.68 19.99 46.74
C PRO A 344 12.74 21.20 46.69
N SER A 345 13.16 22.36 46.16
CA SER A 345 12.32 23.57 46.08
C SER A 345 11.11 23.44 45.15
N LEU A 346 11.10 22.46 44.24
CA LEU A 346 9.99 22.20 43.33
C LEU A 346 8.93 21.27 43.93
N ILE A 347 9.17 20.71 45.12
CA ILE A 347 8.28 19.75 45.78
C ILE A 347 7.76 20.38 47.08
N ALA A 348 6.47 20.24 47.35
CA ALA A 348 5.86 20.67 48.60
C ALA A 348 6.61 20.11 49.81
N GLU A 349 6.75 20.91 50.86
CA GLU A 349 7.57 20.57 52.03
C GLU A 349 7.19 19.22 52.65
N GLU A 350 5.89 18.90 52.70
CA GLU A 350 5.41 17.66 53.30
C GLU A 350 5.64 16.43 52.41
N ASP A 351 5.72 16.60 51.09
CA ASP A 351 5.94 15.52 50.13
C ASP A 351 7.44 15.29 49.85
N ARG A 352 8.28 16.30 50.13
CA ARG A 352 9.71 16.36 49.79
C ARG A 352 10.51 15.14 50.25
N ALA A 353 10.38 14.73 51.51
CA ALA A 353 11.18 13.65 52.07
C ALA A 353 10.91 12.30 51.38
N ARG A 354 9.64 12.03 51.05
CA ARG A 354 9.21 10.81 50.34
C ARG A 354 9.69 10.83 48.88
N VAL A 355 9.43 11.93 48.17
CA VAL A 355 9.72 12.05 46.73
C VAL A 355 11.23 11.99 46.48
N LEU A 356 12.06 12.65 47.31
CA LEU A 356 13.52 12.56 47.18
C LEU A 356 14.06 11.14 47.44
N ALA A 357 13.45 10.40 48.38
CA ALA A 357 13.82 9.02 48.64
C ALA A 357 13.45 8.07 47.48
N GLU A 358 12.35 8.33 46.79
CA GLU A 358 11.91 7.58 45.61
C GLU A 358 12.77 7.89 44.39
N ILE A 359 13.07 9.17 44.11
CA ILE A 359 13.96 9.59 43.02
C ILE A 359 15.37 9.04 43.22
N GLY A 360 15.89 8.98 44.46
CA GLY A 360 17.21 8.44 44.76
C GLY A 360 17.40 6.93 44.49
N ARG A 361 16.31 6.20 44.20
CA ARG A 361 16.33 4.77 43.82
C ARG A 361 16.54 4.55 42.32
N LEU A 362 16.30 5.56 41.49
CA LEU A 362 16.49 5.52 40.04
C LEU A 362 17.97 5.65 39.71
N ARG A 363 18.66 4.55 39.37
CA ARG A 363 20.12 4.52 39.17
C ARG A 363 20.59 3.81 37.90
N ARG A 364 19.77 2.95 37.29
CA ARG A 364 20.14 2.12 36.13
C ARG A 364 19.16 2.34 34.97
N PRO A 365 19.60 2.24 33.70
CA PRO A 365 18.69 2.25 32.56
C PRO A 365 17.56 1.24 32.72
N GLY A 366 16.32 1.69 32.53
CA GLY A 366 15.11 0.88 32.70
C GLY A 366 14.52 0.87 34.12
N ASP A 367 15.12 1.56 35.09
CA ASP A 367 14.46 1.79 36.38
C ASP A 367 13.23 2.68 36.17
N ILE A 368 12.07 2.25 36.69
CA ILE A 368 10.78 2.96 36.56
C ILE A 368 10.23 3.25 37.96
N ASN A 369 9.73 4.47 38.18
CA ASN A 369 9.04 4.85 39.40
C ASN A 369 7.75 5.65 39.10
N PRO A 370 6.55 5.11 39.38
CA PRO A 370 5.34 5.90 39.39
C PRO A 370 5.34 6.88 40.58
N PHE A 371 4.80 8.08 40.40
CA PHE A 371 4.77 9.10 41.45
C PHE A 371 3.46 9.90 41.42
N GLU A 372 3.03 10.35 42.60
CA GLU A 372 1.93 11.31 42.79
C GLU A 372 2.29 12.23 43.97
N TYR A 373 2.48 13.53 43.70
CA TYR A 373 2.87 14.49 44.73
C TYR A 373 2.49 15.94 44.36
N ARG A 374 2.59 16.85 45.32
CA ARG A 374 2.39 18.29 45.10
C ARG A 374 3.68 18.96 44.67
N MET A 375 3.67 19.48 43.45
CA MET A 375 4.72 20.31 42.88
C MET A 375 4.44 21.79 43.19
N ILE A 376 5.50 22.57 43.41
CA ILE A 376 5.43 24.02 43.58
C ILE A 376 5.65 24.68 42.22
N ARG A 377 4.68 25.48 41.76
CA ARG A 377 4.80 26.28 40.53
C ARG A 377 5.59 27.57 40.79
N LYS A 378 6.02 28.26 39.72
CA LYS A 378 6.75 29.54 39.78
C LYS A 378 6.12 30.59 40.71
N ASP A 379 4.80 30.71 40.66
CA ASP A 379 4.01 31.68 41.45
C ASP A 379 3.87 31.29 42.94
N GLY A 380 4.47 30.16 43.33
CA GLY A 380 4.37 29.59 44.67
C GLY A 380 3.11 28.74 44.90
N SER A 381 2.24 28.59 43.89
CA SER A 381 1.04 27.76 44.00
C SER A 381 1.38 26.27 44.00
N LEU A 382 0.57 25.47 44.70
CA LEU A 382 0.69 24.02 44.71
C LEU A 382 -0.09 23.40 43.54
N CYS A 383 0.51 22.40 42.91
CA CYS A 383 0.00 21.63 41.79
C CYS A 383 0.07 20.15 42.13
N TRP A 384 -1.06 19.44 42.17
CA TRP A 384 -1.01 17.99 42.21
C TRP A 384 -0.61 17.43 40.84
N ILE A 385 0.44 16.62 40.80
CA ILE A 385 0.85 15.91 39.60
C ILE A 385 0.89 14.40 39.84
N ILE A 386 0.50 13.64 38.83
CA ILE A 386 0.63 12.18 38.78
C ILE A 386 1.38 11.78 37.53
N GLY A 387 2.30 10.83 37.64
CA GLY A 387 3.14 10.45 36.51
C GLY A 387 4.03 9.25 36.78
N ARG A 388 4.96 9.03 35.86
CA ARG A 388 6.02 8.03 35.96
C ARG A 388 7.35 8.63 35.53
N ALA A 389 8.41 8.25 36.23
CA ALA A 389 9.79 8.54 35.88
C ALA A 389 10.47 7.26 35.39
N GLU A 390 11.28 7.35 34.36
CA GLU A 390 12.07 6.26 33.79
C GLU A 390 13.50 6.72 33.52
N VAL A 391 14.50 5.91 33.84
CA VAL A 391 15.89 6.20 33.50
C VAL A 391 16.19 5.67 32.10
N ILE A 392 16.61 6.55 31.20
CA ILE A 392 16.98 6.24 29.82
C ILE A 392 18.41 6.72 29.53
N LEU A 393 18.99 6.21 28.45
CA LEU A 393 20.23 6.75 27.86
C LEU A 393 19.84 7.75 26.78
N ASP A 394 20.40 8.96 26.82
CA ASP A 394 20.22 9.94 25.75
C ASP A 394 21.13 9.65 24.54
N LEU A 395 21.02 10.48 23.49
CA LEU A 395 21.79 10.33 22.25
C LEU A 395 23.30 10.45 22.45
N ASP A 396 23.75 11.08 23.53
CA ASP A 396 25.15 11.24 23.90
C ASP A 396 25.64 10.09 24.82
N GLY A 397 24.74 9.15 25.17
CA GLY A 397 25.04 8.02 26.03
C GLY A 397 25.00 8.33 27.52
N GLU A 398 24.45 9.48 27.92
CA GLU A 398 24.34 9.91 29.32
C GLU A 398 23.05 9.40 29.97
N LEU A 399 23.12 9.09 31.26
CA LEU A 399 21.96 8.66 32.05
C LEU A 399 21.06 9.87 32.36
N VAL A 400 19.84 9.84 31.82
CA VAL A 400 18.83 10.88 32.03
C VAL A 400 17.53 10.27 32.53
N ILE A 401 16.82 11.01 33.37
CA ILE A 401 15.50 10.63 33.87
C ILE A 401 14.46 11.32 32.99
N GLN A 402 13.63 10.52 32.33
CA GLN A 402 12.44 10.98 31.62
C GLN A 402 11.22 10.83 32.53
N SER A 403 10.58 11.95 32.84
CA SER A 403 9.35 11.99 33.63
C SER A 403 8.18 12.44 32.77
N VAL A 404 7.13 11.62 32.76
CA VAL A 404 5.84 11.91 32.09
C VAL A 404 4.78 12.06 33.17
N PHE A 405 4.12 13.21 33.24
CA PHE A 405 3.16 13.53 34.30
C PHE A 405 2.01 14.42 33.82
N MET A 406 0.90 14.39 34.55
CA MET A 406 -0.30 15.18 34.29
C MET A 406 -0.64 16.04 35.50
N ASP A 407 -1.17 17.24 35.26
CA ASP A 407 -1.81 18.07 36.27
C ASP A 407 -3.17 17.48 36.65
N ILE A 408 -3.29 17.04 37.90
CA ILE A 408 -4.55 16.54 38.48
C ILE A 408 -5.11 17.49 39.53
N ASN A 409 -4.66 18.75 39.54
CA ASN A 409 -5.03 19.74 40.54
C ASN A 409 -6.54 20.04 40.49
N GLU A 410 -7.18 20.15 39.33
CA GLU A 410 -8.64 20.32 39.25
C GLU A 410 -9.39 19.12 39.84
N ARG A 411 -8.95 17.90 39.51
CA ARG A 411 -9.54 16.67 40.06
C ARG A 411 -9.37 16.59 41.57
N LYS A 412 -8.17 16.87 42.09
CA LYS A 412 -7.87 16.87 43.53
C LYS A 412 -8.50 18.04 44.26
N MET A 413 -8.66 19.20 43.62
CA MET A 413 -9.35 20.37 44.18
C MET A 413 -10.86 20.18 44.18
N VAL A 414 -11.44 19.41 43.26
CA VAL A 414 -12.85 18.99 43.30
C VAL A 414 -13.07 17.97 44.41
N GLU A 415 -12.16 17.00 44.54
CA GLU A 415 -12.18 16.00 45.61
C GLU A 415 -12.02 16.67 47.00
N GLN A 416 -11.04 17.57 47.15
CA GLN A 416 -10.82 18.35 48.37
C GLN A 416 -11.85 19.46 48.59
N ARG A 417 -12.47 20.05 47.54
CA ARG A 417 -13.62 20.96 47.70
C ARG A 417 -14.83 20.18 48.18
N SER A 418 -15.06 18.96 47.68
CA SER A 418 -16.13 18.10 48.17
C SER A 418 -15.95 17.76 49.66
N GLU A 419 -14.71 17.55 50.10
CA GLU A 419 -14.39 17.30 51.52
C GLU A 419 -14.41 18.58 52.38
N ARG A 420 -13.89 19.73 51.91
CA ARG A 420 -13.93 21.01 52.64
C ARG A 420 -15.31 21.67 52.67
N LEU A 421 -16.14 21.51 51.62
CA LEU A 421 -17.52 21.99 51.63
C LEU A 421 -18.37 21.23 52.65
N ALA A 422 -17.97 20.01 53.02
CA ALA A 422 -18.60 19.29 54.12
C ALA A 422 -18.28 19.94 55.50
N GLU A 423 -17.22 20.75 55.61
CA GLU A 423 -16.77 21.36 56.87
C GLU A 423 -17.13 22.86 57.05
N GLN A 424 -17.37 23.64 56.00
CA GLN A 424 -17.60 25.11 56.11
C GLN A 424 -19.06 25.56 55.89
N VAL A 425 -19.99 25.03 56.69
CA VAL A 425 -21.44 25.31 56.62
C VAL A 425 -21.89 26.65 57.27
N GLU A 426 -20.99 27.55 57.69
CA GLU A 426 -21.39 28.77 58.44
C GLU A 426 -21.39 30.11 57.67
N ALA A 427 -21.22 30.12 56.34
CA ALA A 427 -21.36 31.31 55.47
C ALA A 427 -22.53 31.21 54.46
N SER A 428 -23.62 30.56 54.87
CA SER A 428 -24.56 29.83 53.98
C SER A 428 -25.68 30.64 53.26
N ASN A 429 -25.67 31.98 53.17
CA ASN A 429 -26.77 32.70 52.51
C ASN A 429 -26.47 33.30 51.12
N GLU A 430 -25.27 33.81 50.85
CA GLU A 430 -24.95 34.37 49.52
C GLU A 430 -24.58 33.29 48.49
N ILE A 431 -23.91 32.22 48.94
CA ILE A 431 -23.53 31.09 48.08
C ILE A 431 -24.76 30.31 47.64
N LEU A 432 -25.75 30.10 48.51
CA LEU A 432 -26.99 29.39 48.14
C LEU A 432 -27.72 30.17 47.03
N HIS A 433 -27.74 31.50 47.12
CA HIS A 433 -28.40 32.34 46.12
C HIS A 433 -27.65 32.34 44.78
N LEU A 434 -26.32 32.48 44.79
CA LEU A 434 -25.47 32.38 43.59
C LEU A 434 -25.49 30.97 42.96
N ALA A 435 -25.49 29.91 43.78
CA ALA A 435 -25.52 28.53 43.31
C ALA A 435 -26.89 28.15 42.71
N LEU A 436 -27.96 28.76 43.20
CA LEU A 436 -29.31 28.52 42.68
C LEU A 436 -29.66 29.46 41.53
N GLU A 437 -29.00 30.61 41.35
CA GLU A 437 -29.37 31.69 40.40
C GLU A 437 -29.70 31.19 38.98
N HIS A 438 -28.94 30.20 38.49
CA HIS A 438 -29.09 29.60 37.16
C HIS A 438 -29.64 28.15 37.14
N THR A 439 -30.16 27.63 38.26
CA THR A 439 -30.70 26.26 38.33
C THR A 439 -32.24 26.26 38.34
N THR A 440 -32.88 25.16 37.94
CA THR A 440 -34.34 24.98 38.06
C THR A 440 -34.80 24.71 39.50
N THR A 441 -33.84 24.67 40.42
CA THR A 441 -34.03 24.39 41.83
C THR A 441 -34.18 25.70 42.58
N CYS A 442 -35.16 25.77 43.48
CA CYS A 442 -35.47 26.95 44.26
C CYS A 442 -35.63 26.61 45.73
N GLU A 443 -35.36 27.58 46.59
CA GLU A 443 -35.36 27.43 48.03
C GLU A 443 -36.57 28.12 48.68
N PHE A 444 -36.92 27.69 49.90
CA PHE A 444 -37.81 28.37 50.82
C PHE A 444 -37.46 27.99 52.28
N TYR A 445 -37.91 28.80 53.23
CA TYR A 445 -37.58 28.65 54.64
C TYR A 445 -38.85 28.41 55.44
N TYR A 446 -38.91 27.31 56.18
CA TYR A 446 -40.03 26.93 57.02
C TYR A 446 -39.65 27.00 58.50
N ASP A 447 -40.46 27.71 59.30
CA ASP A 447 -40.41 27.72 60.76
C ASP A 447 -41.53 26.81 61.31
N PRO A 448 -41.19 25.61 61.82
CA PRO A 448 -42.15 24.67 62.39
C PRO A 448 -42.85 25.18 63.66
N THR A 449 -42.24 26.10 64.40
CA THR A 449 -42.80 26.61 65.67
C THR A 449 -43.89 27.63 65.40
N GLY A 450 -43.70 28.48 64.38
CA GLY A 450 -44.65 29.50 63.96
C GLY A 450 -45.64 29.04 62.88
N GLY A 451 -45.40 27.89 62.22
CA GLY A 451 -46.16 27.45 61.06
C GLY A 451 -46.05 28.42 59.88
N VAL A 452 -44.93 29.16 59.79
CA VAL A 452 -44.68 30.20 58.79
C VAL A 452 -43.64 29.71 57.80
N CYS A 453 -43.92 29.86 56.50
CA CYS A 453 -42.95 29.67 55.44
C CYS A 453 -42.67 31.01 54.76
N THR A 454 -41.40 31.33 54.59
CA THR A 454 -40.90 32.48 53.84
C THR A 454 -40.26 31.97 52.55
N VAL A 455 -40.72 32.51 51.42
CA VAL A 455 -40.30 32.10 50.09
C VAL A 455 -39.57 33.29 49.44
N PRO A 456 -38.30 33.13 49.01
CA PRO A 456 -37.56 34.16 48.30
C PRO A 456 -38.23 34.58 46.99
N GLU A 457 -37.93 35.82 46.55
CA GLU A 457 -38.58 36.45 45.40
C GLU A 457 -38.40 35.66 44.09
N ARG A 458 -37.25 35.00 43.93
CA ARG A 458 -36.95 34.13 42.79
C ARG A 458 -37.90 32.94 42.71
N THR A 459 -38.07 32.22 43.81
CA THR A 459 -38.99 31.08 43.93
C THR A 459 -40.43 31.52 43.69
N CYS A 460 -40.82 32.69 44.21
CA CYS A 460 -42.14 33.28 43.97
C CYS A 460 -42.41 33.51 42.48
N LYS A 461 -41.44 34.05 41.73
CA LYS A 461 -41.55 34.31 40.29
C LYS A 461 -41.64 33.02 39.46
N ILE A 462 -40.88 31.99 39.82
CA ILE A 462 -40.81 30.74 39.05
C ILE A 462 -42.06 29.89 39.24
N TYR A 463 -42.57 29.79 40.46
CA TYR A 463 -43.71 28.93 40.80
C TYR A 463 -45.03 29.70 40.99
N ASP A 464 -45.04 31.00 40.67
CA ASP A 464 -46.19 31.91 40.84
C ASP A 464 -46.86 31.78 42.22
N CYS A 465 -46.05 31.97 43.25
CA CYS A 465 -46.43 31.71 44.63
C CYS A 465 -46.11 32.90 45.55
N ARG A 466 -46.76 33.00 46.71
CA ARG A 466 -46.61 34.12 47.64
C ARG A 466 -45.27 34.06 48.39
N SER A 467 -44.73 35.22 48.76
CA SER A 467 -43.47 35.33 49.52
C SER A 467 -43.57 34.91 50.99
N VAL A 468 -44.78 34.85 51.55
CA VAL A 468 -45.01 34.38 52.91
C VAL A 468 -46.31 33.58 52.98
N TYR A 469 -46.22 32.38 53.55
CA TYR A 469 -47.35 31.55 53.92
C TYR A 469 -47.42 31.40 55.44
N ARG A 470 -48.61 31.57 56.00
CA ARG A 470 -48.93 31.25 57.40
C ARG A 470 -49.86 30.04 57.38
N ASP A 471 -49.89 29.23 58.43
CA ASP A 471 -50.67 27.96 58.44
C ASP A 471 -50.10 26.92 57.46
N MET A 472 -48.78 26.74 57.44
CA MET A 472 -48.14 25.67 56.69
C MET A 472 -48.32 24.32 57.39
N PRO A 473 -48.47 23.20 56.64
CA PRO A 473 -48.49 23.08 55.17
C PRO A 473 -49.85 23.40 54.51
N GLY A 474 -50.92 23.63 55.29
CA GLY A 474 -52.30 23.74 54.82
C GLY A 474 -52.54 24.84 53.78
N SER A 475 -52.01 26.04 54.02
CA SER A 475 -52.22 27.19 53.14
C SER A 475 -51.58 27.03 51.77
N PHE A 476 -50.38 26.45 51.69
CA PHE A 476 -49.69 26.19 50.43
C PHE A 476 -50.36 25.04 49.66
N ALA A 477 -50.70 23.94 50.33
CA ALA A 477 -51.34 22.79 49.68
C ALA A 477 -52.66 23.15 48.98
N ARG A 478 -53.51 23.97 49.62
CA ARG A 478 -54.80 24.40 49.04
C ARG A 478 -54.65 25.27 47.79
N GLU A 479 -53.59 26.07 47.74
CA GLU A 479 -53.35 27.06 46.68
C GLU A 479 -52.53 26.48 45.52
N GLN A 480 -51.52 25.66 45.80
CA GLN A 480 -50.46 25.31 44.85
C GLN A 480 -50.39 23.82 44.50
N VAL A 481 -51.02 22.92 45.27
CA VAL A 481 -50.91 21.44 45.08
C VAL A 481 -52.23 20.85 44.61
N GLU A 482 -52.22 19.97 43.60
CA GLU A 482 -53.42 19.21 43.19
C GLU A 482 -53.92 18.29 44.31
N ASP A 483 -55.25 18.19 44.45
CA ASP A 483 -55.92 17.51 45.58
C ASP A 483 -55.49 16.04 45.76
N GLN A 484 -55.17 15.33 44.66
CA GLN A 484 -54.72 13.93 44.71
C GLN A 484 -53.38 13.73 45.44
N PHE A 485 -52.54 14.76 45.53
CA PHE A 485 -51.22 14.69 46.19
C PHE A 485 -51.21 15.28 47.60
N HIS A 486 -52.32 15.84 48.07
CA HIS A 486 -52.42 16.41 49.43
C HIS A 486 -51.99 15.43 50.53
N PRO A 487 -52.39 14.14 50.52
CA PRO A 487 -51.98 13.21 51.56
C PRO A 487 -50.46 13.06 51.68
N ALA A 488 -49.77 12.85 50.56
CA ALA A 488 -48.32 12.71 50.52
C ALA A 488 -47.59 14.02 50.89
N PHE A 489 -48.14 15.16 50.47
CA PHE A 489 -47.61 16.47 50.81
C PHE A 489 -47.71 16.76 52.31
N TYR A 490 -48.85 16.46 52.94
CA TYR A 490 -49.02 16.64 54.38
C TYR A 490 -48.16 15.67 55.18
N GLU A 491 -48.05 14.42 54.73
CA GLU A 491 -47.20 13.43 55.37
C GLU A 491 -45.73 13.85 55.41
N MET A 492 -45.21 14.49 54.35
CA MET A 492 -43.85 15.02 54.33
C MET A 492 -43.59 16.02 55.48
N TYR A 493 -44.51 16.96 55.72
CA TYR A 493 -44.36 17.92 56.81
C TYR A 493 -44.53 17.23 58.18
N GLU A 494 -45.48 16.32 58.32
CA GLU A 494 -45.68 15.54 59.55
C GLU A 494 -44.42 14.75 59.94
N ARG A 495 -43.74 14.13 58.97
CA ARG A 495 -42.48 13.41 59.20
C ARG A 495 -41.40 14.31 59.80
N ILE A 496 -41.27 15.55 59.33
CA ILE A 496 -40.36 16.54 59.92
C ILE A 496 -40.75 16.86 61.37
N HIS A 497 -42.04 17.08 61.65
CA HIS A 497 -42.50 17.36 63.01
C HIS A 497 -42.33 16.17 63.97
N ARG A 498 -42.40 14.94 63.46
CA ARG A 498 -42.11 13.70 64.21
C ARG A 498 -40.63 13.48 64.49
N GLY A 499 -39.77 14.36 63.98
CA GLY A 499 -38.34 14.37 64.27
C GLY A 499 -37.47 13.76 63.18
N GLU A 500 -38.02 13.46 62.00
CA GLU A 500 -37.20 13.08 60.85
C GLU A 500 -36.33 14.26 60.40
N HIS A 501 -35.10 13.95 59.98
CA HIS A 501 -34.14 14.98 59.58
C HIS A 501 -34.47 15.56 58.19
N THR A 502 -34.99 14.72 57.29
CA THR A 502 -35.30 15.05 55.90
C THR A 502 -36.55 14.34 55.45
N ALA A 503 -37.42 15.01 54.68
CA ALA A 503 -38.59 14.39 54.09
C ALA A 503 -38.81 14.97 52.69
N THR A 504 -39.20 14.11 51.75
CA THR A 504 -39.40 14.50 50.35
C THR A 504 -40.77 14.03 49.87
N CYS A 505 -41.41 14.83 49.03
CA CYS A 505 -42.57 14.41 48.25
C CYS A 505 -42.47 14.93 46.82
N GLU A 506 -43.13 14.22 45.91
CA GLU A 506 -43.38 14.69 44.55
C GLU A 506 -44.86 14.98 44.41
N PHE A 507 -45.20 16.10 43.78
CA PHE A 507 -46.57 16.48 43.54
C PHE A 507 -46.68 17.28 42.25
N LYS A 508 -47.89 17.36 41.71
CA LYS A 508 -48.20 18.21 40.57
C LYS A 508 -48.81 19.54 41.03
N GLY A 509 -48.35 20.63 40.44
CA GLY A 509 -48.87 21.97 40.70
C GLY A 509 -50.31 22.11 40.24
N LYS A 510 -51.14 22.84 40.99
CA LYS A 510 -52.59 22.96 40.74
C LYS A 510 -52.96 23.64 39.42
N ASN A 511 -52.04 24.43 38.86
CA ASN A 511 -52.12 25.01 37.52
C ASN A 511 -51.87 24.00 36.39
N GLY A 512 -51.51 22.74 36.71
CA GLY A 512 -51.27 21.65 35.76
C GLY A 512 -49.93 21.74 35.03
N ASN A 513 -49.16 22.81 35.22
CA ASN A 513 -48.02 23.18 34.39
C ASN A 513 -46.71 22.51 34.80
N PHE A 514 -46.57 22.11 36.08
CA PHE A 514 -45.30 21.59 36.59
C PHE A 514 -45.47 20.37 37.49
N TRP A 515 -44.57 19.41 37.34
CA TRP A 515 -44.25 18.44 38.38
C TRP A 515 -43.15 19.00 39.27
N CYS A 516 -43.38 18.97 40.57
CA CYS A 516 -42.47 19.48 41.58
C CYS A 516 -42.00 18.34 42.47
N ARG A 517 -40.70 18.27 42.73
CA ARG A 517 -40.15 17.53 43.86
C ARG A 517 -39.82 18.52 44.95
N GLN A 518 -40.37 18.33 46.14
CA GLN A 518 -40.09 19.16 47.28
C GLN A 518 -39.41 18.33 48.37
N THR A 519 -38.30 18.84 48.88
CA THR A 519 -37.52 18.22 49.96
C THR A 519 -37.37 19.20 51.11
N LEU A 520 -37.77 18.80 52.31
CA LEU A 520 -37.57 19.53 53.55
C LEU A 520 -36.39 18.95 54.30
N SER A 521 -35.53 19.82 54.84
CA SER A 521 -34.37 19.46 55.64
C SER A 521 -34.30 20.32 56.90
N VAL A 522 -34.22 19.67 58.07
CA VAL A 522 -34.07 20.36 59.36
C VAL A 522 -32.64 20.87 59.48
N ILE A 523 -32.46 22.19 59.57
CA ILE A 523 -31.15 22.83 59.76
C ILE A 523 -30.80 22.98 61.23
N ARG A 524 -31.80 23.27 62.07
CA ARG A 524 -31.58 23.49 63.50
C ARG A 524 -32.69 22.85 64.32
N ARG A 525 -32.30 22.08 65.34
CA ARG A 525 -33.21 21.51 66.34
C ARG A 525 -33.15 22.33 67.64
N GLY A 526 -34.28 22.42 68.34
CA GLY A 526 -34.36 23.00 69.67
C GLY A 526 -34.04 21.98 70.77
N GLU A 527 -33.96 22.45 72.01
CA GLU A 527 -33.84 21.57 73.19
C GLU A 527 -35.04 20.61 73.24
N GLY A 528 -34.76 19.29 73.33
CA GLY A 528 -35.78 18.23 73.24
C GLY A 528 -35.93 17.59 71.86
N GLY A 529 -35.15 18.01 70.85
CA GLY A 529 -35.06 17.35 69.54
C GLY A 529 -36.10 17.79 68.49
N ALA A 530 -36.99 18.73 68.85
CA ALA A 530 -37.99 19.32 67.96
C ALA A 530 -37.34 20.22 66.88
N PRO A 531 -37.81 20.20 65.62
CA PRO A 531 -37.26 21.01 64.54
C PRO A 531 -37.58 22.50 64.77
N ARG A 532 -36.58 23.38 64.67
CA ARG A 532 -36.71 24.82 64.93
C ARG A 532 -36.47 25.67 63.69
N GLN A 533 -35.72 25.17 62.71
CA GLN A 533 -35.49 25.83 61.43
C GLN A 533 -35.36 24.78 60.34
N VAL A 534 -36.16 24.91 59.29
CA VAL A 534 -36.22 23.96 58.17
C VAL A 534 -35.99 24.73 56.87
N VAL A 535 -35.13 24.23 56.00
CA VAL A 535 -35.04 24.70 54.61
C VAL A 535 -35.73 23.70 53.73
N GLY A 536 -36.54 24.20 52.83
CA GLY A 536 -37.15 23.44 51.77
C GLY A 536 -36.56 23.80 50.42
N ILE A 537 -36.39 22.77 49.60
CA ILE A 537 -35.97 22.89 48.22
C ILE A 537 -37.11 22.38 47.35
N VAL A 538 -37.44 23.12 46.30
CA VAL A 538 -38.42 22.75 45.27
C VAL A 538 -37.75 22.71 43.91
N GLU A 539 -37.89 21.58 43.24
CA GLU A 539 -37.30 21.30 41.93
C GLU A 539 -38.41 21.06 40.90
N ASN A 540 -38.28 21.68 39.73
CA ASN A 540 -39.14 21.38 38.60
C ASN A 540 -38.66 20.09 37.92
N ILE A 541 -39.35 18.99 38.20
CA ILE A 541 -39.06 17.66 37.65
C ILE A 541 -39.99 17.32 36.47
N THR A 542 -40.63 18.30 35.84
CA THR A 542 -41.56 18.08 34.71
C THR A 542 -40.90 17.29 33.58
N ARG A 543 -39.73 17.76 33.11
CA ARG A 543 -38.97 17.07 32.07
C ARG A 543 -38.52 15.68 32.52
N GLN A 544 -38.16 15.50 33.80
CA GLN A 544 -37.80 14.18 34.34
C GLN A 544 -39.00 13.25 34.35
N LYS A 545 -40.19 13.72 34.73
CA LYS A 545 -41.43 12.92 34.74
C LYS A 545 -41.95 12.63 33.35
N GLU A 546 -41.87 13.58 32.43
CA GLU A 546 -42.14 13.37 31.01
C GLU A 546 -41.16 12.36 30.40
N MET A 547 -39.87 12.45 30.75
CA MET A 547 -38.86 11.47 30.33
C MET A 547 -39.10 10.10 30.98
N GLU A 548 -39.50 10.03 32.24
CA GLU A 548 -39.83 8.78 32.94
C GLU A 548 -41.05 8.09 32.30
N LEU A 549 -42.07 8.87 31.93
CA LEU A 549 -43.22 8.40 31.17
C LEU A 549 -42.85 7.98 29.75
N ALA A 550 -42.00 8.74 29.06
CA ALA A 550 -41.47 8.38 27.74
C ALA A 550 -40.56 7.15 27.80
N LEU A 551 -39.79 6.96 28.87
CA LEU A 551 -38.97 5.78 29.14
C LEU A 551 -39.84 4.56 29.45
N LEU A 552 -40.98 4.73 30.11
CA LEU A 552 -41.97 3.68 30.32
C LEU A 552 -42.63 3.26 29.00
N GLU A 553 -42.95 4.21 28.11
CA GLU A 553 -43.40 3.91 26.75
C GLU A 553 -42.30 3.25 25.91
N ALA A 554 -41.06 3.74 25.95
CA ALA A 554 -39.92 3.14 25.27
C ALA A 554 -39.61 1.73 25.79
N ARG A 555 -39.73 1.51 27.10
CA ARG A 555 -39.62 0.18 27.74
C ARG A 555 -40.72 -0.79 27.33
N SER A 556 -41.80 -0.32 26.70
CA SER A 556 -42.88 -1.18 26.21
C SER A 556 -42.65 -1.65 24.77
N ARG A 557 -41.68 -1.05 24.07
CA ARG A 557 -41.33 -1.32 22.68
C ARG A 557 -40.00 -2.04 22.56
N ASP A 558 -39.82 -2.74 21.45
CA ASP A 558 -38.53 -3.29 21.02
C ASP A 558 -37.67 -2.18 20.42
N GLY A 559 -36.42 -2.07 20.88
CA GLY A 559 -35.52 -0.96 20.54
C GLY A 559 -35.07 -0.92 19.08
N LEU A 560 -35.18 -2.03 18.34
CA LEU A 560 -34.79 -2.09 16.93
C LEU A 560 -35.99 -1.92 16.00
N THR A 561 -37.10 -2.60 16.28
CA THR A 561 -38.24 -2.73 15.36
C THR A 561 -39.42 -1.83 15.69
N GLY A 562 -39.46 -1.20 16.87
CA GLY A 562 -40.58 -0.36 17.31
C GLY A 562 -41.89 -1.12 17.61
N LEU A 563 -41.91 -2.45 17.42
CA LEU A 563 -43.03 -3.31 17.82
C LEU A 563 -43.13 -3.42 19.34
N TYR A 564 -44.22 -3.96 19.87
CA TYR A 564 -44.28 -4.26 21.31
C TYR A 564 -43.24 -5.32 21.65
N ASN A 565 -42.55 -5.16 22.77
CA ASN A 565 -41.69 -6.24 23.26
C ASN A 565 -42.52 -7.39 23.82
N LYS A 566 -41.88 -8.56 23.97
CA LYS A 566 -42.52 -9.80 24.43
C LYS A 566 -43.37 -9.61 25.69
N GLU A 567 -42.85 -8.99 26.74
CA GLU A 567 -43.58 -8.83 28.01
C GLU A 567 -44.85 -7.99 27.84
N THR A 568 -44.73 -6.83 27.19
CA THR A 568 -45.86 -5.91 26.98
C THR A 568 -46.89 -6.52 26.04
N GLY A 569 -46.44 -7.05 24.89
CA GLY A 569 -47.29 -7.65 23.88
C GLY A 569 -48.09 -8.83 24.43
N VAL A 570 -47.45 -9.75 25.15
CA VAL A 570 -48.12 -10.93 25.75
C VAL A 570 -49.16 -10.50 26.78
N ARG A 571 -48.86 -9.47 27.60
CA ARG A 571 -49.84 -8.91 28.54
C ARG A 571 -51.07 -8.38 27.79
N MET A 572 -50.87 -7.59 26.74
CA MET A 572 -51.97 -7.05 25.93
C MET A 572 -52.83 -8.13 25.27
N VAL A 573 -52.21 -9.22 24.79
CA VAL A 573 -52.96 -10.37 24.24
C VAL A 573 -53.77 -11.07 25.33
N ARG A 574 -53.20 -11.27 26.53
CA ARG A 574 -53.93 -11.88 27.66
C ARG A 574 -55.10 -11.01 28.13
N ASP A 575 -54.89 -9.70 28.21
CA ASP A 575 -55.93 -8.74 28.59
C ASP A 575 -57.08 -8.76 27.58
N TYR A 576 -56.77 -8.82 26.28
CA TYR A 576 -57.77 -8.99 25.23
C TYR A 576 -58.53 -10.31 25.36
N LEU A 577 -57.84 -11.44 25.55
CA LEU A 577 -58.47 -12.75 25.71
C LEU A 577 -59.37 -12.83 26.96
N ALA A 578 -59.02 -12.10 28.03
CA ALA A 578 -59.80 -12.02 29.25
C ALA A 578 -61.03 -11.07 29.13
N GLY A 579 -60.92 -10.01 28.33
CA GLY A 579 -61.95 -8.97 28.17
C GLY A 579 -62.85 -9.11 26.94
N ARG A 580 -62.62 -10.09 26.06
CA ARG A 580 -63.38 -10.26 24.81
C ARG A 580 -64.84 -10.65 25.02
N ALA A 581 -65.72 -10.18 24.14
CA ALA A 581 -67.13 -10.56 24.13
C ALA A 581 -67.33 -12.01 23.65
N ALA A 582 -68.41 -12.67 24.08
CA ALA A 582 -68.75 -14.02 23.63
C ALA A 582 -69.01 -14.05 22.10
N GLY A 583 -68.22 -14.84 21.38
CA GLY A 583 -68.25 -14.93 19.90
C GLY A 583 -67.19 -14.11 19.18
N GLU A 584 -66.37 -13.34 19.89
CA GLU A 584 -65.26 -12.59 19.30
C GLU A 584 -64.00 -13.47 19.20
N ASN A 585 -63.61 -13.79 17.96
CA ASN A 585 -62.46 -14.64 17.67
C ASN A 585 -61.20 -13.78 17.38
N GLY A 586 -60.05 -14.27 17.80
CA GLY A 586 -58.74 -13.74 17.42
C GLY A 586 -57.84 -14.85 16.88
N VAL A 587 -56.80 -14.46 16.17
CA VAL A 587 -55.82 -15.38 15.56
C VAL A 587 -54.42 -14.95 15.98
N MET A 588 -53.63 -15.92 16.43
CA MET A 588 -52.21 -15.75 16.69
C MET A 588 -51.41 -16.29 15.51
N LEU A 589 -50.44 -15.49 15.04
CA LEU A 589 -49.44 -15.87 14.04
C LEU A 589 -48.08 -15.78 14.72
N LEU A 590 -47.31 -16.86 14.66
CA LEU A 590 -45.93 -16.93 15.11
C LEU A 590 -45.04 -17.01 13.87
N LEU A 591 -44.13 -16.05 13.73
CA LEU A 591 -43.26 -15.90 12.57
C LEU A 591 -41.80 -16.06 13.00
N ASP A 592 -41.02 -16.77 12.20
CA ASP A 592 -39.61 -16.99 12.46
C ASP A 592 -38.86 -17.00 11.11
N MET A 593 -37.80 -16.22 11.04
CA MET A 593 -37.00 -16.05 9.82
C MET A 593 -36.23 -17.35 9.51
N ASP A 594 -36.35 -17.81 8.26
CA ASP A 594 -35.65 -19.02 7.85
C ASP A 594 -34.16 -18.72 7.62
N ASP A 595 -33.30 -19.53 8.25
CA ASP A 595 -31.83 -19.49 8.09
C ASP A 595 -31.18 -18.13 8.45
N PHE A 596 -31.79 -17.36 9.36
CA PHE A 596 -31.35 -16.00 9.73
C PHE A 596 -29.96 -15.93 10.36
N GLU A 597 -29.54 -16.97 11.09
CA GLU A 597 -28.16 -17.04 11.61
C GLU A 597 -27.13 -17.00 10.46
N SER A 598 -27.43 -17.65 9.33
CA SER A 598 -26.59 -17.60 8.13
C SER A 598 -26.57 -16.20 7.53
N ILE A 599 -27.72 -15.52 7.51
CA ILE A 599 -27.83 -14.11 7.06
C ILE A 599 -26.93 -13.22 7.92
N ASN A 600 -27.02 -13.37 9.24
CA ASN A 600 -26.26 -12.56 10.17
C ASN A 600 -24.74 -12.82 10.11
N GLN A 601 -24.33 -14.08 9.90
CA GLN A 601 -22.92 -14.44 9.75
C GLN A 601 -22.32 -13.95 8.43
N LYS A 602 -23.07 -14.03 7.33
CA LYS A 602 -22.62 -13.62 5.99
C LYS A 602 -22.56 -12.10 5.85
N GLU A 603 -23.63 -11.39 6.20
CA GLU A 603 -23.79 -9.95 5.92
C GLU A 603 -23.54 -9.04 7.13
N GLY A 604 -23.53 -9.62 8.34
CA GLY A 604 -23.31 -8.90 9.59
C GLY A 604 -24.57 -8.31 10.23
N ASN A 605 -24.45 -7.99 11.52
CA ASN A 605 -25.57 -7.57 12.38
C ASN A 605 -26.36 -6.37 11.85
N VAL A 606 -25.71 -5.40 11.20
CA VAL A 606 -26.40 -4.19 10.70
C VAL A 606 -27.36 -4.50 9.56
N PHE A 607 -26.95 -5.39 8.64
CA PHE A 607 -27.80 -5.83 7.54
C PHE A 607 -28.95 -6.71 8.05
N ALA A 608 -28.63 -7.64 8.95
CA ALA A 608 -29.62 -8.48 9.62
C ALA A 608 -30.66 -7.62 10.38
N ASP A 609 -30.22 -6.59 11.09
CA ASP A 609 -31.08 -5.63 11.79
C ASP A 609 -32.01 -4.87 10.84
N ALA A 610 -31.51 -4.44 9.66
CA ALA A 610 -32.31 -3.78 8.64
C ALA A 610 -33.39 -4.72 8.05
N VAL A 611 -33.07 -5.99 7.83
CA VAL A 611 -34.06 -7.00 7.40
C VAL A 611 -35.17 -7.16 8.45
N LEU A 612 -34.82 -7.20 9.74
CA LEU A 612 -35.80 -7.30 10.82
C LEU A 612 -36.69 -6.05 10.93
N GLN A 613 -36.17 -4.86 10.62
CA GLN A 613 -36.95 -3.62 10.54
C GLN A 613 -37.94 -3.64 9.37
N GLU A 614 -37.52 -4.07 8.17
CA GLU A 614 -38.42 -4.19 7.01
C GLU A 614 -39.55 -5.21 7.28
N VAL A 615 -39.24 -6.33 7.94
CA VAL A 615 -40.25 -7.31 8.38
C VAL A 615 -41.22 -6.68 9.39
N ALA A 616 -40.72 -5.87 10.33
CA ALA A 616 -41.56 -5.18 11.30
C ALA A 616 -42.49 -4.14 10.65
N ASP A 617 -41.99 -3.39 9.66
CA ASP A 617 -42.77 -2.41 8.89
C ASP A 617 -43.86 -3.11 8.07
N LEU A 618 -43.55 -4.25 7.45
CA LEU A 618 -44.53 -5.10 6.77
C LEU A 618 -45.63 -5.59 7.74
N LEU A 619 -45.24 -6.01 8.95
CA LEU A 619 -46.20 -6.43 9.97
C LEU A 619 -47.08 -5.27 10.41
N LEU A 620 -46.55 -4.06 10.59
CA LEU A 620 -47.33 -2.87 10.93
C LEU A 620 -48.31 -2.47 9.82
N ALA A 621 -47.87 -2.54 8.56
CA ALA A 621 -48.71 -2.25 7.40
C ALA A 621 -49.88 -3.23 7.25
N GLU A 622 -49.65 -4.53 7.49
CA GLU A 622 -50.70 -5.56 7.42
C GLU A 622 -51.59 -5.61 8.68
N ALA A 623 -51.07 -5.20 9.84
CA ALA A 623 -51.77 -5.28 11.13
C ALA A 623 -52.76 -4.12 11.38
N GLY A 624 -52.53 -2.91 10.85
CA GLY A 624 -53.34 -1.74 11.21
C GLY A 624 -53.30 -1.40 12.73
N GLN A 625 -54.06 -0.39 13.17
CA GLN A 625 -53.95 0.11 14.56
C GLN A 625 -54.60 -0.76 15.65
N GLU A 626 -55.49 -1.71 15.31
CA GLU A 626 -56.20 -2.51 16.32
C GLU A 626 -55.47 -3.80 16.73
N HIS A 627 -54.55 -4.31 15.91
CA HIS A 627 -53.86 -5.59 16.12
C HIS A 627 -52.59 -5.42 16.97
N ILE A 628 -52.04 -6.53 17.50
CA ILE A 628 -50.92 -6.50 18.45
C ILE A 628 -49.69 -7.15 17.78
N PRO A 629 -48.81 -6.37 17.13
CA PRO A 629 -47.55 -6.86 16.60
C PRO A 629 -46.47 -6.82 17.69
N ILE A 630 -45.72 -7.92 17.83
CA ILE A 630 -44.81 -8.19 18.93
C ILE A 630 -43.51 -8.73 18.36
N ARG A 631 -42.37 -8.25 18.86
CA ARG A 631 -41.08 -8.95 18.67
C ARG A 631 -40.77 -9.80 19.89
N LEU A 632 -40.57 -11.10 19.67
CA LEU A 632 -40.30 -12.06 20.75
C LEU A 632 -38.83 -12.08 21.16
N GLY A 633 -37.95 -11.65 20.25
CA GLY A 633 -36.50 -11.55 20.42
C GLY A 633 -35.79 -12.23 19.25
N GLY A 634 -34.54 -11.82 18.97
CA GLY A 634 -33.80 -12.34 17.82
C GLY A 634 -34.54 -12.07 16.51
N ASP A 635 -34.85 -13.13 15.79
CA ASP A 635 -35.52 -13.22 14.51
C ASP A 635 -36.98 -13.70 14.59
N GLU A 636 -37.53 -13.81 15.80
CA GLU A 636 -38.90 -14.24 16.06
C GLU A 636 -39.88 -13.06 16.25
N PHE A 637 -41.01 -13.15 15.57
CA PHE A 637 -42.12 -12.20 15.66
C PHE A 637 -43.44 -12.91 16.01
N MET A 638 -44.36 -12.16 16.61
CA MET A 638 -45.74 -12.59 16.82
C MET A 638 -46.69 -11.49 16.39
N LEU A 639 -47.72 -11.86 15.64
CA LEU A 639 -48.83 -10.97 15.31
C LEU A 639 -50.12 -11.57 15.87
N PHE A 640 -50.79 -10.83 16.75
CA PHE A 640 -52.12 -11.18 17.21
C PHE A 640 -53.18 -10.31 16.54
N VAL A 641 -53.98 -10.93 15.68
CA VAL A 641 -55.04 -10.29 14.89
C VAL A 641 -56.36 -10.43 15.64
N LYS A 642 -56.87 -9.32 16.16
CA LYS A 642 -58.17 -9.25 16.85
C LYS A 642 -59.32 -9.37 15.85
N LYS A 643 -60.48 -9.88 16.30
CA LYS A 643 -61.70 -10.00 15.47
C LYS A 643 -61.46 -10.72 14.12
N CYS A 644 -60.66 -11.78 14.15
CA CYS A 644 -60.25 -12.54 12.97
C CYS A 644 -60.70 -14.00 13.10
N ASP A 645 -61.24 -14.55 12.02
CA ASP A 645 -61.63 -15.96 11.91
C ASP A 645 -60.55 -16.78 11.19
N ARG A 646 -60.69 -18.11 11.24
CA ARG A 646 -59.73 -19.02 10.56
C ARG A 646 -59.62 -18.77 9.06
N ARG A 647 -60.72 -18.44 8.38
CA ARG A 647 -60.73 -18.26 6.91
C ARG A 647 -59.89 -17.05 6.50
N ARG A 648 -60.01 -15.95 7.24
CA ARG A 648 -59.23 -14.73 7.01
C ARG A 648 -57.76 -14.91 7.40
N ALA A 649 -57.47 -15.68 8.45
CA ALA A 649 -56.12 -16.09 8.80
C ALA A 649 -55.38 -16.82 7.66
N GLY A 650 -56.08 -17.74 7.00
CA GLY A 650 -55.55 -18.49 5.84
C GLY A 650 -55.21 -17.61 4.63
N THR A 651 -55.60 -16.35 4.62
CA THR A 651 -55.19 -15.36 3.61
C THR A 651 -54.05 -14.47 4.10
N ILE A 652 -54.11 -14.04 5.37
CA ILE A 652 -53.13 -13.11 5.96
C ILE A 652 -51.74 -13.76 6.08
N GLY A 653 -51.66 -14.99 6.60
CA GLY A 653 -50.40 -15.68 6.80
C GLY A 653 -49.59 -15.88 5.50
N PRO A 654 -50.16 -16.53 4.46
CA PRO A 654 -49.46 -16.72 3.20
C PRO A 654 -49.07 -15.42 2.50
N ARG A 655 -49.90 -14.37 2.62
CA ARG A 655 -49.59 -13.05 2.09
C ARG A 655 -48.36 -12.44 2.77
N ILE A 656 -48.27 -12.49 4.11
CA ILE A 656 -47.10 -12.00 4.84
C ILE A 656 -45.84 -12.78 4.44
N ALA A 657 -45.92 -14.10 4.33
CA ALA A 657 -44.79 -14.93 3.90
C ALA A 657 -44.28 -14.55 2.49
N GLY A 658 -45.20 -14.31 1.54
CA GLY A 658 -44.85 -13.88 0.19
C GLY A 658 -44.25 -12.47 0.13
N LEU A 659 -44.72 -11.54 0.97
CA LEU A 659 -44.16 -10.19 1.06
C LEU A 659 -42.72 -10.20 1.61
N VAL A 660 -42.45 -11.02 2.62
CA VAL A 660 -41.10 -11.17 3.19
C VAL A 660 -40.13 -11.79 2.17
N GLN A 661 -40.57 -12.75 1.37
CA GLN A 661 -39.77 -13.28 0.24
C GLN A 661 -39.45 -12.22 -0.82
N GLY A 662 -40.29 -11.18 -0.95
CA GLY A 662 -40.11 -10.09 -1.88
C GLY A 662 -39.16 -8.96 -1.41
N ILE A 663 -38.59 -9.06 -0.20
CA ILE A 663 -37.67 -8.04 0.35
C ILE A 663 -36.40 -7.91 -0.52
N LEU A 664 -35.83 -9.04 -0.95
CA LEU A 664 -34.65 -9.12 -1.83
C LEU A 664 -34.98 -9.93 -3.10
N ALA A 665 -35.60 -9.30 -4.09
CA ALA A 665 -35.99 -9.97 -5.34
C ALA A 665 -34.92 -9.95 -6.46
N ASN A 666 -33.79 -9.24 -6.26
CA ASN A 666 -32.86 -8.81 -7.32
C ASN A 666 -31.36 -9.11 -7.06
N ALA A 667 -31.00 -10.33 -6.70
CA ALA A 667 -29.59 -10.75 -6.79
C ALA A 667 -29.49 -12.12 -7.45
N GLY A 668 -28.64 -12.24 -8.46
CA GLY A 668 -28.17 -13.53 -8.98
C GLY A 668 -27.21 -14.24 -8.00
N GLN A 669 -27.50 -14.18 -6.69
CA GLN A 669 -26.68 -14.73 -5.61
C GLN A 669 -27.51 -15.65 -4.69
N ASP A 670 -26.82 -16.59 -4.04
CA ASP A 670 -27.29 -17.71 -3.19
C ASP A 670 -28.05 -17.33 -1.90
N MET A 671 -28.63 -16.12 -1.80
CA MET A 671 -29.20 -15.60 -0.55
C MET A 671 -30.69 -15.30 -0.69
N GLN A 672 -31.52 -16.13 -0.04
CA GLN A 672 -32.98 -16.03 -0.07
C GLN A 672 -33.52 -15.66 1.31
N ILE A 673 -34.18 -14.51 1.44
CA ILE A 673 -34.91 -14.14 2.66
C ILE A 673 -36.27 -14.83 2.64
N SER A 674 -36.61 -15.54 3.70
CA SER A 674 -37.94 -16.14 3.86
C SER A 674 -38.32 -16.26 5.33
N VAL A 675 -39.61 -16.45 5.58
CA VAL A 675 -40.18 -16.57 6.92
C VAL A 675 -41.15 -17.74 6.96
N SER A 676 -41.04 -18.56 8.00
CA SER A 676 -42.00 -19.62 8.30
C SER A 676 -43.03 -19.09 9.29
N ILE A 677 -44.32 -19.41 9.07
CA ILE A 677 -45.42 -18.87 9.89
C ILE A 677 -46.36 -19.99 10.38
N GLY A 678 -46.50 -20.11 11.69
CA GLY A 678 -47.46 -20.99 12.35
C GLY A 678 -48.66 -20.23 12.91
N MET A 679 -49.89 -20.67 12.62
CA MET A 679 -51.11 -19.92 12.97
C MET A 679 -52.12 -20.75 13.76
N CYS A 680 -52.78 -20.14 14.74
CA CYS A 680 -53.88 -20.75 15.49
C CYS A 680 -55.00 -19.75 15.81
N SER A 681 -56.25 -20.20 15.62
CA SER A 681 -57.46 -19.43 15.91
C SER A 681 -57.98 -19.74 17.31
N THR A 682 -58.53 -18.73 17.98
CA THR A 682 -59.21 -18.88 19.27
C THR A 682 -60.48 -19.74 19.21
N GLU A 683 -60.96 -20.09 18.01
CA GLU A 683 -62.02 -21.08 17.78
C GLU A 683 -61.60 -22.49 18.20
N VAL A 684 -60.29 -22.75 18.21
CA VAL A 684 -59.72 -24.05 18.59
C VAL A 684 -59.42 -24.08 20.08
N VAL A 685 -58.74 -23.05 20.58
CA VAL A 685 -58.35 -22.95 21.99
C VAL A 685 -58.41 -21.51 22.49
N GLY A 686 -58.96 -21.30 23.69
CA GLY A 686 -59.31 -19.97 24.17
C GLY A 686 -58.27 -19.25 25.03
N ASP A 687 -57.24 -19.97 25.52
CA ASP A 687 -56.20 -19.40 26.39
C ASP A 687 -54.89 -19.16 25.63
N TYR A 688 -54.14 -18.15 26.09
CA TYR A 688 -52.87 -17.74 25.46
C TYR A 688 -51.86 -18.89 25.34
N ASN A 689 -51.69 -19.71 26.39
CA ASN A 689 -50.64 -20.73 26.41
C ASN A 689 -50.95 -21.84 25.42
N ALA A 690 -52.21 -22.25 25.30
CA ALA A 690 -52.60 -23.26 24.33
C ALA A 690 -52.54 -22.74 22.89
N LEU A 691 -52.93 -21.47 22.64
CA LEU A 691 -52.77 -20.83 21.34
C LEU A 691 -51.30 -20.78 20.91
N TYR A 692 -50.42 -20.35 21.81
CA TYR A 692 -48.99 -20.28 21.55
C TYR A 692 -48.42 -21.65 21.19
N ARG A 693 -48.74 -22.69 21.97
CA ARG A 693 -48.29 -24.08 21.70
C ARG A 693 -48.79 -24.60 20.36
N CYS A 694 -50.02 -24.28 19.98
CA CYS A 694 -50.55 -24.69 18.67
C CYS A 694 -49.83 -23.97 17.52
N CYS A 695 -49.55 -22.67 17.67
CA CYS A 695 -48.78 -21.90 16.68
C CYS A 695 -47.34 -22.43 16.57
N GLU A 696 -46.67 -22.65 17.70
CA GLU A 696 -45.30 -23.19 17.78
C GLU A 696 -45.19 -24.58 17.13
N SER A 697 -46.12 -25.48 17.45
CA SER A 697 -46.18 -26.80 16.81
C SER A 697 -46.39 -26.71 15.29
N THR A 698 -47.20 -25.74 14.84
CA THR A 698 -47.46 -25.53 13.41
C THR A 698 -46.25 -24.90 12.72
N LEU A 699 -45.59 -23.94 13.36
CA LEU A 699 -44.39 -23.28 12.86
C LEU A 699 -43.26 -24.30 12.68
N LYS A 700 -43.08 -25.21 13.66
CA LYS A 700 -42.11 -26.30 13.55
C LYS A 700 -42.41 -27.21 12.35
N TYR A 701 -43.67 -27.57 12.15
CA TYR A 701 -44.07 -28.37 11.00
C TYR A 701 -43.75 -27.67 9.66
N VAL A 702 -44.04 -26.36 9.55
CA VAL A 702 -43.73 -25.54 8.37
C VAL A 702 -42.23 -25.49 8.10
N LYS A 703 -41.41 -25.27 9.13
CA LYS A 703 -39.94 -25.27 9.00
C LYS A 703 -39.38 -26.60 8.49
N GLU A 704 -40.03 -27.72 8.84
CA GLU A 704 -39.60 -29.07 8.43
C GLU A 704 -40.14 -29.48 7.03
N HIS A 705 -41.29 -28.96 6.60
CA HIS A 705 -42.02 -29.47 5.41
C HIS A 705 -42.32 -28.41 4.33
N GLY A 706 -41.95 -27.14 4.55
CA GLY A 706 -42.19 -26.06 3.61
C GLY A 706 -41.76 -24.70 4.13
N LYS A 707 -40.43 -24.48 4.28
CA LYS A 707 -39.84 -23.18 4.63
C LYS A 707 -40.37 -22.05 3.74
N GLY A 708 -40.50 -20.85 4.31
CA GLY A 708 -41.04 -19.70 3.61
C GLY A 708 -42.55 -19.72 3.37
N ARG A 709 -43.31 -20.54 4.11
CA ARG A 709 -44.77 -20.66 3.97
C ARG A 709 -45.49 -20.38 5.30
N ALA A 710 -46.82 -20.36 5.24
CA ALA A 710 -47.68 -20.23 6.40
C ALA A 710 -48.69 -21.39 6.47
N ALA A 711 -48.96 -21.90 7.67
CA ALA A 711 -49.97 -22.94 7.87
C ALA A 711 -50.82 -22.69 9.14
N CYS A 712 -52.07 -23.17 9.11
CA CYS A 712 -52.95 -23.20 10.29
C CYS A 712 -52.95 -24.58 10.96
N TYR A 713 -53.01 -24.61 12.28
CA TYR A 713 -52.97 -25.83 13.11
C TYR A 713 -53.99 -26.93 12.73
N LEU A 714 -55.16 -26.56 12.19
CA LEU A 714 -56.21 -27.50 11.79
C LEU A 714 -56.12 -27.96 10.32
N ASP A 715 -55.19 -27.41 9.53
CA ASP A 715 -54.90 -27.89 8.18
C ASP A 715 -53.82 -28.99 8.25
N THR A 716 -52.81 -28.79 9.09
CA THR A 716 -51.73 -29.75 9.34
C THR A 716 -52.17 -31.00 10.11
N SER A 717 -53.26 -30.91 10.89
CA SER A 717 -53.84 -32.06 11.60
C SER A 717 -54.61 -33.03 10.70
N ASN A 718 -55.01 -32.60 9.50
CA ASN A 718 -55.64 -33.47 8.49
C ASN A 718 -54.61 -34.03 7.48
N GLU A 719 -53.42 -33.43 7.37
CA GLU A 719 -52.40 -33.76 6.36
C GLU A 719 -51.36 -34.81 6.78
N VAL A 720 -51.35 -35.26 8.05
CA VAL A 720 -50.68 -36.53 8.41
C VAL A 720 -51.44 -37.75 7.83
N GLY A 721 -52.60 -37.53 7.18
CA GLY A 721 -53.53 -38.57 6.73
C GLY A 721 -53.56 -38.93 5.24
N THR A 722 -53.10 -38.12 4.27
CA THR A 722 -53.24 -38.52 2.85
C THR A 722 -52.29 -37.80 1.90
N PHE A 723 -51.37 -38.57 1.31
CA PHE A 723 -50.43 -38.16 0.27
C PHE A 723 -51.08 -38.15 -1.13
N LEU A 724 -50.73 -37.15 -1.95
CA LEU A 724 -50.81 -37.05 -3.43
C LEU A 724 -52.16 -37.28 -4.12
N ASN A 725 -52.75 -36.20 -4.68
CA ASN A 725 -53.22 -36.20 -6.08
C ASN A 725 -53.58 -34.80 -6.62
N GLN A 726 -53.10 -34.55 -7.85
CA GLN A 726 -53.56 -33.60 -8.88
C GLN A 726 -53.07 -32.13 -8.78
N ILE A 727 -52.13 -31.62 -9.61
CA ILE A 727 -52.01 -31.49 -11.09
C ILE A 727 -52.79 -30.27 -11.64
N TYR A 728 -52.02 -29.21 -11.97
CA TYR A 728 -52.27 -28.08 -12.90
C TYR A 728 -53.37 -27.06 -12.49
N THR A 729 -53.38 -25.78 -12.90
CA THR A 729 -53.03 -25.15 -14.19
C THR A 729 -53.01 -23.62 -14.01
N GLU A 730 -52.07 -22.96 -14.69
CA GLU A 730 -52.15 -21.69 -15.45
C GLU A 730 -53.02 -20.46 -15.05
N GLU A 731 -52.39 -19.31 -15.35
CA GLU A 731 -52.95 -18.03 -15.86
C GLU A 731 -53.42 -16.89 -14.92
N HIS A 732 -52.73 -15.75 -15.12
CA HIS A 732 -52.93 -14.34 -14.71
C HIS A 732 -54.40 -13.84 -14.77
N PRO A 733 -54.84 -12.76 -14.06
CA PRO A 733 -54.26 -11.41 -14.14
C PRO A 733 -54.38 -10.43 -12.93
N VAL A 734 -53.39 -9.53 -12.84
CA VAL A 734 -53.45 -8.05 -12.74
C VAL A 734 -54.81 -7.40 -12.38
N ASN A 735 -54.90 -6.68 -11.24
CA ASN A 735 -54.98 -5.19 -11.13
C ASN A 735 -55.64 -4.66 -9.83
N ALA A 736 -55.08 -3.53 -9.37
CA ALA A 736 -55.71 -2.35 -8.75
C ALA A 736 -56.05 -2.30 -7.24
N ILE A 737 -55.98 -1.04 -6.77
CA ILE A 737 -56.24 -0.43 -5.43
C ILE A 737 -54.96 -0.37 -4.58
N GLY A 738 -54.42 0.78 -4.18
CA GLY A 738 -54.83 2.19 -4.23
C GLY A 738 -53.88 2.96 -3.28
N PRO A 739 -53.67 4.26 -3.47
CA PRO A 739 -52.66 5.03 -2.74
C PRO A 739 -53.19 5.40 -1.35
N GLU A 740 -52.45 5.16 -0.27
CA GLU A 740 -52.59 6.00 0.94
C GLU A 740 -51.47 5.84 1.98
N SER A 741 -50.77 6.97 2.16
CA SER A 741 -50.20 7.50 3.41
C SER A 741 -49.05 6.76 4.10
N SER A 742 -47.84 6.94 3.58
CA SER A 742 -46.61 6.86 4.40
C SER A 742 -46.36 8.24 5.01
N ARG A 743 -46.32 8.32 6.34
CA ARG A 743 -45.97 9.55 7.08
C ARG A 743 -44.56 10.00 6.69
N ALA A 744 -44.47 11.24 6.21
CA ALA A 744 -43.24 12.00 6.07
C ALA A 744 -42.52 12.08 7.43
N GLY A 745 -41.24 11.71 7.47
CA GLY A 745 -40.44 11.83 8.69
C GLY A 745 -38.96 11.48 8.54
N ASP A 746 -38.62 10.34 7.94
CA ASP A 746 -37.22 9.91 7.87
C ASP A 746 -36.62 10.23 6.49
N GLY A 747 -35.66 11.14 6.48
CA GLY A 747 -34.97 11.52 5.25
C GLY A 747 -34.20 10.35 4.65
N LEU A 748 -34.44 10.05 3.37
CA LEU A 748 -33.70 9.02 2.60
C LEU A 748 -32.18 9.26 2.59
N VAL A 749 -31.74 10.52 2.75
CA VAL A 749 -30.33 10.92 2.80
C VAL A 749 -29.65 10.49 4.11
N PRO A 750 -30.16 10.81 5.32
CA PRO A 750 -29.69 10.21 6.58
C PRO A 750 -29.65 8.69 6.58
N PHE A 751 -30.68 8.03 6.03
CA PHE A 751 -30.72 6.57 5.91
C PHE A 751 -29.59 6.05 5.00
N ALA A 752 -29.36 6.68 3.85
CA ALA A 752 -28.24 6.32 2.96
C ALA A 752 -26.88 6.46 3.65
N LEU A 753 -26.65 7.54 4.40
CA LEU A 753 -25.40 7.76 5.15
C LEU A 753 -25.18 6.72 6.25
N ASP A 754 -26.23 6.33 6.97
CA ASP A 754 -26.13 5.34 8.04
C ASP A 754 -25.91 3.93 7.50
N LEU A 755 -26.68 3.53 6.47
CA LEU A 755 -26.61 2.22 5.84
C LEU A 755 -25.25 2.01 5.14
N LEU A 756 -24.82 2.96 4.30
CA LEU A 756 -23.54 2.86 3.58
C LEU A 756 -22.33 3.06 4.50
N GLY A 757 -22.47 3.82 5.60
CA GLY A 757 -21.41 4.06 6.57
C GLY A 757 -21.11 2.88 7.49
N LYS A 758 -22.09 1.99 7.71
CA LYS A 758 -21.98 0.90 8.70
C LYS A 758 -22.08 -0.51 8.11
N SER A 759 -22.48 -0.67 6.85
CA SER A 759 -22.55 -1.99 6.21
C SER A 759 -21.16 -2.61 5.99
N ARG A 760 -21.07 -3.94 6.10
CA ARG A 760 -19.86 -4.72 5.77
C ARG A 760 -19.74 -4.98 4.27
N ASN A 761 -20.86 -5.24 3.61
CA ASN A 761 -20.96 -5.41 2.17
C ASN A 761 -21.63 -4.17 1.57
N LEU A 762 -20.87 -3.41 0.79
CA LEU A 762 -21.36 -2.17 0.20
C LEU A 762 -22.38 -2.45 -0.91
N ASP A 763 -22.20 -3.53 -1.67
CA ASP A 763 -23.03 -3.84 -2.84
C ASP A 763 -24.49 -4.10 -2.43
N ASP A 764 -24.70 -4.88 -1.36
CA ASP A 764 -26.02 -5.18 -0.84
C ASP A 764 -26.69 -3.97 -0.19
N ALA A 765 -25.90 -3.13 0.49
CA ALA A 765 -26.38 -1.86 1.04
C ALA A 765 -26.84 -0.90 -0.06
N VAL A 766 -26.10 -0.80 -1.17
CA VAL A 766 -26.48 0.00 -2.34
C VAL A 766 -27.76 -0.55 -2.96
N ASN A 767 -27.85 -1.86 -3.19
CA ASN A 767 -29.05 -2.49 -3.78
C ASN A 767 -30.32 -2.28 -2.92
N LEU A 768 -30.21 -2.44 -1.59
CA LEU A 768 -31.30 -2.19 -0.66
C LEU A 768 -31.72 -0.71 -0.67
N LEU A 769 -30.75 0.20 -0.74
CA LEU A 769 -31.01 1.64 -0.83
C LEU A 769 -31.74 2.00 -2.12
N LEU A 770 -31.30 1.49 -3.29
CA LEU A 770 -31.96 1.73 -4.57
C LEU A 770 -33.41 1.21 -4.55
N ALA A 771 -33.63 0.03 -3.95
CA ALA A 771 -34.96 -0.53 -3.79
C ALA A 771 -35.87 0.34 -2.91
N ARG A 772 -35.34 0.90 -1.82
CA ARG A 772 -36.09 1.80 -0.93
C ARG A 772 -36.42 3.11 -1.64
N ILE A 773 -35.47 3.73 -2.33
CA ILE A 773 -35.69 4.96 -3.12
C ILE A 773 -36.80 4.73 -4.15
N GLY A 774 -36.70 3.66 -4.94
CA GLY A 774 -37.67 3.34 -5.97
C GLY A 774 -39.09 3.12 -5.42
N LYS A 775 -39.22 2.41 -4.28
CA LYS A 775 -40.51 2.17 -3.61
C LYS A 775 -41.07 3.43 -2.95
N THR A 776 -40.26 4.20 -2.25
CA THR A 776 -40.70 5.41 -1.53
C THR A 776 -41.10 6.54 -2.48
N CYS A 777 -40.36 6.72 -3.58
CA CYS A 777 -40.62 7.78 -4.55
C CYS A 777 -41.53 7.35 -5.71
N GLY A 778 -41.86 6.06 -5.82
CA GLY A 778 -42.75 5.57 -6.87
C GLY A 778 -42.13 5.58 -8.27
N PHE A 779 -40.83 5.34 -8.39
CA PHE A 779 -40.14 5.22 -9.69
C PHE A 779 -40.31 3.82 -10.29
N ASP A 780 -40.14 3.71 -11.61
CA ASP A 780 -40.15 2.43 -12.31
C ASP A 780 -38.75 1.81 -12.37
N ARG A 781 -37.70 2.64 -12.42
CA ARG A 781 -36.32 2.18 -12.35
C ARG A 781 -35.39 3.21 -11.72
N VAL A 782 -34.40 2.72 -10.98
CA VAL A 782 -33.31 3.51 -10.39
C VAL A 782 -32.00 2.81 -10.73
N SER A 783 -31.03 3.52 -11.30
CA SER A 783 -29.80 2.88 -11.77
C SER A 783 -28.54 3.72 -11.55
N ILE A 784 -27.40 3.04 -11.47
CA ILE A 784 -26.06 3.61 -11.45
C ILE A 784 -25.28 2.98 -12.61
N ILE A 785 -24.86 3.82 -13.53
CA ILE A 785 -24.12 3.47 -14.75
C ILE A 785 -22.67 3.90 -14.55
N GLU A 786 -21.74 3.00 -14.78
CA GLU A 786 -20.30 3.24 -14.77
C GLU A 786 -19.79 3.37 -16.20
N ALA A 787 -18.91 4.35 -16.42
CA ALA A 787 -18.33 4.68 -17.71
C ALA A 787 -16.84 4.35 -17.70
N ASN A 788 -16.35 3.63 -18.71
CA ASN A 788 -14.93 3.36 -18.87
C ASN A 788 -14.44 3.88 -20.22
N ARG A 789 -13.73 5.01 -20.18
CA ARG A 789 -13.19 5.66 -21.37
C ARG A 789 -12.15 4.80 -22.10
N ALA A 790 -11.33 4.03 -21.38
CA ALA A 790 -10.26 3.22 -21.98
C ALA A 790 -10.80 2.07 -22.86
N TYR A 791 -12.00 1.58 -22.56
CA TYR A 791 -12.68 0.54 -23.32
C TYR A 791 -13.89 1.06 -24.10
N LEU A 792 -14.19 2.35 -23.99
CA LEU A 792 -15.39 3.01 -24.53
C LEU A 792 -16.67 2.22 -24.19
N THR A 793 -16.83 1.86 -22.92
CA THR A 793 -17.99 1.08 -22.44
C THR A 793 -18.79 1.81 -21.36
N TYR A 794 -20.11 1.60 -21.37
CA TYR A 794 -21.00 1.88 -20.25
C TYR A 794 -21.54 0.57 -19.70
N ARG A 795 -21.67 0.49 -18.37
CA ARG A 795 -22.20 -0.70 -17.69
C ARG A 795 -23.12 -0.30 -16.55
N PHE A 796 -24.26 -0.97 -16.41
CA PHE A 796 -25.06 -0.87 -15.19
C PHE A 796 -24.34 -1.58 -14.04
N SER A 797 -23.77 -0.81 -13.12
CA SER A 797 -23.07 -1.32 -11.94
C SER A 797 -24.04 -1.61 -10.81
N TYR A 798 -25.13 -0.84 -10.69
CA TYR A 798 -26.24 -1.13 -9.77
C TYR A 798 -27.57 -0.75 -10.42
N GLN A 799 -28.61 -1.56 -10.18
CA GLN A 799 -29.92 -1.30 -10.77
C GLN A 799 -31.05 -1.92 -9.94
N TRP A 800 -32.11 -1.13 -9.74
CA TRP A 800 -33.39 -1.60 -9.22
C TRP A 800 -34.49 -1.22 -10.20
N ALA A 801 -35.42 -2.15 -10.48
CA ALA A 801 -36.56 -1.91 -11.35
C ALA A 801 -37.84 -2.50 -10.74
N ARG A 802 -38.97 -1.83 -10.97
CA ARG A 802 -40.31 -2.27 -10.54
C ARG A 802 -40.75 -3.53 -11.31
N ARG A 803 -40.47 -3.60 -12.61
CA ARG A 803 -40.70 -4.78 -13.45
C ARG A 803 -39.37 -5.46 -13.77
N ARG A 804 -39.35 -6.79 -13.67
CA ARG A 804 -38.14 -7.60 -13.94
C ARG A 804 -37.66 -7.52 -15.38
N THR A 805 -38.57 -7.27 -16.32
CA THR A 805 -38.26 -7.12 -17.76
C THR A 805 -37.38 -5.92 -18.06
N ASP A 806 -37.32 -4.95 -17.16
CA ASP A 806 -36.67 -3.66 -17.39
C ASP A 806 -35.23 -3.64 -16.82
N LEU A 807 -34.73 -4.79 -16.34
CA LEU A 807 -33.37 -4.98 -15.83
C LEU A 807 -32.38 -5.29 -16.96
N GLN A 808 -31.23 -4.61 -16.94
CA GLN A 808 -30.14 -4.70 -17.93
C GLN A 808 -28.76 -4.92 -17.26
N MET A 809 -28.74 -5.47 -16.04
CA MET A 809 -27.51 -5.72 -15.27
C MET A 809 -26.53 -6.65 -16.00
N GLY A 810 -25.24 -6.29 -16.00
CA GLY A 810 -24.15 -7.13 -16.50
C GLY A 810 -23.92 -7.11 -18.02
N GLN A 811 -24.61 -6.24 -18.75
CA GLN A 811 -24.34 -5.98 -20.17
C GLN A 811 -23.43 -4.75 -20.33
N ASP A 812 -22.36 -4.90 -21.12
CA ASP A 812 -21.50 -3.80 -21.52
C ASP A 812 -22.04 -3.18 -22.81
N PHE A 813 -22.25 -1.86 -22.79
CA PHE A 813 -22.67 -1.09 -23.96
C PHE A 813 -21.45 -0.36 -24.53
N TYR A 814 -21.04 -0.74 -25.73
CA TYR A 814 -19.92 -0.10 -26.42
C TYR A 814 -20.38 1.18 -27.13
N VAL A 815 -19.60 2.25 -26.97
CA VAL A 815 -19.88 3.56 -27.53
C VAL A 815 -18.70 4.09 -28.34
N SER A 816 -18.93 5.08 -29.19
CA SER A 816 -17.85 5.80 -29.85
C SER A 816 -17.24 6.86 -28.92
N ASP A 817 -16.02 7.33 -29.23
CA ASP A 817 -15.37 8.41 -28.47
C ASP A 817 -16.18 9.74 -28.59
N GLU A 818 -16.84 9.98 -29.73
CA GLU A 818 -17.77 11.11 -29.91
C GLU A 818 -19.01 11.00 -29.02
N ASP A 819 -19.59 9.79 -28.89
CA ASP A 819 -20.73 9.54 -27.99
C ASP A 819 -20.35 9.79 -26.52
N PHE A 820 -19.12 9.41 -26.13
CA PHE A 820 -18.61 9.61 -24.77
C PHE A 820 -18.47 11.11 -24.43
N GLU A 821 -17.94 11.91 -25.35
CA GLU A 821 -17.79 13.36 -25.19
C GLU A 821 -19.17 14.06 -25.11
N LEU A 822 -20.11 13.67 -25.97
CA LEU A 822 -21.51 14.15 -25.92
C LEU A 822 -22.18 13.85 -24.57
N CYS A 823 -22.02 12.62 -24.06
CA CYS A 823 -22.56 12.23 -22.76
C CYS A 823 -21.92 13.00 -21.60
N SER A 824 -20.64 13.38 -21.70
CA SER A 824 -19.99 14.20 -20.67
C SER A 824 -20.50 15.65 -20.64
N ALA A 825 -20.99 16.16 -21.78
CA ALA A 825 -21.37 17.56 -21.96
C ALA A 825 -22.88 17.84 -21.81
N MET A 826 -23.71 16.83 -21.54
CA MET A 826 -25.17 16.94 -21.55
C MET A 826 -25.80 17.51 -20.25
N TYR A 827 -25.00 17.73 -19.20
CA TYR A 827 -25.47 18.11 -17.87
C TYR A 827 -25.56 19.63 -17.71
N ASP A 828 -26.62 20.09 -17.02
CA ASP A 828 -26.81 21.50 -16.68
C ASP A 828 -25.85 21.99 -15.57
N GLU A 829 -25.93 23.28 -15.19
CA GLU A 829 -25.10 23.87 -14.10
C GLU A 829 -25.29 23.17 -12.74
N ASP A 830 -26.39 22.43 -12.56
CA ASP A 830 -26.69 21.66 -11.37
C ASP A 830 -26.21 20.20 -11.46
N GLY A 831 -25.65 19.79 -12.61
CA GLY A 831 -25.16 18.44 -12.89
C GLY A 831 -26.26 17.45 -13.28
N LEU A 832 -27.43 17.93 -13.70
CA LEU A 832 -28.61 17.13 -14.03
C LEU A 832 -28.93 17.18 -15.53
N ALA A 833 -29.59 16.14 -16.03
CA ALA A 833 -30.15 16.09 -17.39
C ALA A 833 -31.48 15.34 -17.39
N ASP A 834 -32.46 15.80 -18.17
CA ASP A 834 -33.84 15.27 -18.23
C ASP A 834 -34.17 14.56 -19.55
N HIS A 835 -33.14 14.09 -20.26
CA HIS A 835 -33.25 13.35 -21.50
C HIS A 835 -32.32 12.12 -21.48
N ASN A 836 -32.69 11.06 -22.19
CA ASN A 836 -31.92 9.83 -22.26
C ASN A 836 -30.56 10.05 -22.93
N LEU A 837 -29.52 9.36 -22.43
CA LEU A 837 -28.14 9.38 -22.97
C LEU A 837 -28.09 9.03 -24.48
N ARG A 838 -28.96 8.12 -24.94
CA ARG A 838 -29.13 7.72 -26.35
C ARG A 838 -30.42 6.90 -26.53
N ASP A 839 -31.03 6.96 -27.72
CA ASP A 839 -32.05 5.99 -28.14
C ASP A 839 -31.46 4.57 -28.12
N GLY A 840 -32.02 3.68 -27.28
CA GLY A 840 -31.65 2.26 -27.18
C GLY A 840 -30.85 1.83 -25.94
N ILE A 841 -30.48 2.75 -25.03
CA ILE A 841 -29.89 2.38 -23.72
C ILE A 841 -31.01 2.10 -22.70
N SER A 842 -32.05 2.92 -22.69
CA SER A 842 -33.29 2.69 -21.92
C SER A 842 -34.49 2.79 -22.84
N ASP A 843 -35.44 1.88 -22.70
CA ASP A 843 -36.74 1.89 -23.39
C ASP A 843 -37.80 2.65 -22.56
N ILE A 844 -37.44 3.23 -21.41
CA ILE A 844 -38.37 3.94 -20.50
C ILE A 844 -38.56 5.40 -20.94
N ALA A 845 -39.83 5.84 -20.95
CA ALA A 845 -40.29 7.07 -21.59
C ALA A 845 -39.82 8.40 -20.97
N SER A 846 -39.43 8.44 -19.69
CA SER A 846 -38.92 9.66 -19.05
C SER A 846 -37.81 9.34 -18.05
N CYS A 847 -36.74 10.13 -18.08
CA CYS A 847 -35.57 9.96 -17.24
C CYS A 847 -35.05 11.28 -16.65
N LEU A 848 -34.46 11.19 -15.45
CA LEU A 848 -33.66 12.22 -14.82
C LEU A 848 -32.30 11.63 -14.43
N HIS A 849 -31.23 12.15 -15.04
CA HIS A 849 -29.86 11.75 -14.84
C HIS A 849 -29.09 12.77 -13.99
N ALA A 850 -28.11 12.27 -13.23
CA ALA A 850 -27.08 13.07 -12.59
C ALA A 850 -25.70 12.50 -12.92
N GLY A 851 -24.78 13.35 -13.37
CA GLY A 851 -23.43 12.96 -13.72
C GLY A 851 -22.58 12.60 -12.50
N ILE A 852 -21.79 11.54 -12.61
CA ILE A 852 -20.79 11.13 -11.62
C ILE A 852 -19.41 11.47 -12.18
N TRP A 853 -18.64 12.22 -11.41
CA TRP A 853 -17.32 12.72 -11.80
C TRP A 853 -16.26 12.26 -10.81
N ASP A 854 -15.11 11.82 -11.31
CA ASP A 854 -13.94 11.46 -10.52
C ASP A 854 -12.75 12.33 -10.95
N TYR A 855 -12.23 13.16 -10.04
CA TYR A 855 -11.15 14.13 -10.30
C TYR A 855 -11.27 14.98 -11.59
N GLY A 856 -12.51 15.28 -12.01
CA GLY A 856 -12.80 16.06 -13.21
C GLY A 856 -12.99 15.24 -14.48
N GLU A 857 -12.83 13.92 -14.42
CA GLU A 857 -13.20 13.00 -15.51
C GLU A 857 -14.60 12.42 -15.27
N TYR A 858 -15.35 12.20 -16.36
CA TYR A 858 -16.68 11.62 -16.33
C TYR A 858 -16.59 10.12 -16.03
N ALA A 859 -17.10 9.70 -14.87
CA ALA A 859 -17.00 8.33 -14.36
C ALA A 859 -18.32 7.53 -14.52
N GLY A 860 -19.43 8.19 -14.86
CA GLY A 860 -20.72 7.53 -15.00
C GLY A 860 -21.91 8.44 -14.71
N SER A 861 -23.07 7.85 -14.47
CA SER A 861 -24.28 8.59 -14.08
C SER A 861 -25.18 7.80 -13.13
N MET A 862 -26.02 8.49 -12.38
CA MET A 862 -27.13 7.90 -11.63
C MET A 862 -28.45 8.38 -12.23
N SER A 863 -29.41 7.48 -12.45
CA SER A 863 -30.69 7.80 -13.10
C SER A 863 -31.92 7.42 -12.29
N PHE A 864 -32.96 8.24 -12.39
CA PHE A 864 -34.35 7.93 -12.02
C PHE A 864 -35.20 7.85 -13.28
N GLU A 865 -36.04 6.82 -13.39
CA GLU A 865 -36.79 6.53 -14.60
C GLU A 865 -38.25 6.19 -14.29
N VAL A 866 -39.15 6.71 -15.12
CA VAL A 866 -40.61 6.54 -15.01
C VAL A 866 -41.18 6.23 -16.39
N ASP A 867 -41.99 5.18 -16.49
CA ASP A 867 -42.62 4.69 -17.71
C ASP A 867 -43.89 5.50 -18.03
N GLN A 868 -43.74 6.82 -18.11
CA GLN A 868 -44.78 7.78 -18.45
C GLN A 868 -44.18 8.87 -19.34
N GLU A 869 -44.73 9.07 -20.55
CA GLU A 869 -44.30 10.16 -21.43
C GLU A 869 -44.59 11.53 -20.80
N GLY A 870 -43.60 12.43 -20.83
CA GLY A 870 -43.75 13.80 -20.35
C GLY A 870 -43.85 13.93 -18.83
N PHE A 871 -43.22 13.02 -18.07
CA PHE A 871 -43.24 13.07 -16.61
C PHE A 871 -42.56 14.35 -16.08
N GLU A 872 -43.28 15.12 -15.25
CA GLU A 872 -42.75 16.36 -14.65
C GLU A 872 -41.92 16.06 -13.39
N TRP A 873 -40.61 16.30 -13.47
CA TRP A 873 -39.69 16.14 -12.32
C TRP A 873 -39.84 17.28 -11.31
N THR A 874 -40.29 16.97 -10.09
CA THR A 874 -40.42 17.95 -9.00
C THR A 874 -39.06 18.45 -8.50
N MET A 875 -39.06 19.63 -7.86
CA MET A 875 -37.86 20.17 -7.19
C MET A 875 -37.32 19.22 -6.10
N GLU A 876 -38.19 18.45 -5.44
CA GLU A 876 -37.80 17.46 -4.43
C GLU A 876 -37.07 16.27 -5.07
N HIS A 877 -37.54 15.76 -6.22
CA HIS A 877 -36.86 14.68 -6.95
C HIS A 877 -35.46 15.11 -7.43
N ARG A 878 -35.35 16.32 -7.99
CA ARG A 878 -34.06 16.88 -8.43
C ARG A 878 -33.10 17.07 -7.25
N LYS A 879 -33.59 17.60 -6.12
CA LYS A 879 -32.79 17.77 -4.90
C LYS A 879 -32.33 16.43 -4.31
N LEU A 880 -33.22 15.43 -4.28
CA LEU A 880 -32.90 14.10 -3.78
C LEU A 880 -31.80 13.43 -4.63
N LEU A 881 -31.94 13.45 -5.95
CA LEU A 881 -30.93 12.88 -6.85
C LEU A 881 -29.58 13.58 -6.69
N LYS A 882 -29.58 14.93 -6.62
CA LYS A 882 -28.37 15.74 -6.42
C LYS A 882 -27.64 15.44 -5.11
N GLU A 883 -28.35 15.10 -4.04
CA GLU A 883 -27.73 14.73 -2.76
C GLU A 883 -27.25 13.28 -2.77
N LEU A 884 -28.02 12.35 -3.34
CA LEU A 884 -27.65 10.93 -3.43
C LEU A 884 -26.44 10.71 -4.35
N VAL A 885 -26.31 11.43 -5.46
CA VAL A 885 -25.17 11.32 -6.39
C VAL A 885 -23.85 11.80 -5.76
N LYS A 886 -23.88 12.58 -4.68
CA LYS A 886 -22.68 12.94 -3.91
C LYS A 886 -22.29 11.85 -2.90
N ILE A 887 -23.29 11.15 -2.37
CA ILE A 887 -23.11 10.19 -1.26
C ILE A 887 -22.80 8.80 -1.82
N ILE A 888 -23.68 8.23 -2.63
CA ILE A 888 -23.57 6.83 -3.06
C ILE A 888 -22.26 6.57 -3.83
N PRO A 889 -21.89 7.39 -4.85
CA PRO A 889 -20.64 7.19 -5.59
C PRO A 889 -19.39 7.41 -4.73
N SER A 890 -19.39 8.33 -3.76
CA SER A 890 -18.22 8.53 -2.90
C SER A 890 -17.95 7.35 -1.98
N PHE A 891 -18.99 6.66 -1.49
CA PHE A 891 -18.84 5.40 -0.76
C PHE A 891 -18.38 4.25 -1.67
N ILE A 892 -18.92 4.15 -2.89
CA ILE A 892 -18.50 3.13 -3.89
C ILE A 892 -17.03 3.32 -4.28
N MET A 893 -16.61 4.55 -4.62
CA MET A 893 -15.23 4.89 -4.99
C MET A 893 -14.27 4.64 -3.82
N LYS A 894 -14.65 5.05 -2.60
CA LYS A 894 -13.83 4.80 -1.40
C LYS A 894 -13.68 3.30 -1.12
N SER A 895 -14.75 2.52 -1.21
CA SER A 895 -14.70 1.08 -1.00
C SER A 895 -13.85 0.38 -2.05
N LYS A 896 -13.99 0.74 -3.34
CA LYS A 896 -13.13 0.26 -4.42
C LYS A 896 -11.65 0.62 -4.16
N ALA A 897 -11.36 1.86 -3.76
CA ALA A 897 -10.00 2.30 -3.44
C ALA A 897 -9.41 1.56 -2.23
N ASP A 898 -10.19 1.36 -1.17
CA ASP A 898 -9.78 0.60 0.02
C ASP A 898 -9.57 -0.89 -0.32
N ALA A 899 -10.41 -1.49 -1.15
CA ALA A 899 -10.27 -2.85 -1.64
C ALA A 899 -8.99 -3.03 -2.47
N VAL A 900 -8.71 -2.10 -3.39
CA VAL A 900 -7.47 -2.08 -4.18
C VAL A 900 -6.24 -1.88 -3.29
N SER A 901 -6.31 -0.98 -2.31
CA SER A 901 -5.21 -0.72 -1.37
C SER A 901 -4.90 -1.92 -0.48
N ARG A 902 -5.93 -2.60 0.03
CA ARG A 902 -5.79 -3.87 0.79
C ARG A 902 -5.23 -4.98 -0.09
N ALA A 903 -5.79 -5.18 -1.29
CA ALA A 903 -5.28 -6.16 -2.25
C ALA A 903 -3.80 -5.91 -2.58
N LYS A 904 -3.38 -4.65 -2.75
CA LYS A 904 -1.98 -4.26 -2.99
C LYS A 904 -1.07 -4.54 -1.79
N THR A 905 -1.57 -4.34 -0.58
CA THR A 905 -0.83 -4.61 0.66
C THR A 905 -0.65 -6.11 0.89
N ASP A 906 -1.72 -6.89 0.70
CA ASP A 906 -1.70 -8.35 0.81
C ASP A 906 -0.85 -8.97 -0.30
N PHE A 907 -0.92 -8.42 -1.52
CA PHE A 907 -0.03 -8.73 -2.64
C PHE A 907 1.44 -8.57 -2.25
N LEU A 908 1.85 -7.41 -1.75
CA LEU A 908 3.25 -7.15 -1.37
C LEU A 908 3.72 -8.08 -0.25
N SER A 909 2.85 -8.41 0.71
CA SER A 909 3.15 -9.32 1.81
C SER A 909 3.38 -10.76 1.31
N ARG A 910 2.48 -11.29 0.49
CA ARG A 910 2.61 -12.63 -0.11
C ARG A 910 3.83 -12.73 -1.04
N MET A 911 4.08 -11.69 -1.86
CA MET A 911 5.25 -11.62 -2.74
C MET A 911 6.56 -11.60 -1.96
N SER A 912 6.63 -10.86 -0.86
CA SER A 912 7.83 -10.89 0.00
C SER A 912 8.11 -12.30 0.53
N HIS A 913 7.07 -13.05 0.91
CA HIS A 913 7.22 -14.41 1.43
C HIS A 913 7.63 -15.42 0.34
N GLU A 914 6.98 -15.37 -0.83
CA GLU A 914 7.26 -16.25 -1.98
C GLU A 914 8.64 -15.99 -2.59
N ILE A 915 9.15 -14.75 -2.55
CA ILE A 915 10.51 -14.42 -3.00
C ILE A 915 11.55 -14.82 -1.94
N ARG A 916 11.27 -14.62 -0.65
CA ARG A 916 12.23 -14.91 0.44
C ARG A 916 12.55 -16.40 0.56
N THR A 917 11.57 -17.27 0.31
CA THR A 917 11.72 -18.73 0.43
C THR A 917 12.81 -19.32 -0.49
N PRO A 918 12.78 -19.12 -1.83
CA PRO A 918 13.85 -19.58 -2.72
C PRO A 918 15.17 -18.83 -2.47
N MET A 919 15.15 -17.53 -2.13
CA MET A 919 16.38 -16.81 -1.79
C MET A 919 17.10 -17.39 -0.56
N ASN A 920 16.35 -17.75 0.49
CA ASN A 920 16.91 -18.38 1.67
C ASN A 920 17.46 -19.78 1.36
N ALA A 921 16.78 -20.54 0.49
CA ALA A 921 17.26 -21.85 0.03
C ALA A 921 18.57 -21.70 -0.77
N ILE A 922 18.65 -20.75 -1.71
CA ILE A 922 19.85 -20.45 -2.49
C ILE A 922 21.01 -20.04 -1.56
N SER A 923 20.79 -19.10 -0.64
CA SER A 923 21.83 -18.65 0.28
C SER A 923 22.28 -19.77 1.23
N GLY A 924 21.33 -20.57 1.72
CA GLY A 924 21.61 -21.72 2.60
C GLY A 924 22.40 -22.81 1.90
N MET A 925 21.92 -23.27 0.74
CA MET A 925 22.61 -24.28 -0.07
C MET A 925 23.96 -23.80 -0.58
N THR A 926 24.13 -22.51 -0.88
CA THR A 926 25.44 -21.93 -1.24
C THR A 926 26.42 -22.00 -0.07
N THR A 927 25.95 -21.73 1.15
CA THR A 927 26.77 -21.83 2.37
C THR A 927 27.18 -23.27 2.63
N ILE A 928 26.23 -24.21 2.46
CA ILE A 928 26.49 -25.64 2.62
C ILE A 928 27.46 -26.12 1.53
N ALA A 929 27.24 -25.79 0.26
CA ALA A 929 28.12 -26.12 -0.86
C ALA A 929 29.56 -25.66 -0.59
N LYS A 930 29.76 -24.43 -0.10
CA LYS A 930 31.08 -23.91 0.30
C LYS A 930 31.72 -24.69 1.44
N SER A 931 30.92 -25.23 2.37
CA SER A 931 31.41 -26.03 3.50
C SER A 931 31.70 -27.50 3.14
N VAL A 932 31.06 -28.03 2.10
CA VAL A 932 31.17 -29.43 1.65
C VAL A 932 31.91 -29.59 0.32
N VAL A 933 32.65 -28.58 -0.13
CA VAL A 933 33.44 -28.59 -1.41
C VAL A 933 34.28 -29.85 -1.61
N LYS A 934 34.71 -30.52 -0.54
CA LYS A 934 35.51 -31.75 -0.59
C LYS A 934 34.69 -33.03 -0.81
N ASP A 935 33.36 -32.95 -0.76
CA ASP A 935 32.40 -34.02 -1.02
C ASP A 935 31.65 -33.71 -2.33
N PRO A 936 32.06 -34.30 -3.46
CA PRO A 936 31.50 -34.01 -4.77
C PRO A 936 30.00 -34.32 -4.86
N VAL A 937 29.54 -35.36 -4.16
CA VAL A 937 28.13 -35.81 -4.20
C VAL A 937 27.25 -34.79 -3.49
N LYS A 938 27.65 -34.33 -2.30
CA LYS A 938 26.89 -33.30 -1.56
C LYS A 938 26.99 -31.93 -2.20
N THR A 939 28.14 -31.61 -2.81
CA THR A 939 28.31 -30.35 -3.55
C THR A 939 27.36 -30.31 -4.75
N LEU A 940 27.25 -31.41 -5.50
CA LEU A 940 26.33 -31.51 -6.63
C LEU A 940 24.86 -31.40 -6.19
N ASP A 941 24.45 -32.12 -5.14
CA ASP A 941 23.09 -32.01 -4.57
C ASP A 941 22.77 -30.58 -4.09
N CYS A 942 23.74 -29.85 -3.54
CA CYS A 942 23.55 -28.45 -3.20
C CYS A 942 23.40 -27.56 -4.44
N LEU A 943 24.17 -27.80 -5.50
CA LEU A 943 24.09 -27.07 -6.77
C LEU A 943 22.74 -27.32 -7.47
N GLU A 944 22.27 -28.57 -7.53
CA GLU A 944 20.96 -28.93 -8.09
C GLU A 944 19.81 -28.24 -7.33
N LYS A 945 19.89 -28.15 -6.00
CA LYS A 945 18.91 -27.43 -5.18
C LYS A 945 18.95 -25.92 -5.39
N ILE A 946 20.14 -25.35 -5.60
CA ILE A 946 20.30 -23.93 -5.97
C ILE A 946 19.66 -23.69 -7.32
N GLU A 947 19.93 -24.53 -8.31
CA GLU A 947 19.38 -24.44 -9.66
C GLU A 947 17.85 -24.52 -9.66
N SER A 948 17.27 -25.52 -8.97
CA SER A 948 15.81 -25.65 -8.83
C SER A 948 15.17 -24.43 -8.17
N SER A 949 15.80 -23.89 -7.11
CA SER A 949 15.32 -22.68 -6.43
C SER A 949 15.43 -21.42 -7.29
N ASN A 950 16.46 -21.34 -8.15
CA ASN A 950 16.67 -20.23 -9.07
C ASN A 950 15.65 -20.24 -10.22
N VAL A 951 15.39 -21.41 -10.81
CA VAL A 951 14.34 -21.58 -11.83
C VAL A 951 12.97 -21.22 -11.26
N TYR A 952 12.65 -21.64 -10.04
CA TYR A 952 11.41 -21.25 -9.35
C TYR A 952 11.29 -19.73 -9.20
N LEU A 953 12.35 -19.07 -8.73
CA LEU A 953 12.37 -17.62 -8.52
C LEU A 953 12.18 -16.86 -9.84
N LEU A 954 12.85 -17.27 -10.91
CA LEU A 954 12.73 -16.63 -12.23
C LEU A 954 11.31 -16.77 -12.79
N ASN A 955 10.71 -17.94 -12.68
CA ASN A 955 9.31 -18.15 -13.11
C ASN A 955 8.34 -17.28 -12.31
N LEU A 956 8.51 -17.21 -10.97
CA LEU A 956 7.70 -16.33 -10.13
C LEU A 956 7.84 -14.85 -10.52
N VAL A 957 9.06 -14.37 -10.77
CA VAL A 957 9.30 -12.98 -11.19
C VAL A 957 8.64 -12.71 -12.55
N ASN A 958 8.77 -13.63 -13.51
CA ASN A 958 8.14 -13.50 -14.82
C ASN A 958 6.60 -13.50 -14.72
N ASP A 959 6.01 -14.38 -13.91
CA ASP A 959 4.56 -14.40 -13.67
C ASP A 959 4.06 -13.07 -13.08
N ILE A 960 4.81 -12.46 -12.15
CA ILE A 960 4.48 -11.15 -11.56
C ILE A 960 4.56 -10.04 -12.61
N LEU A 961 5.58 -10.07 -13.47
CA LEU A 961 5.76 -9.08 -14.54
C LEU A 961 4.67 -9.20 -15.61
N ASP A 962 4.31 -10.44 -16.00
CA ASP A 962 3.21 -10.70 -16.92
C ASP A 962 1.89 -10.19 -16.33
N MET A 963 1.59 -10.48 -15.05
CA MET A 963 0.40 -9.97 -14.38
C MET A 963 0.36 -8.44 -14.33
N SER A 964 1.48 -7.79 -14.00
CA SER A 964 1.57 -6.32 -13.97
C SER A 964 1.34 -5.68 -15.34
N ARG A 965 1.78 -6.32 -16.43
CA ARG A 965 1.52 -5.83 -17.80
C ARG A 965 0.08 -6.06 -18.23
N ILE A 966 -0.52 -7.17 -17.83
CA ILE A 966 -1.95 -7.45 -18.07
C ILE A 966 -2.81 -6.39 -17.35
N GLU A 967 -2.55 -6.11 -16.08
CA GLU A 967 -3.32 -5.12 -15.30
C GLU A 967 -3.14 -3.68 -15.82
N SER A 968 -1.95 -3.33 -16.31
CA SER A 968 -1.68 -2.00 -16.88
C SER A 968 -2.13 -1.85 -18.34
N GLY A 969 -2.71 -2.89 -18.94
CA GLY A 969 -3.15 -2.88 -20.35
C GLY A 969 -2.01 -2.79 -21.37
N LYS A 970 -0.76 -3.02 -20.95
CA LYS A 970 0.45 -2.90 -21.78
C LYS A 970 0.87 -4.20 -22.47
N LEU A 971 0.14 -5.29 -22.27
CA LEU A 971 0.41 -6.58 -22.92
C LEU A 971 -0.28 -6.61 -24.29
N GLU A 972 0.46 -6.91 -25.35
CA GLU A 972 -0.04 -7.08 -26.71
C GLU A 972 0.21 -8.52 -27.20
N LEU A 973 -0.73 -9.09 -27.97
CA LEU A 973 -0.57 -10.42 -28.55
C LEU A 973 0.22 -10.36 -29.86
N CYS A 974 1.23 -11.23 -29.98
CA CYS A 974 2.12 -11.28 -31.13
C CYS A 974 1.75 -12.45 -32.06
N TYR A 975 0.87 -12.18 -33.03
CA TYR A 975 0.37 -13.20 -33.95
C TYR A 975 1.40 -13.63 -35.01
N GLY A 976 1.88 -14.87 -34.91
CA GLY A 976 2.77 -15.53 -35.87
C GLY A 976 2.12 -16.73 -36.57
N THR A 977 2.91 -17.46 -37.37
CA THR A 977 2.47 -18.74 -37.98
C THR A 977 2.75 -19.88 -37.01
N LEU A 978 1.74 -20.70 -36.69
CA LEU A 978 1.79 -21.78 -35.72
C LEU A 978 1.46 -23.13 -36.36
N ASP A 979 2.38 -24.09 -36.23
CA ASP A 979 2.10 -25.52 -36.41
C ASP A 979 1.65 -26.12 -35.07
N LEU A 980 0.34 -26.29 -34.93
CA LEU A 980 -0.25 -26.81 -33.69
C LEU A 980 0.10 -28.30 -33.47
N THR A 981 0.35 -29.08 -34.54
CA THR A 981 0.77 -30.48 -34.36
C THR A 981 2.17 -30.56 -33.73
N GLN A 982 3.08 -29.69 -34.15
CA GLN A 982 4.41 -29.60 -33.54
C GLN A 982 4.33 -29.13 -32.07
N LEU A 983 3.48 -28.14 -31.77
CA LEU A 983 3.25 -27.67 -30.41
C LEU A 983 2.75 -28.80 -29.50
N LEU A 984 1.71 -29.53 -29.93
CA LEU A 984 1.14 -30.64 -29.15
C LEU A 984 2.15 -31.77 -28.92
N ALA A 985 2.95 -32.13 -29.92
CA ALA A 985 4.02 -33.12 -29.78
C ALA A 985 5.09 -32.69 -28.75
N SER A 986 5.43 -31.39 -28.72
CA SER A 986 6.37 -30.86 -27.74
C SER A 986 5.83 -30.93 -26.31
N LEU A 987 4.54 -30.61 -26.12
CA LEU A 987 3.86 -30.70 -24.82
C LEU A 987 3.74 -32.15 -24.34
N GLU A 988 3.43 -33.09 -25.24
CA GLU A 988 3.40 -34.51 -24.92
C GLU A 988 4.78 -34.97 -24.43
N SER A 989 5.85 -34.66 -25.15
CA SER A 989 7.22 -35.03 -24.74
C SER A 989 7.61 -34.44 -23.39
N LEU A 990 7.21 -33.19 -23.10
CA LEU A 990 7.58 -32.49 -21.86
C LEU A 990 6.94 -33.12 -20.61
N PHE A 991 5.63 -33.41 -20.69
CA PHE A 991 4.87 -33.86 -19.54
C PHE A 991 4.75 -35.38 -19.43
N HIS A 992 5.04 -36.15 -20.50
CA HIS A 992 5.02 -37.61 -20.45
C HIS A 992 6.01 -38.16 -19.41
N ALA A 993 7.23 -37.60 -19.34
CA ALA A 993 8.23 -38.00 -18.35
C ALA A 993 7.76 -37.73 -16.91
N GLN A 994 7.18 -36.55 -16.66
CA GLN A 994 6.68 -36.15 -15.34
C GLN A 994 5.47 -36.98 -14.90
N ALA A 995 4.56 -37.28 -15.84
CA ALA A 995 3.41 -38.14 -15.59
C ALA A 995 3.85 -39.57 -15.27
N LEU A 996 4.82 -40.11 -16.02
CA LEU A 996 5.36 -41.46 -15.82
C LEU A 996 6.05 -41.61 -14.46
N GLU A 997 6.82 -40.61 -14.04
CA GLU A 997 7.48 -40.58 -12.73
C GLU A 997 6.46 -40.65 -11.57
N LYS A 998 5.28 -40.04 -11.74
CA LYS A 998 4.15 -40.15 -10.81
C LYS A 998 3.26 -41.39 -11.01
N GLY A 999 3.53 -42.22 -12.03
CA GLY A 999 2.69 -43.37 -12.36
C GLY A 999 1.33 -43.01 -12.97
N LEU A 1000 1.20 -41.84 -13.60
CA LEU A 1000 -0.02 -41.37 -14.26
C LEU A 1000 -0.03 -41.76 -15.74
N THR A 1001 -1.23 -42.03 -16.27
CA THR A 1001 -1.44 -42.21 -17.71
C THR A 1001 -1.71 -40.85 -18.38
N MET A 1002 -0.99 -40.51 -19.45
CA MET A 1002 -1.21 -39.27 -20.20
C MET A 1002 -1.59 -39.59 -21.64
N CYS A 1003 -2.63 -38.93 -22.16
CA CYS A 1003 -3.12 -39.10 -23.52
C CYS A 1003 -3.44 -37.75 -24.16
N LEU A 1004 -2.90 -37.50 -25.36
CA LEU A 1004 -3.19 -36.32 -26.14
C LEU A 1004 -4.02 -36.70 -27.38
N LYS A 1005 -5.13 -35.99 -27.61
CA LYS A 1005 -6.07 -36.23 -28.72
C LYS A 1005 -6.22 -34.97 -29.56
N ASP A 1006 -5.73 -35.01 -30.79
CA ASP A 1006 -5.96 -33.98 -31.80
C ASP A 1006 -7.15 -34.37 -32.67
N GLY A 1007 -8.27 -33.65 -32.52
CA GLY A 1007 -9.53 -33.87 -33.22
C GLY A 1007 -9.69 -33.04 -34.49
N ARG A 1008 -8.65 -32.30 -34.94
CA ARG A 1008 -8.71 -31.48 -36.15
C ARG A 1008 -8.74 -32.34 -37.41
N SER A 1009 -9.53 -31.91 -38.39
CA SER A 1009 -9.71 -32.64 -39.66
C SER A 1009 -8.54 -32.43 -40.64
N ARG A 1010 -7.85 -31.28 -40.56
CA ARG A 1010 -6.70 -30.92 -41.42
C ARG A 1010 -5.62 -30.19 -40.61
N ASN A 1011 -4.35 -30.55 -40.81
CA ASN A 1011 -3.24 -29.80 -40.22
C ASN A 1011 -2.89 -28.56 -41.06
N ARG A 1012 -3.72 -27.51 -40.94
CA ARG A 1012 -3.44 -26.19 -41.54
C ARG A 1012 -2.70 -25.33 -40.52
N LEU A 1013 -1.75 -24.54 -41.00
CA LEU A 1013 -1.03 -23.58 -40.17
C LEU A 1013 -1.99 -22.47 -39.70
N LEU A 1014 -1.91 -22.14 -38.41
CA LEU A 1014 -2.76 -21.14 -37.75
C LEU A 1014 -2.00 -19.83 -37.60
N ARG A 1015 -2.71 -18.71 -37.56
CA ARG A 1015 -2.17 -17.42 -37.17
C ARG A 1015 -2.49 -17.18 -35.69
N ALA A 1016 -1.51 -17.36 -34.83
CA ALA A 1016 -1.67 -17.33 -33.37
C ALA A 1016 -0.38 -16.84 -32.69
N ASP A 1017 -0.52 -16.34 -31.47
CA ASP A 1017 0.62 -16.13 -30.58
C ASP A 1017 1.01 -17.48 -29.96
N SER A 1018 2.07 -18.09 -30.50
CA SER A 1018 2.53 -19.42 -30.09
C SER A 1018 3.01 -19.45 -28.64
N LEU A 1019 3.64 -18.37 -28.17
CA LEU A 1019 4.20 -18.29 -26.84
C LEU A 1019 3.08 -18.27 -25.79
N ARG A 1020 2.08 -17.41 -25.99
CA ARG A 1020 0.94 -17.28 -25.06
C ARG A 1020 0.02 -18.49 -25.07
N LEU A 1021 -0.22 -19.09 -26.24
CA LEU A 1021 -0.97 -20.34 -26.29
C LEU A 1021 -0.22 -21.48 -25.58
N ASN A 1022 1.11 -21.58 -25.78
CA ASN A 1022 1.92 -22.57 -25.07
C ASN A 1022 1.88 -22.34 -23.55
N GLN A 1023 1.98 -21.09 -23.09
CA GLN A 1023 1.92 -20.73 -21.67
C GLN A 1023 0.60 -21.19 -21.01
N VAL A 1024 -0.54 -20.95 -21.67
CA VAL A 1024 -1.85 -21.42 -21.19
C VAL A 1024 -1.87 -22.94 -21.07
N LEU A 1025 -1.41 -23.67 -22.09
CA LEU A 1025 -1.42 -25.13 -22.10
C LEU A 1025 -0.46 -25.74 -21.07
N VAL A 1026 0.75 -25.19 -20.92
CA VAL A 1026 1.72 -25.59 -19.90
C VAL A 1026 1.14 -25.43 -18.50
N ASN A 1027 0.46 -24.31 -18.22
CA ASN A 1027 -0.16 -24.05 -16.92
C ASN A 1027 -1.29 -25.03 -16.62
N MET A 1028 -2.16 -25.32 -17.60
CA MET A 1028 -3.26 -26.26 -17.44
C MET A 1028 -2.77 -27.71 -17.25
N ILE A 1029 -1.85 -28.17 -18.11
CA ILE A 1029 -1.30 -29.54 -18.04
C ILE A 1029 -0.45 -29.73 -16.78
N GLY A 1030 0.36 -28.73 -16.41
CA GLY A 1030 1.14 -28.74 -15.19
C GLY A 1030 0.27 -28.86 -13.94
N ASN A 1031 -0.85 -28.13 -13.89
CA ASN A 1031 -1.84 -28.28 -12.80
C ASN A 1031 -2.44 -29.69 -12.77
N ALA A 1032 -2.83 -30.25 -13.92
CA ALA A 1032 -3.35 -31.60 -13.99
C ALA A 1032 -2.36 -32.66 -13.45
N VAL A 1033 -1.07 -32.56 -13.81
CA VAL A 1033 0.02 -33.43 -13.29
C VAL A 1033 0.24 -33.22 -11.80
N LYS A 1034 0.14 -31.99 -11.33
CA LYS A 1034 0.37 -31.64 -9.93
C LYS A 1034 -0.73 -32.15 -9.00
N PHE A 1035 -2.00 -32.03 -9.39
CA PHE A 1035 -3.16 -32.33 -8.56
C PHE A 1035 -3.73 -33.75 -8.72
N THR A 1036 -3.15 -34.55 -9.62
CA THR A 1036 -3.49 -35.96 -9.81
C THR A 1036 -2.40 -36.84 -9.21
N ASP A 1037 -2.77 -37.70 -8.25
CA ASP A 1037 -1.83 -38.69 -7.68
C ASP A 1037 -1.96 -40.06 -8.36
N HIS A 1038 -3.18 -40.43 -8.77
CA HIS A 1038 -3.49 -41.71 -9.41
C HIS A 1038 -4.48 -41.49 -10.57
N GLY A 1039 -4.36 -42.30 -11.62
CA GLY A 1039 -5.25 -42.28 -12.78
C GLY A 1039 -4.59 -41.68 -14.02
N GLY A 1040 -5.18 -40.63 -14.60
CA GLY A 1040 -4.66 -40.08 -15.84
C GLY A 1040 -5.12 -38.68 -16.21
N ILE A 1041 -4.44 -38.16 -17.23
CA ILE A 1041 -4.61 -36.81 -17.76
C ILE A 1041 -4.90 -36.94 -19.25
N THR A 1042 -5.95 -36.27 -19.71
CA THR A 1042 -6.34 -36.23 -21.11
C THR A 1042 -6.32 -34.80 -21.62
N VAL A 1043 -5.50 -34.54 -22.63
CA VAL A 1043 -5.47 -33.26 -23.36
C VAL A 1043 -6.21 -33.46 -24.68
N ARG A 1044 -7.21 -32.61 -24.98
CA ARG A 1044 -7.98 -32.68 -26.23
C ARG A 1044 -7.98 -31.34 -26.95
N VAL A 1045 -7.90 -31.42 -28.28
CA VAL A 1045 -8.18 -30.30 -29.18
C VAL A 1045 -9.32 -30.71 -30.08
N GLU A 1046 -10.46 -30.04 -29.98
CA GLU A 1046 -11.66 -30.29 -30.78
C GLU A 1046 -11.87 -29.15 -31.78
N GLU A 1047 -12.06 -29.48 -33.06
CA GLU A 1047 -12.40 -28.51 -34.11
C GLU A 1047 -13.93 -28.34 -34.15
N LEU A 1048 -14.42 -27.18 -33.70
CA LEU A 1048 -15.84 -26.84 -33.71
C LEU A 1048 -16.28 -26.29 -35.06
N GLU A 1049 -15.45 -25.42 -35.65
CA GLU A 1049 -15.64 -24.87 -36.99
C GLU A 1049 -14.30 -24.80 -37.73
N ALA A 1050 -14.32 -25.09 -39.04
CA ALA A 1050 -13.11 -25.13 -39.87
C ALA A 1050 -13.06 -24.05 -40.96
N ASN A 1051 -14.14 -23.29 -41.19
CA ASN A 1051 -14.17 -22.22 -42.19
C ASN A 1051 -15.19 -21.14 -41.78
N PRO A 1052 -14.89 -19.83 -41.99
CA PRO A 1052 -13.69 -19.27 -42.61
C PRO A 1052 -12.43 -19.27 -41.71
N ARG A 1053 -12.60 -19.50 -40.41
CA ARG A 1053 -11.56 -19.54 -39.36
C ARG A 1053 -11.60 -20.90 -38.64
N ALA A 1054 -10.51 -21.27 -37.99
CA ALA A 1054 -10.47 -22.45 -37.12
C ALA A 1054 -10.98 -22.08 -35.73
N VAL A 1055 -12.18 -22.54 -35.36
CA VAL A 1055 -12.68 -22.42 -33.98
C VAL A 1055 -12.32 -23.71 -33.25
N LEU A 1056 -11.35 -23.61 -32.35
CA LEU A 1056 -10.79 -24.76 -31.64
C LEU A 1056 -11.12 -24.69 -30.16
N ARG A 1057 -11.57 -25.81 -29.60
CA ARG A 1057 -11.72 -26.01 -28.15
C ARG A 1057 -10.55 -26.83 -27.63
N PHE A 1058 -9.84 -26.27 -26.67
CA PHE A 1058 -8.78 -26.96 -25.94
C PHE A 1058 -9.35 -27.43 -24.60
N SER A 1059 -9.14 -28.68 -24.22
CA SER A 1059 -9.50 -29.17 -22.89
C SER A 1059 -8.39 -30.00 -22.26
N VAL A 1060 -8.22 -29.84 -20.94
CA VAL A 1060 -7.31 -30.63 -20.10
C VAL A 1060 -8.15 -31.21 -18.97
N ALA A 1061 -8.33 -32.53 -19.01
CA ALA A 1061 -9.09 -33.27 -18.02
C ALA A 1061 -8.16 -34.14 -17.17
N ASP A 1062 -8.35 -34.10 -15.86
CA ASP A 1062 -7.60 -34.85 -14.86
C ASP A 1062 -8.55 -35.73 -14.01
N THR A 1063 -8.02 -36.80 -13.42
CA THR A 1063 -8.76 -37.66 -12.48
C THR A 1063 -8.36 -37.43 -11.02
N GLY A 1064 -7.90 -36.21 -10.71
CA GLY A 1064 -7.33 -35.84 -9.42
C GLY A 1064 -8.37 -35.57 -8.34
N ILE A 1065 -7.98 -34.73 -7.36
CA ILE A 1065 -8.78 -34.45 -6.15
C ILE A 1065 -10.10 -33.71 -6.42
N GLY A 1066 -10.25 -33.08 -7.60
CA GLY A 1066 -11.36 -32.18 -7.88
C GLY A 1066 -11.34 -30.91 -7.03
N ILE A 1067 -12.24 -29.98 -7.34
CA ILE A 1067 -12.34 -28.65 -6.72
C ILE A 1067 -13.69 -28.55 -6.02
N GLU A 1068 -13.69 -27.98 -4.81
CA GLU A 1068 -14.90 -27.74 -4.04
C GLU A 1068 -15.77 -26.66 -4.71
N PRO A 1069 -17.12 -26.80 -4.76
CA PRO A 1069 -18.00 -25.82 -5.40
C PRO A 1069 -17.84 -24.39 -4.88
N SER A 1070 -17.57 -24.22 -3.59
CA SER A 1070 -17.33 -22.92 -2.94
C SER A 1070 -16.08 -22.20 -3.48
N SER A 1071 -15.10 -22.96 -3.97
CA SER A 1071 -13.82 -22.43 -4.46
C SER A 1071 -13.83 -22.11 -5.95
N LEU A 1072 -14.75 -22.68 -6.74
CA LEU A 1072 -14.81 -22.52 -8.20
C LEU A 1072 -14.86 -21.05 -8.68
N PRO A 1073 -15.62 -20.12 -8.05
CA PRO A 1073 -15.64 -18.73 -8.50
C PRO A 1073 -14.29 -18.02 -8.34
N ASN A 1074 -13.45 -18.49 -7.42
CA ASN A 1074 -12.25 -17.79 -6.98
C ASN A 1074 -10.96 -18.33 -7.58
N ILE A 1075 -10.97 -19.50 -8.23
CA ILE A 1075 -9.73 -20.14 -8.72
C ILE A 1075 -9.01 -19.37 -9.84
N PHE A 1076 -9.73 -18.47 -10.53
CA PHE A 1076 -9.17 -17.60 -11.56
C PHE A 1076 -8.70 -16.25 -11.01
N ASN A 1077 -8.94 -15.98 -9.72
CA ASN A 1077 -8.45 -14.77 -9.08
C ASN A 1077 -6.94 -14.91 -8.79
N PRO A 1078 -6.15 -13.82 -8.90
CA PRO A 1078 -4.73 -13.86 -8.61
C PRO A 1078 -4.46 -14.30 -7.17
N PHE A 1079 -3.50 -15.21 -6.98
CA PHE A 1079 -3.02 -15.68 -5.67
C PHE A 1079 -4.05 -16.44 -4.81
N GLU A 1080 -5.19 -16.84 -5.39
CA GLU A 1080 -6.15 -17.73 -4.73
C GLU A 1080 -5.68 -19.19 -4.78
N GLN A 1081 -5.84 -19.90 -3.65
CA GLN A 1081 -5.47 -21.31 -3.50
C GLN A 1081 -6.54 -22.03 -2.69
N ALA A 1082 -6.94 -23.23 -3.14
CA ALA A 1082 -7.89 -24.07 -2.40
C ALA A 1082 -7.25 -24.63 -1.11
N GLU A 1083 -7.72 -24.15 0.04
CA GLU A 1083 -7.30 -24.45 1.43
C GLU A 1083 -5.78 -24.41 1.76
N ALA A 1084 -5.45 -23.78 2.89
CA ALA A 1084 -4.08 -23.71 3.44
C ALA A 1084 -3.45 -25.09 3.73
N SER A 1085 -4.27 -26.13 3.92
CA SER A 1085 -3.84 -27.52 4.20
C SER A 1085 -3.23 -28.20 2.96
N THR A 1086 -3.70 -27.84 1.76
CA THR A 1086 -3.25 -28.37 0.46
C THR A 1086 -2.03 -27.61 -0.08
N ALA A 1087 -1.98 -26.30 0.18
CA ALA A 1087 -0.92 -25.38 -0.26
C ALA A 1087 0.48 -25.78 0.26
N SER A 1088 0.58 -26.14 1.55
CA SER A 1088 1.86 -26.49 2.19
C SER A 1088 2.49 -27.79 1.67
N ARG A 1089 1.72 -28.69 1.04
CA ARG A 1089 2.23 -29.99 0.55
C ARG A 1089 2.55 -30.02 -0.94
N ARG A 1090 1.99 -29.14 -1.76
CA ARG A 1090 2.05 -29.26 -3.24
C ARG A 1090 2.61 -28.04 -3.98
N GLY A 1091 2.77 -26.87 -3.33
CA GLY A 1091 3.56 -25.70 -3.80
C GLY A 1091 3.13 -25.04 -5.13
N GLY A 1092 2.91 -23.73 -5.18
CA GLY A 1092 2.66 -22.98 -6.42
C GLY A 1092 2.31 -21.51 -6.18
N THR A 1093 2.48 -20.67 -7.20
CA THR A 1093 2.36 -19.20 -7.09
C THR A 1093 0.91 -18.70 -6.99
N GLY A 1094 -0.07 -19.50 -7.41
CA GLY A 1094 -1.47 -19.06 -7.54
C GLY A 1094 -1.71 -18.07 -8.69
N LEU A 1095 -0.71 -17.85 -9.56
CA LEU A 1095 -0.79 -16.94 -10.70
C LEU A 1095 -1.08 -17.65 -12.03
N GLY A 1096 -0.76 -18.94 -12.16
CA GLY A 1096 -0.84 -19.63 -13.45
C GLY A 1096 -2.24 -19.63 -14.08
N LEU A 1097 -3.30 -19.88 -13.29
CA LEU A 1097 -4.68 -19.89 -13.81
C LEU A 1097 -5.22 -18.48 -14.09
N SER A 1098 -4.87 -17.49 -13.28
CA SER A 1098 -5.30 -16.10 -13.48
C SER A 1098 -4.64 -15.47 -14.72
N ILE A 1099 -3.35 -15.73 -14.94
CA ILE A 1099 -2.65 -15.36 -16.18
C ILE A 1099 -3.29 -16.08 -17.38
N SER A 1100 -3.54 -17.39 -17.26
CA SER A 1100 -4.15 -18.16 -18.35
C SER A 1100 -5.54 -17.66 -18.72
N TYR A 1101 -6.37 -17.33 -17.71
CA TYR A 1101 -7.69 -16.74 -17.91
C TYR A 1101 -7.62 -15.43 -18.69
N ARG A 1102 -6.70 -14.54 -18.31
CA ARG A 1102 -6.50 -13.24 -19.00
C ARG A 1102 -5.97 -13.39 -20.42
N LEU A 1103 -4.99 -14.27 -20.65
CA LEU A 1103 -4.44 -14.52 -21.99
C LEU A 1103 -5.51 -15.09 -22.93
N VAL A 1104 -6.35 -16.01 -22.44
CA VAL A 1104 -7.48 -16.56 -23.21
C VAL A 1104 -8.50 -15.47 -23.55
N GLN A 1105 -8.82 -14.57 -22.62
CA GLN A 1105 -9.68 -13.40 -22.88
C GLN A 1105 -9.10 -12.50 -23.97
N MET A 1106 -7.80 -12.21 -23.93
CA MET A 1106 -7.12 -11.41 -24.96
C MET A 1106 -7.13 -12.10 -26.34
N MET A 1107 -7.10 -13.43 -26.37
CA MET A 1107 -7.26 -14.22 -27.59
C MET A 1107 -8.72 -14.29 -28.08
N GLY A 1108 -9.67 -13.66 -27.38
CA GLY A 1108 -11.08 -13.64 -27.72
C GLY A 1108 -11.87 -14.88 -27.26
N GLY A 1109 -11.33 -15.64 -26.30
CA GLY A 1109 -11.98 -16.80 -25.70
C GLY A 1109 -12.35 -16.61 -24.22
N VAL A 1110 -12.92 -17.64 -23.61
CA VAL A 1110 -13.16 -17.71 -22.15
C VAL A 1110 -12.62 -19.05 -21.63
N LEU A 1111 -11.87 -19.00 -20.53
CA LEU A 1111 -11.38 -20.18 -19.83
C LEU A 1111 -12.39 -20.59 -18.76
N GLU A 1112 -12.84 -21.84 -18.84
CA GLU A 1112 -13.90 -22.42 -18.01
C GLU A 1112 -13.41 -23.69 -17.31
N VAL A 1113 -14.13 -24.11 -16.27
CA VAL A 1113 -13.83 -25.32 -15.51
C VAL A 1113 -15.11 -26.08 -15.17
N THR A 1114 -15.03 -27.41 -15.23
CA THR A 1114 -16.01 -28.33 -14.63
C THR A 1114 -15.27 -29.28 -13.70
N SER A 1115 -15.66 -29.36 -12.43
CA SER A 1115 -14.95 -30.17 -11.46
C SER A 1115 -15.89 -30.81 -10.45
N GLN A 1116 -15.52 -32.00 -9.96
CA GLN A 1116 -16.22 -32.69 -8.89
C GLN A 1116 -15.22 -33.27 -7.90
N VAL A 1117 -15.38 -32.96 -6.61
CA VAL A 1117 -14.52 -33.46 -5.53
C VAL A 1117 -14.41 -34.98 -5.57
N GLY A 1118 -13.17 -35.48 -5.62
CA GLY A 1118 -12.81 -36.90 -5.71
C GLY A 1118 -12.95 -37.54 -7.10
N ARG A 1119 -13.37 -36.80 -8.13
CA ARG A 1119 -13.47 -37.30 -9.52
C ARG A 1119 -12.61 -36.55 -10.54
N GLY A 1120 -11.93 -35.49 -10.11
CA GLY A 1120 -11.04 -34.68 -10.95
C GLY A 1120 -11.71 -33.45 -11.55
N SER A 1121 -10.99 -32.78 -12.46
CA SER A 1121 -11.42 -31.52 -13.08
C SER A 1121 -11.18 -31.55 -14.59
N GLU A 1122 -11.97 -30.78 -15.33
CA GLU A 1122 -11.72 -30.45 -16.73
C GLU A 1122 -11.69 -28.94 -16.89
N PHE A 1123 -10.54 -28.41 -17.31
CA PHE A 1123 -10.38 -27.02 -17.70
C PHE A 1123 -10.43 -26.92 -19.22
N PHE A 1124 -11.18 -25.98 -19.76
CA PHE A 1124 -11.32 -25.83 -21.21
C PHE A 1124 -11.54 -24.39 -21.65
N PHE A 1125 -11.16 -24.09 -22.89
CA PHE A 1125 -11.41 -22.80 -23.51
C PHE A 1125 -11.60 -22.95 -25.02
N THR A 1126 -12.27 -21.96 -25.62
CA THR A 1126 -12.53 -21.92 -27.08
C THR A 1126 -11.98 -20.64 -27.67
N VAL A 1127 -11.19 -20.72 -28.73
CA VAL A 1127 -10.58 -19.58 -29.43
C VAL A 1127 -10.71 -19.76 -30.94
N ALA A 1128 -10.94 -18.64 -31.65
CA ALA A 1128 -10.98 -18.58 -33.10
C ALA A 1128 -9.63 -18.12 -33.67
N PHE A 1129 -9.05 -18.90 -34.59
CA PHE A 1129 -7.79 -18.60 -35.26
C PHE A 1129 -7.99 -18.37 -36.76
N ASP A 1130 -7.31 -17.37 -37.30
CA ASP A 1130 -7.15 -17.25 -38.75
C ASP A 1130 -6.20 -18.33 -39.27
N TYR A 1131 -6.43 -18.82 -40.49
CA TYR A 1131 -5.45 -19.67 -41.17
C TYR A 1131 -4.33 -18.79 -41.72
N ALA A 1132 -3.07 -19.25 -41.60
CA ALA A 1132 -1.98 -18.63 -42.33
C ALA A 1132 -2.22 -18.81 -43.83
N ALA A 1133 -1.99 -17.77 -44.64
CA ALA A 1133 -2.17 -17.83 -46.09
C ALA A 1133 -1.32 -18.98 -46.68
N ASP A 1134 -1.89 -19.74 -47.62
CA ASP A 1134 -1.25 -20.88 -48.28
C ASP A 1134 -0.02 -20.42 -49.09
N ALA A 1135 1.11 -20.23 -48.41
CA ALA A 1135 2.42 -20.25 -49.02
C ALA A 1135 2.79 -21.73 -49.22
N ALA A 1136 2.65 -22.16 -50.48
CA ALA A 1136 3.17 -23.36 -51.10
C ALA A 1136 3.85 -24.36 -50.15
N ALA A 1137 3.15 -25.47 -49.92
CA ALA A 1137 3.72 -26.73 -49.46
C ALA A 1137 4.79 -27.20 -50.47
N ASP A 1138 6.03 -26.77 -50.29
CA ASP A 1138 7.22 -27.38 -50.90
C ASP A 1138 8.46 -26.99 -50.07
N ALA A 1139 8.80 -27.85 -49.10
CA ALA A 1139 10.15 -28.21 -48.63
C ALA A 1139 10.09 -28.79 -47.21
N VAL A 1140 9.57 -30.01 -47.08
CA VAL A 1140 9.88 -30.83 -45.89
C VAL A 1140 11.27 -31.45 -46.12
N GLU A 1141 12.32 -30.72 -45.72
CA GLU A 1141 13.63 -31.34 -45.52
C GLU A 1141 13.60 -32.13 -44.20
N THR A 1142 13.62 -33.46 -44.33
CA THR A 1142 13.89 -34.41 -43.25
C THR A 1142 15.27 -34.13 -42.65
N LYS A 1143 15.34 -33.51 -41.47
CA LYS A 1143 16.58 -33.47 -40.68
C LYS A 1143 16.84 -34.84 -40.06
N GLY A 1144 17.89 -35.50 -40.56
CA GLY A 1144 18.46 -36.71 -39.98
C GLY A 1144 19.12 -36.47 -38.60
N PRO A 1145 19.64 -37.53 -37.96
CA PRO A 1145 20.21 -37.46 -36.62
C PRO A 1145 21.40 -36.47 -36.57
N VAL A 1146 21.37 -35.57 -35.60
CA VAL A 1146 22.41 -34.54 -35.38
C VAL A 1146 23.71 -35.24 -34.99
N VAL A 1147 24.69 -35.19 -35.90
CA VAL A 1147 26.09 -35.48 -35.59
C VAL A 1147 26.65 -34.23 -34.91
N ALA A 1148 27.07 -34.34 -33.64
CA ALA A 1148 27.74 -33.26 -32.92
C ALA A 1148 28.91 -32.73 -33.77
N ARG A 1149 28.86 -31.46 -34.16
CA ARG A 1149 29.95 -30.79 -34.89
C ARG A 1149 30.86 -30.09 -33.91
N ASP A 1150 32.15 -30.13 -34.24
CA ASP A 1150 33.22 -29.48 -33.50
C ASP A 1150 33.27 -27.98 -33.87
N PHE A 1151 33.13 -27.09 -32.87
CA PHE A 1151 33.24 -25.64 -33.02
C PHE A 1151 34.66 -25.10 -32.83
N HIS A 1152 35.64 -25.98 -32.60
CA HIS A 1152 37.01 -25.59 -32.35
C HIS A 1152 37.56 -24.61 -33.41
N GLY A 1153 37.92 -23.42 -32.95
CA GLY A 1153 38.60 -22.39 -33.75
C GLY A 1153 37.69 -21.38 -34.46
N ARG A 1154 36.36 -21.51 -34.38
CA ARG A 1154 35.40 -20.50 -34.84
C ARG A 1154 35.49 -19.23 -33.98
N ARG A 1155 35.32 -18.06 -34.59
CA ARG A 1155 35.50 -16.75 -33.94
C ARG A 1155 34.18 -16.02 -33.76
N ILE A 1156 33.88 -15.61 -32.54
CA ILE A 1156 32.67 -14.85 -32.20
C ILE A 1156 33.06 -13.47 -31.68
N LEU A 1157 32.40 -12.44 -32.19
CA LEU A 1157 32.43 -11.11 -31.58
C LEU A 1157 31.25 -11.00 -30.59
N LEU A 1158 31.55 -10.83 -29.30
CA LEU A 1158 30.56 -10.67 -28.23
C LEU A 1158 30.52 -9.20 -27.78
N ALA A 1159 29.40 -8.52 -27.98
CA ALA A 1159 29.17 -7.16 -27.52
C ALA A 1159 28.20 -7.15 -26.32
N GLU A 1160 28.74 -6.82 -25.14
CA GLU A 1160 28.03 -6.79 -23.85
C GLU A 1160 28.68 -5.75 -22.92
N ASP A 1161 27.89 -4.82 -22.39
CA ASP A 1161 28.38 -3.74 -21.53
C ASP A 1161 28.64 -4.21 -20.09
N ASN A 1162 27.78 -5.08 -19.57
CA ASN A 1162 27.90 -5.64 -18.23
C ASN A 1162 29.08 -6.64 -18.13
N GLU A 1163 30.04 -6.34 -17.26
CA GLU A 1163 31.26 -7.13 -17.07
C GLU A 1163 30.99 -8.59 -16.69
N LEU A 1164 30.02 -8.83 -15.81
CA LEU A 1164 29.65 -10.17 -15.35
C LEU A 1164 29.01 -10.98 -16.48
N ASN A 1165 28.04 -10.42 -17.20
CA ASN A 1165 27.37 -11.10 -18.31
C ASN A 1165 28.38 -11.45 -19.42
N ARG A 1166 29.33 -10.53 -19.68
CA ARG A 1166 30.37 -10.71 -20.68
C ARG A 1166 31.31 -11.83 -20.30
N GLU A 1167 31.74 -11.89 -19.03
CA GLU A 1167 32.59 -12.97 -18.51
C GLU A 1167 31.88 -14.33 -18.59
N ILE A 1168 30.60 -14.40 -18.22
CA ILE A 1168 29.78 -15.62 -18.30
C ILE A 1168 29.67 -16.09 -19.75
N ALA A 1169 29.25 -15.21 -20.67
CA ALA A 1169 29.07 -15.55 -22.07
C ALA A 1169 30.40 -15.94 -22.74
N GLN A 1170 31.49 -15.23 -22.45
CA GLN A 1170 32.83 -15.56 -22.92
C GLN A 1170 33.26 -16.94 -22.45
N THR A 1171 33.15 -17.22 -21.15
CA THR A 1171 33.52 -18.51 -20.56
C THR A 1171 32.73 -19.66 -21.17
N LEU A 1172 31.40 -19.51 -21.34
CA LEU A 1172 30.55 -20.53 -21.95
C LEU A 1172 30.93 -20.83 -23.40
N LEU A 1173 31.24 -19.80 -24.19
CA LEU A 1173 31.65 -19.96 -25.59
C LEU A 1173 33.05 -20.59 -25.71
N GLU A 1174 34.00 -20.17 -24.87
CA GLU A 1174 35.36 -20.73 -24.83
C GLU A 1174 35.37 -22.20 -24.38
N MET A 1175 34.55 -22.55 -23.38
CA MET A 1175 34.36 -23.95 -22.96
C MET A 1175 33.83 -24.85 -24.08
N ASN A 1176 33.14 -24.29 -25.08
CA ASN A 1176 32.62 -24.99 -26.25
C ASN A 1176 33.53 -24.84 -27.49
N GLY A 1177 34.76 -24.34 -27.33
CA GLY A 1177 35.80 -24.34 -28.37
C GLY A 1177 35.87 -23.10 -29.27
N PHE A 1178 35.02 -22.09 -29.04
CA PHE A 1178 35.08 -20.81 -29.78
C PHE A 1178 36.24 -19.94 -29.30
N LYS A 1179 36.73 -19.08 -30.19
CA LYS A 1179 37.57 -17.92 -29.85
C LYS A 1179 36.68 -16.70 -29.77
N VAL A 1180 36.63 -16.05 -28.61
CA VAL A 1180 35.73 -14.93 -28.37
C VAL A 1180 36.53 -13.62 -28.33
N GLU A 1181 36.08 -12.62 -29.08
CA GLU A 1181 36.53 -11.24 -28.93
C GLU A 1181 35.41 -10.41 -28.33
N CYS A 1182 35.73 -9.61 -27.32
CA CYS A 1182 34.75 -8.87 -26.54
C CYS A 1182 34.71 -7.38 -26.89
N ALA A 1183 33.51 -6.80 -26.94
CA ALA A 1183 33.24 -5.38 -27.04
C ALA A 1183 32.31 -4.94 -25.89
N VAL A 1184 32.48 -3.73 -25.38
CA VAL A 1184 31.71 -3.21 -24.22
C VAL A 1184 30.57 -2.27 -24.62
N ASP A 1185 30.44 -1.96 -25.90
CA ASP A 1185 29.38 -1.11 -26.46
C ASP A 1185 29.24 -1.38 -27.98
N GLY A 1186 28.14 -0.91 -28.58
CA GLY A 1186 27.87 -1.11 -30.01
C GLY A 1186 28.86 -0.41 -30.95
N GLN A 1187 29.50 0.69 -30.51
CA GLN A 1187 30.47 1.43 -31.33
C GLN A 1187 31.77 0.63 -31.44
N LYS A 1188 32.30 0.10 -30.33
CA LYS A 1188 33.47 -0.78 -30.34
C LYS A 1188 33.22 -2.08 -31.08
N ALA A 1189 31.98 -2.60 -31.03
CA ALA A 1189 31.61 -3.77 -31.81
C ALA A 1189 31.66 -3.47 -33.32
N LEU A 1190 31.13 -2.32 -33.75
CA LEU A 1190 31.24 -1.84 -35.12
C LEU A 1190 32.71 -1.60 -35.53
N ASP A 1191 33.51 -0.96 -34.68
CA ASP A 1191 34.92 -0.66 -34.97
C ASP A 1191 35.75 -1.95 -35.10
N ARG A 1192 35.57 -2.92 -34.21
CA ARG A 1192 36.22 -4.24 -34.28
C ARG A 1192 35.77 -5.02 -35.51
N PHE A 1193 34.48 -5.00 -35.82
CA PHE A 1193 33.98 -5.64 -37.03
C PHE A 1193 34.61 -5.00 -38.28
N CYS A 1194 34.61 -3.66 -38.39
CA CYS A 1194 35.13 -2.95 -39.57
C CYS A 1194 36.65 -3.02 -39.72
N SER A 1195 37.41 -3.08 -38.62
CA SER A 1195 38.88 -3.13 -38.64
C SER A 1195 39.46 -4.52 -38.96
N GLY A 1196 38.67 -5.59 -38.83
CA GLY A 1196 39.09 -6.95 -39.21
C GLY A 1196 39.22 -7.15 -40.74
N GLU A 1197 39.66 -8.34 -41.15
CA GLU A 1197 39.54 -8.79 -42.55
C GLU A 1197 38.16 -9.42 -42.81
N PRO A 1198 37.59 -9.32 -44.03
CA PRO A 1198 36.34 -10.00 -44.37
C PRO A 1198 36.38 -11.50 -44.05
N GLY A 1199 35.39 -12.02 -43.34
CA GLY A 1199 35.33 -13.40 -42.86
C GLY A 1199 36.06 -13.67 -41.55
N TRP A 1200 36.58 -12.63 -40.86
CA TRP A 1200 37.28 -12.77 -39.58
C TRP A 1200 36.39 -13.26 -38.43
N PHE A 1201 35.11 -12.87 -38.43
CA PHE A 1201 34.12 -13.31 -37.44
C PHE A 1201 33.10 -14.24 -38.10
N ASP A 1202 32.88 -15.41 -37.48
CA ASP A 1202 31.89 -16.39 -37.92
C ASP A 1202 30.47 -16.03 -37.45
N ALA A 1203 30.35 -15.30 -36.35
CA ALA A 1203 29.09 -14.74 -35.84
C ALA A 1203 29.35 -13.56 -34.88
N ILE A 1204 28.33 -12.74 -34.68
CA ILE A 1204 28.32 -11.62 -33.73
C ILE A 1204 27.17 -11.85 -32.75
N LEU A 1205 27.46 -11.90 -31.45
CA LEU A 1205 26.47 -11.84 -30.38
C LEU A 1205 26.40 -10.39 -29.90
N MET A 1206 25.23 -9.77 -29.98
CA MET A 1206 25.07 -8.32 -29.78
C MET A 1206 23.97 -8.03 -28.77
N ASP A 1207 24.31 -7.46 -27.62
CA ASP A 1207 23.30 -6.93 -26.71
C ASP A 1207 22.54 -5.76 -27.36
N ILE A 1208 21.22 -5.76 -27.23
CA ILE A 1208 20.36 -4.70 -27.75
C ILE A 1208 20.59 -3.40 -26.97
N ARG A 1209 20.73 -3.48 -25.65
CA ARG A 1209 20.72 -2.31 -24.76
C ARG A 1209 22.11 -2.05 -24.20
N MET A 1210 22.90 -1.27 -24.95
CA MET A 1210 24.25 -0.87 -24.53
C MET A 1210 24.41 0.66 -24.58
N PRO A 1211 25.28 1.25 -23.73
CA PRO A 1211 25.59 2.69 -23.77
C PRO A 1211 26.36 3.06 -25.04
N VAL A 1212 26.46 4.37 -25.33
CA VAL A 1212 27.13 4.96 -26.52
C VAL A 1212 26.43 4.65 -27.84
N MET A 1213 26.26 3.38 -28.17
CA MET A 1213 25.52 2.90 -29.33
C MET A 1213 24.79 1.61 -28.97
N ASP A 1214 23.48 1.62 -29.18
CA ASP A 1214 22.64 0.45 -28.96
C ASP A 1214 22.88 -0.63 -30.04
N GLY A 1215 22.51 -1.87 -29.72
CA GLY A 1215 22.76 -3.01 -30.60
C GLY A 1215 21.99 -2.97 -31.92
N LEU A 1216 20.80 -2.34 -31.95
CA LEU A 1216 19.99 -2.22 -33.16
C LEU A 1216 20.66 -1.28 -34.16
N GLU A 1217 21.12 -0.13 -33.69
CA GLU A 1217 21.86 0.83 -34.48
C GLU A 1217 23.23 0.28 -34.90
N ALA A 1218 23.92 -0.44 -34.01
CA ALA A 1218 25.15 -1.13 -34.34
C ALA A 1218 24.93 -2.17 -35.46
N ALA A 1219 23.85 -2.97 -35.40
CA ALA A 1219 23.51 -3.90 -36.47
C ALA A 1219 23.24 -3.19 -37.80
N ARG A 1220 22.44 -2.10 -37.82
CA ARG A 1220 22.19 -1.31 -39.03
C ARG A 1220 23.48 -0.76 -39.63
N ARG A 1221 24.39 -0.26 -38.78
CA ARG A 1221 25.69 0.27 -39.22
C ARG A 1221 26.62 -0.81 -39.71
N ILE A 1222 26.64 -1.98 -39.06
CA ILE A 1222 27.39 -3.14 -39.54
C ILE A 1222 26.86 -3.52 -40.92
N ARG A 1223 25.55 -3.68 -41.11
CA ARG A 1223 24.92 -4.00 -42.40
C ARG A 1223 25.18 -2.98 -43.50
N THR A 1224 25.38 -1.70 -43.15
CA THR A 1224 25.61 -0.59 -44.09
C THR A 1224 27.09 -0.17 -44.20
N SER A 1225 28.00 -0.83 -43.49
CA SER A 1225 29.45 -0.51 -43.43
C SER A 1225 30.21 -0.65 -44.77
N GLY A 1226 29.58 -1.25 -45.79
CA GLY A 1226 30.19 -1.47 -47.11
C GLY A 1226 31.19 -2.64 -47.18
N ARG A 1227 31.39 -3.36 -46.07
CA ARG A 1227 32.26 -4.56 -46.03
C ARG A 1227 31.61 -5.75 -46.76
N ALA A 1228 32.42 -6.58 -47.42
CA ALA A 1228 31.92 -7.65 -48.28
C ALA A 1228 31.08 -8.72 -47.54
N ASP A 1229 31.45 -9.03 -46.30
CA ASP A 1229 30.78 -9.98 -45.39
C ASP A 1229 29.75 -9.32 -44.46
N ALA A 1230 29.63 -7.99 -44.48
CA ALA A 1230 28.71 -7.24 -43.63
C ALA A 1230 27.25 -7.66 -43.81
N ARG A 1231 26.84 -8.08 -45.01
CA ARG A 1231 25.47 -8.51 -45.30
C ARG A 1231 25.18 -9.96 -44.90
N THR A 1232 26.22 -10.77 -44.75
CA THR A 1232 26.10 -12.23 -44.60
C THR A 1232 26.53 -12.73 -43.23
N VAL A 1233 27.35 -11.98 -42.48
CA VAL A 1233 27.76 -12.36 -41.12
C VAL A 1233 26.52 -12.49 -40.21
N PRO A 1234 26.31 -13.62 -39.54
CA PRO A 1234 25.21 -13.77 -38.60
C PRO A 1234 25.35 -12.81 -37.42
N ILE A 1235 24.32 -11.98 -37.18
CA ILE A 1235 24.21 -11.16 -35.97
C ILE A 1235 23.06 -11.73 -35.14
N ILE A 1236 23.35 -12.15 -33.92
CA ILE A 1236 22.41 -12.76 -32.98
C ILE A 1236 22.20 -11.77 -31.84
N ALA A 1237 20.97 -11.31 -31.67
CA ALA A 1237 20.60 -10.39 -30.60
C ALA A 1237 20.65 -11.09 -29.24
N LEU A 1238 21.25 -10.44 -28.25
CA LEU A 1238 21.10 -10.77 -26.84
C LEU A 1238 20.15 -9.75 -26.21
N SER A 1239 19.10 -10.17 -25.53
CA SER A 1239 18.20 -9.23 -24.83
C SER A 1239 17.93 -9.66 -23.39
N ALA A 1240 17.73 -8.69 -22.50
CA ALA A 1240 17.30 -8.96 -21.12
C ALA A 1240 15.83 -9.42 -21.02
N ASN A 1241 15.05 -9.28 -22.09
CA ASN A 1241 13.61 -9.55 -22.13
C ASN A 1241 13.28 -10.53 -23.27
N ALA A 1242 12.67 -11.66 -22.96
CA ALA A 1242 12.24 -12.67 -23.93
C ALA A 1242 10.95 -12.29 -24.72
N PHE A 1243 10.61 -11.00 -24.81
CA PHE A 1243 9.35 -10.55 -25.42
C PHE A 1243 9.52 -10.21 -26.91
N ASP A 1244 8.49 -10.53 -27.70
CA ASP A 1244 8.51 -10.52 -29.19
C ASP A 1244 8.72 -9.14 -29.85
N GLU A 1245 8.48 -8.04 -29.14
CA GLU A 1245 8.67 -6.69 -29.69
C GLU A 1245 10.16 -6.38 -29.95
N ASP A 1246 11.04 -6.84 -29.05
CA ASP A 1246 12.50 -6.71 -29.21
C ASP A 1246 13.01 -7.66 -30.29
N SER A 1247 12.43 -8.86 -30.42
CA SER A 1247 12.70 -9.81 -31.50
C SER A 1247 12.34 -9.21 -32.87
N ARG A 1248 11.15 -8.62 -33.02
CA ARG A 1248 10.72 -7.97 -34.28
C ARG A 1248 11.63 -6.82 -34.66
N LYS A 1249 11.93 -5.91 -33.71
CA LYS A 1249 12.85 -4.78 -33.93
C LYS A 1249 14.27 -5.23 -34.29
N SER A 1250 14.72 -6.37 -33.75
CA SER A 1250 16.03 -6.96 -34.05
C SER A 1250 16.08 -7.53 -35.48
N LEU A 1251 15.04 -8.23 -35.94
CA LEU A 1251 14.99 -8.67 -37.34
C LEU A 1251 14.91 -7.48 -38.31
N GLU A 1252 14.10 -6.46 -38.00
CA GLU A 1252 13.97 -5.25 -38.82
C GLU A 1252 15.28 -4.43 -38.90
N SER A 1253 16.15 -4.51 -37.90
CA SER A 1253 17.47 -3.87 -37.91
C SER A 1253 18.54 -4.68 -38.66
N GLY A 1254 18.21 -5.87 -39.15
CA GLY A 1254 19.07 -6.72 -39.95
C GLY A 1254 19.79 -7.82 -39.17
N MET A 1255 19.36 -8.15 -37.95
CA MET A 1255 19.84 -9.31 -37.19
C MET A 1255 19.18 -10.62 -37.67
N ASN A 1256 19.86 -11.75 -37.45
CA ASN A 1256 19.48 -13.06 -37.98
C ASN A 1256 18.73 -13.93 -36.96
N SER A 1257 18.99 -13.76 -35.67
CA SER A 1257 18.35 -14.53 -34.61
C SER A 1257 18.38 -13.76 -33.29
N HIS A 1258 17.71 -14.30 -32.28
CA HIS A 1258 17.53 -13.68 -30.97
C HIS A 1258 17.68 -14.72 -29.84
N ILE A 1259 18.35 -14.32 -28.76
CA ILE A 1259 18.54 -15.09 -27.54
C ILE A 1259 18.24 -14.20 -26.34
N SER A 1260 17.36 -14.68 -25.47
CA SER A 1260 17.06 -14.06 -24.18
C SER A 1260 18.14 -14.36 -23.14
N LYS A 1261 18.42 -13.39 -22.27
CA LYS A 1261 19.21 -13.54 -21.05
C LYS A 1261 18.29 -13.99 -19.89
N PRO A 1262 18.74 -14.87 -18.97
CA PRO A 1262 20.06 -15.50 -18.91
C PRO A 1262 20.28 -16.48 -20.07
N ILE A 1263 21.54 -16.56 -20.54
CA ILE A 1263 21.90 -17.34 -21.73
C ILE A 1263 21.80 -18.84 -21.40
N GLU A 1264 20.86 -19.54 -22.05
CA GLU A 1264 20.80 -21.00 -22.03
C GLU A 1264 21.80 -21.60 -23.03
N VAL A 1265 22.77 -22.38 -22.52
CA VAL A 1265 23.86 -22.95 -23.31
C VAL A 1265 23.35 -23.77 -24.50
N ASP A 1266 22.41 -24.68 -24.26
CA ASP A 1266 21.86 -25.56 -25.30
C ASP A 1266 21.10 -24.79 -26.39
N LYS A 1267 20.45 -23.68 -26.03
CA LYS A 1267 19.73 -22.82 -26.98
C LYS A 1267 20.72 -21.99 -27.79
N LEU A 1268 21.72 -21.40 -27.14
CA LEU A 1268 22.79 -20.65 -27.79
C LEU A 1268 23.55 -21.52 -28.80
N MET A 1269 23.94 -22.73 -28.42
CA MET A 1269 24.65 -23.65 -29.32
C MET A 1269 23.78 -24.04 -30.52
N ARG A 1270 22.49 -24.35 -30.32
CA ARG A 1270 21.57 -24.64 -31.42
C ARG A 1270 21.39 -23.47 -32.39
N VAL A 1271 21.29 -22.24 -31.89
CA VAL A 1271 21.18 -21.05 -32.74
C VAL A 1271 22.48 -20.81 -33.52
N LEU A 1272 23.63 -20.93 -32.86
CA LEU A 1272 24.94 -20.82 -33.51
C LEU A 1272 25.13 -21.92 -34.57
N GLU A 1273 24.68 -23.15 -34.33
CA GLU A 1273 24.68 -24.23 -35.34
C GLU A 1273 23.87 -23.86 -36.57
N GLN A 1274 22.66 -23.32 -36.38
CA GLN A 1274 21.79 -22.94 -37.50
C GLN A 1274 22.38 -21.77 -38.29
N CYS A 1275 22.89 -20.75 -37.59
CA CYS A 1275 23.41 -19.53 -38.21
C CYS A 1275 24.77 -19.73 -38.89
N ILE A 1276 25.67 -20.51 -38.30
CA ILE A 1276 27.02 -20.76 -38.85
C ILE A 1276 26.99 -21.94 -39.84
N GLY A 1277 26.09 -22.91 -39.65
CA GLY A 1277 25.99 -24.12 -40.46
C GLY A 1277 25.14 -24.02 -41.74
N GLY A 1278 24.33 -22.96 -41.88
CA GLY A 1278 23.46 -22.71 -43.05
C GLY A 1278 24.15 -22.11 -44.28
N ALA A 1279 25.44 -21.76 -44.18
CA ALA A 1279 26.21 -21.30 -45.33
C ALA A 1279 26.75 -22.49 -46.14
N LYS A 1280 25.94 -22.98 -47.08
CA LYS A 1280 26.40 -23.72 -48.25
C LYS A 1280 25.78 -23.17 -49.52
#